data_AF-A0AA39IK48-F1
#
_entry.id   AF-A0AA39IK48-F1
#
_cell.length_a   1.000
_cell.length_b   1.000
_cell.length_c   1.000
_cell.angle_alpha   90.00
_cell.angle_beta   90.00
_cell.angle_gamma   90.00
#
_symmetry.space_group_name_H-M   'P 1'
#
loop_
_entity.id
_entity.type
_entity.pdbx_description
1 polymer ?
#
loop_
_entity_poly.entity_id
_entity_poly.type
_entity_poly.pdbx_seq_one_letter_code
_entity_poly.pdbx_strand_id
1 'polypeptide(L)'
;MLRKLASNIRQFGAKEKPKVNLDNFLSRHLNFYDDRLNYTPEEIISLIAQVKEIIKVEGTLVDVPFPVAIVGDIHGQYADLHRIFSVFSTKNPELPGSLCQRYLFLGDYVDRGPCSLEVICCLLVHKIYYPKMFYLIRGNHEHSSINRVYGFHEEIVSRFPPPQCNQLYSAFNDLFAYFPLAALVGGRILCMHGGISSEVKTLNDIRKLKRPIHEPSVSELACDLLWADPMLDLSGFVPNPMRGISVFFGEDALEKVCADLNVDMIIRGHQVMQNGVGFYCGKRLLTIFSAPRYYPGRNNKGAVLNITGEGRIGIIMLSPTSKMLQGYHRFSETFDRFEPDTSYTERTSSAESLTLPESEAVTRMPVSITITKPPGTSPKSVLTSIRRSLQVNSVPPAKNKPMRLLKVASPLQEVTARDIPTQRTVDETQGDTAVTCLRESTFMSDYNVSSRSVTASPLDDTGDGDFEMQDAPLEMKVPENGDAAEWARRTRKRASEGVQPTARSAKATEELIAELFLDKDSVVDIGAWEDDDVSLRYAAMSCRLPFDRLTSQEMSVFGDIVVDESTTMMYLFIRNRILQQWVTDPMVEVSLVAVLNIIPAPYNSDMRLVRRIHSFLDRFGFINYGVYIRATPIRTLKKKVVVIGAGASGLAAARKLRDFGLEVIVLEARPRFGGRVMSYRCIKGGGKACADLGAMFITGMRGNPLLTLASQNQTRLHQFDGRCPIYCPSGRPLDVRKDEMIEKAFNNFLQACAFISEELKITELQGRKLSLGETFDILVKAKEVETQRKRLDFWKRLETLVAQEKEVKEDAKKVLQQMRQLSSNIEKMEEKYREEYGVRNLTEFFEGSEDLDDVEDEILYGSMKMELAELCEKYDTLKRSDDELCGALSNMRAMEPVEVYMNAADRNALDFHLANLEYANGTSLYNICLQHWDQDDSYELKGTHVSAQDGLSTIINHQAIDLHVKRMAMVTKIVYKPDGCTVMYKQKNTASSRDDWERSDECEEARIEADAVLCTLPLGILKRSLTHPSDGVVFDPPLPPEKIGAIERLGFGSLNKLVLFFEKAFWDTSIDAYGRMSQSKISRGELYMFFAPYDQPVLVAMFAGEAADIVQKFSKPMIVERTMNVLRAMFHHCPKEPIESCLTKWHLDQFTRGCYSHIPPGATGEEYDILAQPVRALNGVNRVYFAGEHTNRNYPATVHGAYLSGLREAGRIADELIGTPYGNSEYRQRVRAQAGLPKEEVIDLDDDEEVETPPKVPRVESADVPIDFDDESEHSN
;
A
#
# COMPACT_ATOMS: atom_id res chain seq x y z
N MET A 1 33.31 0.20 -35.39
CA MET A 1 32.69 -1.05 -35.93
C MET A 1 31.70 -0.86 -37.08
N LEU A 2 30.76 0.09 -37.03
CA LEU A 2 29.61 0.25 -37.96
C LEU A 2 29.84 -0.07 -39.46
N ARG A 3 30.97 0.35 -40.07
CA ARG A 3 31.27 0.04 -41.49
C ARG A 3 31.36 -1.48 -41.80
N LYS A 4 31.72 -2.32 -40.81
CA LYS A 4 31.75 -3.80 -40.91
C LYS A 4 30.36 -4.43 -40.76
N LEU A 5 29.42 -3.76 -40.09
CA LEU A 5 28.02 -4.18 -40.04
C LEU A 5 27.36 -3.93 -41.41
N ALA A 6 27.56 -2.73 -41.96
CA ALA A 6 27.07 -2.31 -43.27
C ALA A 6 27.64 -3.10 -44.46
N SER A 7 28.80 -3.75 -44.34
CA SER A 7 29.31 -4.67 -45.38
C SER A 7 28.59 -6.01 -45.38
N ASN A 8 28.25 -6.55 -44.20
CA ASN A 8 27.68 -7.89 -44.06
C ASN A 8 26.21 -7.92 -44.49
N ILE A 9 25.46 -6.84 -44.24
CA ILE A 9 24.07 -6.67 -44.70
C ILE A 9 23.96 -6.76 -46.24
N ARG A 10 25.00 -6.39 -47.00
CA ARG A 10 25.01 -6.45 -48.47
C ARG A 10 25.15 -7.85 -49.06
N GLN A 11 25.43 -8.89 -48.27
CA GLN A 11 25.56 -10.27 -48.77
C GLN A 11 24.23 -11.04 -48.85
N PHE A 12 23.17 -10.59 -48.18
CA PHE A 12 21.83 -11.20 -48.27
C PHE A 12 20.90 -10.38 -49.16
N GLY A 13 20.94 -10.67 -50.46
CA GLY A 13 20.20 -9.91 -51.47
C GLY A 13 18.70 -10.21 -51.50
N ALA A 14 17.89 -9.31 -50.95
CA ALA A 14 16.48 -9.14 -51.32
C ALA A 14 16.30 -7.77 -52.01
N LYS A 15 15.63 -7.75 -53.18
CA LYS A 15 15.43 -6.52 -53.97
C LYS A 15 14.17 -5.76 -53.53
N GLU A 16 14.18 -5.17 -52.34
CA GLU A 16 13.30 -4.06 -52.00
C GLU A 16 13.89 -3.24 -50.85
N LYS A 17 13.77 -1.90 -50.91
CA LYS A 17 14.16 -1.04 -49.78
C LYS A 17 13.04 -1.08 -48.74
N PRO A 18 13.29 -1.49 -47.48
CA PRO A 18 12.27 -1.31 -46.43
C PRO A 18 11.99 0.18 -46.24
N LYS A 19 10.71 0.54 -46.08
CA LYS A 19 10.28 1.94 -45.81
C LYS A 19 10.71 2.45 -44.43
N VAL A 20 11.21 1.58 -43.56
CA VAL A 20 11.63 1.88 -42.18
C VAL A 20 13.12 1.58 -42.03
N ASN A 21 13.87 2.52 -41.45
CA ASN A 21 15.30 2.36 -41.18
C ASN A 21 15.51 1.69 -39.81
N LEU A 22 15.63 0.36 -39.80
CA LEU A 22 15.88 -0.40 -38.57
C LEU A 22 17.26 -0.11 -37.94
N ASP A 23 18.26 0.33 -38.70
CA ASP A 23 19.56 0.71 -38.12
C ASP A 23 19.38 1.94 -37.22
N ASN A 24 18.53 2.89 -37.62
CA ASN A 24 18.12 4.03 -36.80
C ASN A 24 17.26 3.61 -35.60
N PHE A 25 16.33 2.66 -35.79
CA PHE A 25 15.50 2.12 -34.72
C PHE A 25 16.36 1.49 -33.60
N LEU A 26 17.30 0.62 -33.97
CA LEU A 26 18.27 0.03 -33.05
C LEU A 26 19.17 1.11 -32.43
N SER A 27 19.59 2.11 -33.21
CA SER A 27 20.44 3.21 -32.72
C SER A 27 19.77 4.05 -31.63
N ARG A 28 18.44 4.27 -31.67
CA ARG A 28 17.70 4.91 -30.56
C ARG A 28 17.75 4.09 -29.26
N HIS A 29 17.70 2.76 -29.36
CA HIS A 29 17.82 1.87 -28.21
C HIS A 29 19.26 1.79 -27.69
N LEU A 30 20.28 1.81 -28.56
CA LEU A 30 21.69 1.72 -28.14
C LEU A 30 22.27 3.06 -27.64
N ASN A 31 21.68 4.20 -28.00
CA ASN A 31 22.10 5.54 -27.58
C ASN A 31 20.96 6.19 -26.76
N PHE A 32 20.53 5.50 -25.71
CA PHE A 32 19.44 5.89 -24.83
C PHE A 32 19.89 6.95 -23.81
N TYR A 33 19.17 8.08 -23.75
CA TYR A 33 19.48 9.22 -22.86
C TYR A 33 18.24 9.90 -22.24
N ASP A 34 17.03 9.41 -22.55
CA ASP A 34 15.73 10.03 -22.24
C ASP A 34 14.71 8.90 -22.04
N ASP A 35 13.88 8.95 -20.99
CA ASP A 35 13.11 7.80 -20.47
C ASP A 35 12.12 7.18 -21.45
N ARG A 36 11.74 7.92 -22.51
CA ARG A 36 10.79 7.51 -23.54
C ARG A 36 11.38 7.62 -24.93
N LEU A 37 11.20 6.59 -25.73
CA LEU A 37 11.60 6.59 -27.15
C LEU A 37 10.37 6.82 -28.03
N ASN A 38 10.43 7.85 -28.88
CA ASN A 38 9.38 8.10 -29.86
C ASN A 38 9.43 7.07 -31.00
N TYR A 39 8.27 6.50 -31.32
CA TYR A 39 8.06 5.52 -32.38
C TYR A 39 6.93 5.98 -33.30
N THR A 40 6.95 5.62 -34.59
CA THR A 40 5.74 5.68 -35.43
C THR A 40 5.02 4.32 -35.47
N PRO A 41 3.70 4.28 -35.74
CA PRO A 41 2.97 3.03 -35.93
C PRO A 41 3.58 2.15 -37.03
N GLU A 42 4.06 2.74 -38.11
CA GLU A 42 4.69 2.05 -39.25
C GLU A 42 6.02 1.41 -38.84
N GLU A 43 6.80 2.05 -37.97
CA GLU A 43 8.01 1.45 -37.40
C GLU A 43 7.69 0.20 -36.59
N ILE A 44 6.70 0.28 -35.69
CA ILE A 44 6.31 -0.84 -34.82
C ILE A 44 5.67 -1.98 -35.64
N ILE A 45 4.78 -1.70 -36.58
CA ILE A 45 4.18 -2.72 -37.45
C ILE A 45 5.25 -3.41 -38.32
N SER A 46 6.24 -2.65 -38.83
CA SER A 46 7.39 -3.21 -39.57
C SER A 46 8.28 -4.10 -38.69
N LEU A 47 8.52 -3.69 -37.44
CA LEU A 47 9.27 -4.46 -36.44
C LEU A 47 8.55 -5.77 -36.08
N ILE A 48 7.27 -5.69 -35.76
CA ILE A 48 6.40 -6.84 -35.45
C ILE A 48 6.39 -7.83 -36.61
N ALA A 49 6.16 -7.37 -37.85
CA ALA A 49 6.11 -8.23 -39.02
C ALA A 49 7.42 -9.02 -39.24
N GLN A 50 8.57 -8.35 -39.08
CA GLN A 50 9.88 -8.99 -39.28
C GLN A 50 10.23 -9.98 -38.16
N VAL A 51 9.95 -9.67 -36.88
CA VAL A 51 10.14 -10.65 -35.80
C VAL A 51 9.16 -11.82 -35.91
N LYS A 52 7.93 -11.60 -36.39
CA LYS A 52 6.93 -12.65 -36.52
C LYS A 52 7.40 -13.78 -37.44
N GLU A 53 8.07 -13.48 -38.56
CA GLU A 53 8.65 -14.51 -39.43
C GLU A 53 9.84 -15.27 -38.79
N ILE A 54 10.62 -14.61 -37.92
CA ILE A 54 11.68 -15.25 -37.15
C ILE A 54 11.10 -16.21 -36.11
N ILE A 55 10.16 -15.75 -35.28
CA ILE A 55 9.59 -16.54 -34.18
C ILE A 55 8.70 -17.69 -34.68
N LYS A 56 8.04 -17.52 -35.84
CA LYS A 56 7.28 -18.57 -36.53
C LYS A 56 8.07 -19.85 -36.81
N VAL A 57 9.37 -19.73 -37.14
CA VAL A 57 10.21 -20.89 -37.50
C VAL A 57 10.92 -21.54 -36.31
N GLU A 58 10.78 -20.97 -35.11
CA GLU A 58 11.30 -21.56 -33.87
C GLU A 58 10.42 -22.72 -33.36
N GLY A 59 10.89 -23.45 -32.36
CA GLY A 59 10.05 -24.42 -31.63
C GLY A 59 9.16 -23.74 -30.58
N THR A 60 8.15 -24.44 -30.08
CA THR A 60 7.42 -24.01 -28.86
C THR A 60 8.25 -24.27 -27.60
N LEU A 61 9.16 -25.23 -27.67
CA LEU A 61 10.37 -25.36 -26.85
C LEU A 61 11.57 -24.96 -27.73
N VAL A 62 12.41 -24.00 -27.29
CA VAL A 62 13.62 -23.56 -28.03
C VAL A 62 14.91 -24.05 -27.39
N ASP A 63 15.79 -24.69 -28.15
CA ASP A 63 17.08 -25.19 -27.65
C ASP A 63 18.13 -24.05 -27.63
N VAL A 64 18.66 -23.73 -26.44
CA VAL A 64 19.54 -22.57 -26.18
C VAL A 64 20.94 -23.02 -25.76
N PRO A 65 22.00 -22.76 -26.54
CA PRO A 65 23.35 -23.20 -26.17
C PRO A 65 23.98 -22.33 -25.07
N PHE A 66 24.88 -22.92 -24.27
CA PHE A 66 25.78 -22.20 -23.37
C PHE A 66 26.81 -21.35 -24.14
N PRO A 67 27.43 -20.32 -23.53
CA PRO A 67 26.96 -19.61 -22.33
C PRO A 67 25.68 -18.81 -22.61
N VAL A 68 24.91 -18.48 -21.57
CA VAL A 68 23.71 -17.63 -21.67
C VAL A 68 23.47 -16.87 -20.37
N ALA A 69 22.97 -15.65 -20.46
CA ALA A 69 22.42 -14.91 -19.34
C ALA A 69 20.90 -15.11 -19.31
N ILE A 70 20.33 -15.47 -18.17
CA ILE A 70 18.88 -15.67 -18.02
C ILE A 70 18.29 -14.50 -17.22
N VAL A 71 17.28 -13.88 -17.79
CA VAL A 71 16.55 -12.74 -17.24
C VAL A 71 15.11 -13.19 -16.99
N GLY A 72 14.66 -13.06 -15.74
CA GLY A 72 13.27 -13.30 -15.35
C GLY A 72 12.39 -12.09 -15.63
N ASP A 73 11.30 -11.98 -14.89
CA ASP A 73 10.28 -10.94 -15.06
C ASP A 73 10.90 -9.54 -14.95
N ILE A 74 10.62 -8.67 -15.93
CA ILE A 74 11.26 -7.34 -16.07
C ILE A 74 10.25 -6.17 -16.02
N HIS A 75 8.95 -6.44 -16.10
CA HIS A 75 7.91 -5.52 -15.60
C HIS A 75 8.02 -4.09 -16.17
N GLY A 76 8.23 -3.93 -17.47
CA GLY A 76 8.38 -2.61 -18.10
C GLY A 76 9.54 -1.73 -17.58
N GLN A 77 10.48 -2.26 -16.79
CA GLN A 77 11.61 -1.51 -16.23
C GLN A 77 12.75 -1.33 -17.25
N TYR A 78 12.52 -0.45 -18.23
CA TYR A 78 13.44 -0.23 -19.35
C TYR A 78 14.84 0.27 -18.94
N ALA A 79 14.95 1.03 -17.84
CA ALA A 79 16.24 1.43 -17.28
C ALA A 79 17.04 0.22 -16.72
N ASP A 80 16.37 -0.70 -16.01
CA ASP A 80 17.02 -1.92 -15.51
C ASP A 80 17.37 -2.90 -16.66
N LEU A 81 16.63 -2.91 -17.78
CA LEU A 81 17.05 -3.65 -18.99
C LEU A 81 18.42 -3.19 -19.50
N HIS A 82 18.65 -1.88 -19.57
CA HIS A 82 19.96 -1.33 -19.97
C HIS A 82 21.04 -1.59 -18.94
N ARG A 83 20.72 -1.51 -17.65
CA ARG A 83 21.61 -1.89 -16.55
C ARG A 83 22.04 -3.36 -16.64
N ILE A 84 21.10 -4.26 -16.94
CA ILE A 84 21.36 -5.69 -17.19
C ILE A 84 22.33 -5.86 -18.36
N PHE A 85 22.11 -5.15 -19.48
CA PHE A 85 23.06 -5.16 -20.59
C PHE A 85 24.43 -4.59 -20.20
N SER A 86 24.49 -3.52 -19.39
CA SER A 86 25.74 -2.88 -18.96
C SER A 86 26.64 -3.81 -18.15
N VAL A 87 26.09 -4.69 -17.30
CA VAL A 87 26.84 -5.70 -16.54
C VAL A 87 27.74 -6.57 -17.44
N PHE A 88 27.26 -6.95 -18.62
CA PHE A 88 27.98 -7.81 -19.56
C PHE A 88 28.84 -7.05 -20.58
N SER A 89 28.90 -5.71 -20.51
CA SER A 89 29.75 -4.88 -21.37
C SER A 89 31.25 -5.08 -21.10
N THR A 90 31.60 -5.51 -19.89
CA THR A 90 32.97 -5.81 -19.41
C THR A 90 33.78 -6.75 -20.30
N LYS A 91 33.12 -7.56 -21.14
CA LYS A 91 33.78 -8.46 -22.11
C LYS A 91 34.33 -7.75 -23.35
N ASN A 92 33.85 -6.54 -23.68
CA ASN A 92 34.40 -5.70 -24.74
C ASN A 92 33.97 -4.22 -24.56
N PRO A 93 34.86 -3.30 -24.13
CA PRO A 93 34.51 -1.89 -23.90
C PRO A 93 34.18 -1.09 -25.18
N GLU A 94 34.39 -1.62 -26.39
CA GLU A 94 33.93 -1.00 -27.64
C GLU A 94 32.47 -1.35 -28.01
N LEU A 95 31.78 -2.21 -27.24
CA LEU A 95 30.44 -2.71 -27.55
C LEU A 95 29.49 -2.68 -26.35
N PRO A 96 28.23 -2.23 -26.53
CA PRO A 96 27.17 -2.43 -25.54
C PRO A 96 27.02 -3.91 -25.18
N GLY A 97 26.86 -4.23 -23.90
CA GLY A 97 26.82 -5.61 -23.42
C GLY A 97 25.61 -6.43 -23.88
N SER A 98 24.59 -5.79 -24.47
CA SER A 98 23.53 -6.45 -25.24
C SER A 98 24.07 -7.21 -26.45
N LEU A 99 25.23 -6.80 -26.97
CA LEU A 99 25.89 -7.38 -28.15
C LEU A 99 27.04 -8.36 -27.78
N CYS A 100 27.47 -8.35 -26.51
CA CYS A 100 28.60 -9.14 -26.01
C CYS A 100 28.22 -10.47 -25.35
N GLN A 101 26.92 -10.72 -25.15
CA GLN A 101 26.39 -11.85 -24.38
C GLN A 101 25.11 -12.40 -25.04
N ARG A 102 24.87 -13.70 -24.89
CA ARG A 102 23.60 -14.35 -25.27
C ARG A 102 22.61 -14.21 -24.11
N TYR A 103 21.36 -13.88 -24.40
CA TYR A 103 20.29 -13.70 -23.42
C TYR A 103 19.10 -14.63 -23.70
N LEU A 104 18.53 -15.17 -22.63
CA LEU A 104 17.22 -15.80 -22.59
C LEU A 104 16.35 -14.99 -21.62
N PHE A 105 15.21 -14.49 -22.09
CA PHE A 105 14.23 -13.79 -21.27
C PHE A 105 12.99 -14.67 -21.05
N LEU A 106 12.53 -14.76 -19.80
CA LEU A 106 11.48 -15.70 -19.38
C LEU A 106 10.04 -15.16 -19.47
N GLY A 107 9.81 -14.01 -20.09
CA GLY A 107 8.48 -13.41 -20.27
C GLY A 107 8.26 -12.13 -19.46
N ASP A 108 7.00 -11.71 -19.40
CA ASP A 108 6.50 -10.54 -18.65
C ASP A 108 7.30 -9.26 -18.95
N TYR A 109 7.40 -9.02 -20.26
CA TYR A 109 7.92 -7.80 -20.87
C TYR A 109 6.94 -6.64 -20.69
N VAL A 110 5.64 -6.95 -20.73
CA VAL A 110 4.53 -5.99 -20.74
C VAL A 110 3.63 -6.08 -19.49
N ASP A 111 4.22 -6.42 -18.36
CA ASP A 111 3.61 -6.33 -17.03
C ASP A 111 3.82 -4.95 -16.37
N ARG A 112 2.95 -4.58 -15.41
CA ARG A 112 2.48 -3.26 -14.91
C ARG A 112 3.41 -2.03 -14.85
N GLY A 113 4.72 -2.15 -15.08
CA GLY A 113 5.63 -1.01 -15.13
C GLY A 113 5.50 -0.16 -16.40
N PRO A 114 5.92 1.12 -16.34
CA PRO A 114 5.44 2.15 -17.26
C PRO A 114 6.04 2.10 -18.66
N CYS A 115 7.23 1.54 -18.86
CA CYS A 115 7.94 1.54 -20.15
C CYS A 115 7.91 0.17 -20.84
N SER A 116 6.75 -0.49 -20.76
CA SER A 116 6.50 -1.81 -21.36
C SER A 116 6.69 -1.80 -22.88
N LEU A 117 6.25 -0.74 -23.57
CA LEU A 117 6.47 -0.56 -25.01
C LEU A 117 7.96 -0.39 -25.36
N GLU A 118 8.74 0.36 -24.58
CA GLU A 118 10.19 0.47 -24.79
C GLU A 118 10.90 -0.86 -24.59
N VAL A 119 10.57 -1.62 -23.52
CA VAL A 119 11.15 -2.95 -23.24
C VAL A 119 10.92 -3.89 -24.42
N ILE A 120 9.67 -4.07 -24.85
CA ILE A 120 9.37 -5.03 -25.92
C ILE A 120 9.97 -4.59 -27.26
N CYS A 121 9.90 -3.30 -27.62
CA CYS A 121 10.55 -2.78 -28.83
C CYS A 121 12.07 -3.01 -28.83
N CYS A 122 12.74 -2.83 -27.68
CA CYS A 122 14.17 -3.08 -27.53
C CYS A 122 14.53 -4.55 -27.81
N LEU A 123 13.78 -5.48 -27.20
CA LEU A 123 14.02 -6.91 -27.33
C LEU A 123 13.67 -7.43 -28.73
N LEU A 124 12.60 -6.92 -29.33
CA LEU A 124 12.21 -7.24 -30.71
C LEU A 124 13.28 -6.81 -31.72
N VAL A 125 13.83 -5.59 -31.63
CA VAL A 125 14.89 -5.17 -32.57
C VAL A 125 16.18 -5.97 -32.38
N HIS A 126 16.57 -6.29 -31.14
CA HIS A 126 17.71 -7.19 -30.89
C HIS A 126 17.45 -8.62 -31.44
N LYS A 127 16.21 -9.12 -31.41
CA LYS A 127 15.82 -10.41 -32.02
C LYS A 127 15.96 -10.41 -33.55
N ILE A 128 15.72 -9.29 -34.24
CA ILE A 128 15.95 -9.18 -35.70
C ILE A 128 17.44 -9.28 -36.05
N TYR A 129 18.28 -8.46 -35.41
CA TYR A 129 19.71 -8.40 -35.74
C TYR A 129 20.50 -9.61 -35.23
N TYR A 130 20.09 -10.19 -34.09
CA TYR A 130 20.83 -11.23 -33.39
C TYR A 130 19.92 -12.41 -32.97
N PRO A 131 19.21 -13.08 -33.90
CA PRO A 131 18.18 -14.08 -33.58
C PRO A 131 18.70 -15.32 -32.83
N LYS A 132 20.02 -15.58 -32.88
CA LYS A 132 20.71 -16.67 -32.15
C LYS A 132 21.41 -16.23 -30.85
N MET A 133 21.28 -14.95 -30.51
CA MET A 133 21.77 -14.37 -29.24
C MET A 133 20.63 -13.95 -28.32
N PHE A 134 19.47 -13.54 -28.87
CA PHE A 134 18.28 -13.21 -28.09
C PHE A 134 17.23 -14.31 -28.23
N TYR A 135 16.90 -14.95 -27.11
CA TYR A 135 15.81 -15.91 -27.00
C TYR A 135 14.75 -15.30 -26.10
N LEU A 136 13.52 -15.22 -26.61
CA LEU A 136 12.37 -14.67 -25.92
C LEU A 136 11.35 -15.80 -25.79
N ILE A 137 10.92 -16.10 -24.57
CA ILE A 137 9.74 -16.95 -24.33
C ILE A 137 8.62 -16.10 -23.74
N ARG A 138 7.40 -16.65 -23.71
CA ARG A 138 6.18 -15.95 -23.32
C ARG A 138 5.95 -16.02 -21.81
N GLY A 139 5.57 -14.91 -21.18
CA GLY A 139 4.99 -14.86 -19.84
C GLY A 139 3.47 -14.76 -19.84
N ASN A 140 2.84 -14.77 -18.67
CA ASN A 140 1.38 -14.73 -18.60
C ASN A 140 0.81 -13.34 -18.94
N HIS A 141 1.59 -12.27 -18.79
CA HIS A 141 1.19 -10.93 -19.23
C HIS A 141 1.26 -10.76 -20.75
N GLU A 142 1.96 -11.62 -21.49
CA GLU A 142 1.84 -11.70 -22.95
C GLU A 142 0.55 -12.41 -23.44
N HIS A 143 -0.54 -12.37 -22.67
CA HIS A 143 -1.88 -12.75 -23.09
C HIS A 143 -2.88 -11.58 -22.97
N SER A 144 -3.79 -11.47 -23.94
CA SER A 144 -4.58 -10.26 -24.20
C SER A 144 -5.57 -9.86 -23.11
N SER A 145 -6.11 -10.80 -22.31
CA SER A 145 -6.95 -10.40 -21.17
C SER A 145 -6.13 -9.70 -20.08
N ILE A 146 -4.89 -10.17 -19.87
CA ILE A 146 -3.98 -9.75 -18.81
C ILE A 146 -3.36 -8.38 -19.14
N ASN A 147 -2.66 -8.24 -20.28
CA ASN A 147 -2.07 -6.95 -20.67
C ASN A 147 -3.09 -5.84 -21.00
N ARG A 148 -4.39 -6.17 -21.05
CA ARG A 148 -5.47 -5.18 -21.12
C ARG A 148 -5.83 -4.57 -19.77
N VAL A 149 -5.75 -5.36 -18.70
CA VAL A 149 -5.99 -4.90 -17.32
C VAL A 149 -4.73 -4.29 -16.72
N TYR A 150 -3.56 -4.85 -17.04
CA TYR A 150 -2.28 -4.50 -16.42
C TYR A 150 -1.43 -3.54 -17.28
N GLY A 151 -2.02 -2.41 -17.68
CA GLY A 151 -1.30 -1.21 -18.13
C GLY A 151 -0.89 -1.13 -19.60
N PHE A 152 -0.42 -2.21 -20.25
CA PHE A 152 0.15 -2.10 -21.62
C PHE A 152 -0.85 -1.63 -22.70
N HIS A 153 -2.13 -2.01 -22.59
CA HIS A 153 -3.20 -1.45 -23.43
C HIS A 153 -3.38 0.07 -23.22
N GLU A 154 -3.28 0.54 -21.97
CA GLU A 154 -3.35 1.97 -21.63
C GLU A 154 -2.13 2.73 -22.16
N GLU A 155 -0.93 2.13 -22.10
CA GLU A 155 0.27 2.69 -22.71
C GLU A 155 0.11 2.86 -24.24
N ILE A 156 -0.38 1.86 -24.95
CA ILE A 156 -0.62 1.97 -26.40
C ILE A 156 -1.72 3.00 -26.73
N VAL A 157 -2.79 3.06 -25.94
CA VAL A 157 -3.90 4.02 -26.16
C VAL A 157 -3.50 5.46 -25.83
N SER A 158 -2.67 5.69 -24.80
CA SER A 158 -2.17 7.03 -24.45
C SER A 158 -1.12 7.56 -25.42
N ARG A 159 -0.41 6.67 -26.14
CA ARG A 159 0.69 7.06 -27.06
C ARG A 159 0.30 7.15 -28.53
N PHE A 160 -0.80 6.53 -28.97
CA PHE A 160 -1.22 6.53 -30.38
C PHE A 160 -2.72 6.84 -30.54
N PRO A 161 -3.11 7.70 -31.51
CA PRO A 161 -4.52 8.05 -31.71
C PRO A 161 -5.32 6.86 -32.28
N PRO A 162 -6.62 6.74 -31.97
CA PRO A 162 -7.51 5.84 -32.69
C PRO A 162 -7.56 6.18 -34.19
N PRO A 163 -7.56 5.19 -35.11
CA PRO A 163 -7.63 3.75 -34.88
C PRO A 163 -6.26 3.06 -34.68
N GLN A 164 -5.14 3.78 -34.75
CA GLN A 164 -3.79 3.21 -34.78
C GLN A 164 -3.45 2.43 -33.50
N CYS A 165 -3.86 2.91 -32.32
CA CYS A 165 -3.66 2.19 -31.05
C CYS A 165 -4.32 0.80 -31.07
N ASN A 166 -5.54 0.66 -31.58
CA ASN A 166 -6.22 -0.63 -31.70
C ASN A 166 -5.48 -1.58 -32.64
N GLN A 167 -4.96 -1.07 -33.76
CA GLN A 167 -4.17 -1.84 -34.72
C GLN A 167 -2.85 -2.34 -34.11
N LEU A 168 -2.14 -1.46 -33.39
CA LEU A 168 -0.88 -1.79 -32.70
C LEU A 168 -1.10 -2.82 -31.58
N TYR A 169 -2.09 -2.59 -30.73
CA TYR A 169 -2.43 -3.51 -29.63
C TYR A 169 -2.83 -4.91 -30.14
N SER A 170 -3.61 -4.97 -31.24
CA SER A 170 -3.92 -6.23 -31.92
C SER A 170 -2.66 -6.88 -32.47
N ALA A 171 -1.79 -6.12 -33.15
CA ALA A 171 -0.56 -6.65 -33.76
C ALA A 171 0.45 -7.20 -32.73
N PHE A 172 0.55 -6.59 -31.54
CA PHE A 172 1.36 -7.12 -30.44
C PHE A 172 0.80 -8.43 -29.90
N ASN A 173 -0.50 -8.51 -29.60
CA ASN A 173 -1.11 -9.76 -29.10
C ASN A 173 -1.08 -10.88 -30.16
N ASP A 174 -1.25 -10.53 -31.44
CA ASP A 174 -1.04 -11.42 -32.58
C ASP A 174 0.41 -11.88 -32.76
N LEU A 175 1.39 -11.21 -32.15
CA LEU A 175 2.80 -11.61 -32.12
C LEU A 175 3.11 -12.45 -30.87
N PHE A 176 2.61 -12.03 -29.71
CA PHE A 176 2.73 -12.76 -28.44
C PHE A 176 2.11 -14.16 -28.51
N ALA A 177 1.00 -14.32 -29.22
CA ALA A 177 0.42 -15.64 -29.49
C ALA A 177 1.39 -16.60 -30.20
N TYR A 178 2.39 -16.08 -30.94
CA TYR A 178 3.45 -16.87 -31.54
C TYR A 178 4.68 -17.09 -30.64
N PHE A 179 4.82 -16.51 -29.45
CA PHE A 179 6.04 -16.71 -28.65
C PHE A 179 6.18 -18.19 -28.19
N PRO A 180 7.41 -18.74 -28.08
CA PRO A 180 7.65 -20.03 -27.45
C PRO A 180 7.23 -20.00 -25.97
N LEU A 181 6.90 -21.16 -25.39
CA LEU A 181 6.49 -21.26 -23.98
C LEU A 181 7.63 -21.73 -23.06
N ALA A 182 8.67 -22.35 -23.62
CA ALA A 182 9.80 -22.87 -22.86
C ALA A 182 11.11 -22.83 -23.66
N ALA A 183 12.23 -22.94 -22.96
CA ALA A 183 13.57 -23.07 -23.53
C ALA A 183 14.34 -24.22 -22.87
N LEU A 184 15.13 -24.98 -23.63
CA LEU A 184 16.03 -26.02 -23.10
C LEU A 184 17.47 -25.53 -23.20
N VAL A 185 18.04 -25.12 -22.08
CA VAL A 185 19.39 -24.55 -22.03
C VAL A 185 20.43 -25.67 -21.88
N GLY A 186 21.39 -25.71 -22.81
CA GLY A 186 22.49 -26.67 -22.84
C GLY A 186 22.07 -28.14 -22.99
N GLY A 187 20.79 -28.43 -23.26
CA GLY A 187 20.22 -29.77 -23.20
C GLY A 187 20.01 -30.30 -21.77
N ARG A 188 20.20 -29.47 -20.74
CA ARG A 188 20.30 -29.89 -19.32
C ARG A 188 19.36 -29.14 -18.37
N ILE A 189 19.04 -27.88 -18.67
CA ILE A 189 18.22 -27.02 -17.80
C ILE A 189 16.96 -26.61 -18.56
N LEU A 190 15.78 -26.84 -17.99
CA LEU A 190 14.50 -26.47 -18.62
C LEU A 190 14.00 -25.14 -18.07
N CYS A 191 13.70 -24.19 -18.95
CA CYS A 191 13.24 -22.85 -18.58
C CYS A 191 11.83 -22.58 -19.10
N MET A 192 10.99 -21.95 -18.29
CA MET A 192 9.63 -21.50 -18.65
C MET A 192 9.32 -20.18 -17.94
N HIS A 193 8.14 -19.62 -18.12
CA HIS A 193 7.69 -18.51 -17.28
C HIS A 193 7.13 -19.03 -15.95
N GLY A 194 6.07 -19.82 -16.02
CA GLY A 194 5.34 -20.40 -14.88
C GLY A 194 6.00 -21.67 -14.35
N GLY A 195 5.31 -22.80 -14.44
CA GLY A 195 5.71 -24.04 -13.77
C GLY A 195 5.64 -25.29 -14.65
N ILE A 196 5.89 -26.44 -14.01
CA ILE A 196 5.67 -27.74 -14.62
C ILE A 196 4.17 -28.06 -14.70
N SER A 197 3.83 -28.98 -15.60
CA SER A 197 2.48 -29.49 -15.83
C SER A 197 2.44 -30.99 -15.59
N SER A 198 1.31 -31.52 -15.14
CA SER A 198 1.07 -32.97 -15.14
C SER A 198 1.21 -33.55 -16.55
N GLU A 199 0.91 -32.78 -17.60
CA GLU A 199 0.85 -33.26 -18.98
C GLU A 199 2.20 -33.27 -19.69
N VAL A 200 3.28 -32.79 -19.05
CA VAL A 200 4.64 -33.04 -19.54
C VAL A 200 5.07 -34.46 -19.15
N LYS A 201 5.07 -35.37 -20.13
CA LYS A 201 5.75 -36.68 -20.00
C LYS A 201 7.09 -36.73 -20.73
N THR A 202 7.25 -35.91 -21.79
CA THR A 202 8.49 -35.77 -22.57
C THR A 202 8.69 -34.32 -23.03
N LEU A 203 9.94 -33.94 -23.30
CA LEU A 203 10.26 -32.64 -23.94
C LEU A 203 9.60 -32.46 -25.31
N ASN A 204 9.17 -33.56 -25.94
CA ASN A 204 8.44 -33.52 -27.20
C ASN A 204 6.97 -33.13 -27.06
N ASP A 205 6.39 -33.18 -25.86
CA ASP A 205 4.99 -32.76 -25.63
C ASP A 205 4.87 -31.24 -25.71
N ILE A 206 5.82 -30.51 -25.10
CA ILE A 206 5.97 -29.07 -25.27
C ILE A 206 6.22 -28.72 -26.76
N ARG A 207 7.05 -29.50 -27.47
CA ARG A 207 7.31 -29.30 -28.91
C ARG A 207 6.08 -29.57 -29.81
N LYS A 208 5.07 -30.33 -29.35
CA LYS A 208 3.82 -30.60 -30.11
C LYS A 208 2.82 -29.44 -30.05
N LEU A 209 2.89 -28.57 -29.04
CA LEU A 209 1.99 -27.42 -28.89
C LEU A 209 2.09 -26.50 -30.12
N LYS A 210 0.96 -26.30 -30.81
CA LYS A 210 0.91 -25.54 -32.06
C LYS A 210 0.71 -24.05 -31.79
N ARG A 211 1.69 -23.24 -32.19
CA ARG A 211 1.60 -21.77 -32.22
C ARG A 211 0.92 -21.33 -33.54
N PRO A 212 0.09 -20.27 -33.55
CA PRO A 212 -0.18 -19.36 -32.44
C PRO A 212 -1.19 -19.90 -31.42
N ILE A 213 -0.93 -19.59 -30.15
CA ILE A 213 -1.80 -19.88 -29.01
C ILE A 213 -2.37 -18.53 -28.53
N HIS A 214 -3.49 -18.08 -29.10
CA HIS A 214 -4.08 -16.79 -28.68
C HIS A 214 -4.62 -16.87 -27.24
N GLU A 215 -5.24 -18.00 -26.92
CA GLU A 215 -5.84 -18.32 -25.62
C GLU A 215 -5.10 -19.52 -25.00
N PRO A 216 -4.19 -19.33 -24.03
CA PRO A 216 -3.47 -20.44 -23.40
C PRO A 216 -4.34 -21.34 -22.53
N SER A 217 -5.44 -20.81 -21.97
CA SER A 217 -6.29 -21.52 -21.01
C SER A 217 -7.02 -22.76 -21.57
N VAL A 218 -7.13 -22.91 -22.90
CA VAL A 218 -7.75 -24.09 -23.54
C VAL A 218 -6.84 -25.33 -23.58
N SER A 219 -5.63 -25.25 -23.03
CA SER A 219 -4.65 -26.32 -23.03
C SER A 219 -3.88 -26.30 -21.72
N GLU A 220 -4.20 -27.21 -20.79
CA GLU A 220 -3.59 -27.33 -19.45
C GLU A 220 -2.07 -27.15 -19.48
N LEU A 221 -1.37 -27.93 -20.32
CA LEU A 221 0.09 -27.80 -20.54
C LEU A 221 0.56 -26.37 -20.91
N ALA A 222 -0.20 -25.63 -21.73
CA ALA A 222 0.15 -24.28 -22.16
C ALA A 222 -0.24 -23.22 -21.12
N CYS A 223 -1.20 -23.54 -20.25
CA CYS A 223 -1.56 -22.76 -19.08
C CYS A 223 -0.49 -22.90 -17.99
N ASP A 224 -0.13 -24.14 -17.62
CA ASP A 224 0.80 -24.46 -16.54
C ASP A 224 2.19 -23.87 -16.77
N LEU A 225 2.72 -23.97 -18.00
CA LEU A 225 3.99 -23.35 -18.41
C LEU A 225 4.00 -21.81 -18.28
N LEU A 226 2.85 -21.17 -18.10
CA LEU A 226 2.66 -19.73 -17.87
C LEU A 226 2.16 -19.38 -16.47
N TRP A 227 1.51 -20.28 -15.74
CA TRP A 227 0.75 -19.94 -14.52
C TRP A 227 0.93 -20.90 -13.34
N ALA A 228 1.49 -22.10 -13.53
CA ALA A 228 1.66 -23.04 -12.42
C ALA A 228 2.71 -22.52 -11.43
N ASP A 229 2.54 -22.81 -10.14
CA ASP A 229 3.38 -22.31 -9.04
C ASP A 229 3.94 -23.47 -8.19
N PRO A 230 5.19 -23.40 -7.70
CA PRO A 230 5.66 -24.35 -6.71
C PRO A 230 4.94 -24.13 -5.37
N MET A 231 4.67 -25.21 -4.65
CA MET A 231 4.27 -25.19 -3.25
C MET A 231 5.15 -26.17 -2.48
N LEU A 232 5.77 -25.69 -1.39
CA LEU A 232 6.51 -26.56 -0.48
C LEU A 232 5.52 -27.49 0.25
N ASP A 233 6.01 -28.68 0.63
CA ASP A 233 5.30 -29.66 1.46
C ASP A 233 3.97 -30.21 0.86
N LEU A 234 3.67 -29.83 -0.38
CA LEU A 234 2.62 -30.38 -1.22
C LEU A 234 3.14 -31.60 -2.00
N SER A 235 2.27 -32.60 -2.21
CA SER A 235 2.54 -33.75 -3.10
C SER A 235 1.71 -33.67 -4.38
N GLY A 236 2.34 -33.99 -5.51
CA GLY A 236 1.71 -34.10 -6.82
C GLY A 236 1.38 -32.74 -7.45
N PHE A 237 0.18 -32.65 -8.03
CA PHE A 237 -0.38 -31.46 -8.67
C PHE A 237 -1.78 -31.21 -8.11
N VAL A 238 -2.06 -29.96 -7.71
CA VAL A 238 -3.33 -29.54 -7.08
C VAL A 238 -3.79 -28.24 -7.72
N PRO A 239 -5.09 -27.98 -7.96
CA PRO A 239 -5.56 -26.69 -8.50
C PRO A 239 -5.06 -25.48 -7.69
N ASN A 240 -4.85 -24.34 -8.36
CA ASN A 240 -4.32 -23.11 -7.75
C ASN A 240 -5.44 -22.06 -7.49
N PRO A 241 -6.11 -22.08 -6.32
CA PRO A 241 -7.15 -21.11 -5.98
C PRO A 241 -6.64 -19.67 -5.94
N MET A 242 -5.46 -19.41 -5.35
CA MET A 242 -4.79 -18.10 -5.32
C MET A 242 -4.68 -17.40 -6.69
N ARG A 243 -4.53 -18.17 -7.78
CA ARG A 243 -4.50 -17.63 -9.16
C ARG A 243 -5.85 -17.67 -9.88
N GLY A 244 -6.79 -18.49 -9.40
CA GLY A 244 -8.06 -18.79 -10.08
C GLY A 244 -7.89 -19.57 -11.40
N ILE A 245 -6.69 -20.06 -11.69
CA ILE A 245 -6.29 -20.74 -12.93
C ILE A 245 -5.02 -21.57 -12.64
N SER A 246 -4.76 -22.63 -13.41
CA SER A 246 -3.56 -23.46 -13.27
C SER A 246 -3.48 -24.27 -11.97
N VAL A 247 -2.31 -24.85 -11.71
CA VAL A 247 -2.00 -25.77 -10.59
C VAL A 247 -0.84 -25.29 -9.72
N PHE A 248 -0.85 -25.69 -8.45
CA PHE A 248 0.33 -25.84 -7.63
C PHE A 248 0.99 -27.20 -7.92
N PHE A 249 2.32 -27.27 -7.79
CA PHE A 249 3.07 -28.52 -7.91
C PHE A 249 4.04 -28.72 -6.73
N GLY A 250 4.16 -29.98 -6.31
CA GLY A 250 4.97 -30.42 -5.18
C GLY A 250 6.43 -30.72 -5.52
N GLU A 251 7.21 -31.01 -4.48
CA GLU A 251 8.62 -31.40 -4.62
C GLU A 251 8.77 -32.78 -5.31
N ASP A 252 7.88 -33.73 -4.99
CA ASP A 252 7.83 -35.06 -5.60
C ASP A 252 7.48 -35.00 -7.10
N ALA A 253 6.54 -34.14 -7.49
CA ALA A 253 6.17 -33.86 -8.86
C ALA A 253 7.33 -33.23 -9.63
N LEU A 254 8.08 -32.33 -8.99
CA LEU A 254 9.26 -31.68 -9.55
C LEU A 254 10.43 -32.65 -9.74
N GLU A 255 10.79 -33.44 -8.74
CA GLU A 255 11.81 -34.49 -8.88
C GLU A 255 11.44 -35.47 -9.99
N LYS A 256 10.17 -35.92 -10.01
CA LYS A 256 9.67 -36.85 -11.02
C LYS A 256 9.72 -36.24 -12.43
N VAL A 257 9.28 -34.99 -12.63
CA VAL A 257 9.33 -34.35 -13.95
C VAL A 257 10.77 -34.08 -14.39
N CYS A 258 11.68 -33.70 -13.49
CA CYS A 258 13.11 -33.59 -13.81
C CYS A 258 13.69 -34.93 -14.27
N ALA A 259 13.34 -36.03 -13.60
CA ALA A 259 13.77 -37.39 -13.97
C ALA A 259 13.15 -37.88 -15.30
N ASP A 260 11.82 -37.79 -15.46
CA ASP A 260 11.09 -38.18 -16.68
C ASP A 260 11.62 -37.44 -17.92
N LEU A 261 12.03 -36.17 -17.76
CA LEU A 261 12.56 -35.33 -18.83
C LEU A 261 14.08 -35.40 -19.03
N ASN A 262 14.81 -36.05 -18.12
CA ASN A 262 16.28 -36.05 -18.07
C ASN A 262 16.85 -34.61 -18.08
N VAL A 263 16.44 -33.79 -17.11
CA VAL A 263 16.97 -32.43 -16.87
C VAL A 263 17.42 -32.29 -15.41
N ASP A 264 18.48 -31.53 -15.17
CA ASP A 264 19.07 -31.37 -13.83
C ASP A 264 18.28 -30.38 -12.96
N MET A 265 17.78 -29.32 -13.60
CA MET A 265 17.19 -28.14 -12.97
C MET A 265 16.12 -27.49 -13.86
N ILE A 266 15.13 -26.89 -13.21
CA ILE A 266 14.12 -26.02 -13.80
C ILE A 266 14.36 -24.56 -13.38
N ILE A 267 14.18 -23.62 -14.31
CA ILE A 267 14.31 -22.17 -14.05
C ILE A 267 13.05 -21.45 -14.53
N ARG A 268 12.47 -20.59 -13.70
CA ARG A 268 11.20 -19.89 -13.96
C ARG A 268 11.28 -18.39 -13.65
N GLY A 269 10.45 -17.60 -14.31
CA GLY A 269 10.33 -16.15 -14.06
C GLY A 269 9.31 -15.82 -12.96
N HIS A 270 8.16 -16.49 -13.04
CA HIS A 270 6.92 -16.16 -12.34
C HIS A 270 7.05 -16.23 -10.79
N GLN A 271 6.38 -15.30 -10.11
CA GLN A 271 6.44 -14.97 -8.65
C GLN A 271 7.60 -14.05 -8.24
N VAL A 272 7.27 -12.95 -7.54
CA VAL A 272 8.24 -11.99 -7.02
C VAL A 272 9.14 -12.59 -5.92
N MET A 273 10.45 -12.56 -6.16
CA MET A 273 11.46 -13.02 -5.20
C MET A 273 12.09 -11.84 -4.47
N GLN A 274 12.05 -11.85 -3.13
CA GLN A 274 12.53 -10.73 -2.29
C GLN A 274 14.03 -10.43 -2.50
N ASN A 275 14.84 -11.45 -2.80
CA ASN A 275 16.24 -11.34 -3.16
C ASN A 275 16.49 -11.52 -4.67
N GLY A 276 15.48 -11.38 -5.54
CA GLY A 276 15.62 -11.58 -7.00
C GLY A 276 15.82 -13.05 -7.43
N VAL A 277 16.11 -13.95 -6.50
CA VAL A 277 16.12 -15.41 -6.70
C VAL A 277 15.48 -16.13 -5.51
N GLY A 278 14.92 -17.30 -5.77
CA GLY A 278 14.48 -18.30 -4.79
C GLY A 278 14.80 -19.71 -5.27
N PHE A 279 15.10 -20.63 -4.35
CA PHE A 279 15.42 -22.03 -4.63
C PHE A 279 14.43 -22.96 -3.90
N TYR A 280 14.05 -24.05 -4.55
CA TYR A 280 13.13 -25.08 -4.04
C TYR A 280 13.68 -26.49 -4.36
N CYS A 281 13.20 -27.52 -3.68
CA CYS A 281 13.46 -28.94 -3.93
C CYS A 281 14.92 -29.30 -4.17
N GLY A 282 15.73 -29.30 -3.10
CA GLY A 282 17.15 -29.64 -3.20
C GLY A 282 17.96 -28.76 -4.17
N LYS A 283 17.48 -27.54 -4.46
CA LYS A 283 17.99 -26.62 -5.49
C LYS A 283 17.74 -27.07 -6.95
N ARG A 284 16.76 -27.96 -7.20
CA ARG A 284 16.33 -28.36 -8.55
C ARG A 284 15.40 -27.35 -9.23
N LEU A 285 14.76 -26.45 -8.50
CA LEU A 285 14.00 -25.34 -9.07
C LEU A 285 14.59 -24.00 -8.61
N LEU A 286 14.72 -23.07 -9.55
CA LEU A 286 15.18 -21.70 -9.32
C LEU A 286 14.16 -20.72 -9.92
N THR A 287 13.50 -19.94 -9.07
CA THR A 287 12.69 -18.78 -9.51
C THR A 287 13.57 -17.55 -9.56
N ILE A 288 13.66 -16.89 -10.72
CA ILE A 288 14.41 -15.65 -10.93
C ILE A 288 13.46 -14.49 -11.25
N PHE A 289 13.65 -13.39 -10.55
CA PHE A 289 12.91 -12.15 -10.73
C PHE A 289 13.88 -11.02 -11.05
N SER A 290 13.77 -10.38 -12.22
CA SER A 290 14.77 -9.40 -12.70
C SER A 290 14.39 -7.94 -12.43
N ALA A 291 13.17 -7.66 -12.00
CA ALA A 291 12.65 -6.34 -11.64
C ALA A 291 12.93 -5.96 -10.15
N PRO A 292 13.91 -5.09 -9.84
CA PRO A 292 14.12 -4.56 -8.48
C PRO A 292 13.06 -3.50 -8.12
N ARG A 293 12.62 -3.49 -6.86
CA ARG A 293 11.54 -2.59 -6.34
C ARG A 293 10.26 -2.65 -7.19
N TYR A 294 9.81 -3.88 -7.44
CA TYR A 294 8.65 -4.26 -8.25
C TYR A 294 7.33 -3.63 -7.77
N TYR A 295 7.14 -3.54 -6.45
CA TYR A 295 6.02 -2.85 -5.84
C TYR A 295 6.49 -1.59 -5.10
N PRO A 296 5.75 -0.46 -5.18
CA PRO A 296 5.84 0.61 -4.20
C PRO A 296 5.71 0.03 -2.78
N GLY A 297 6.63 0.40 -1.88
CA GLY A 297 6.68 -0.13 -0.51
C GLY A 297 7.35 -1.51 -0.33
N ARG A 298 7.70 -2.26 -1.39
CA ARG A 298 8.53 -3.48 -1.25
C ARG A 298 9.89 -3.31 -1.93
N ASN A 299 10.94 -3.20 -1.12
CA ASN A 299 12.32 -3.04 -1.60
C ASN A 299 12.97 -4.40 -1.96
N ASN A 300 12.32 -5.19 -2.85
CA ASN A 300 12.89 -6.45 -3.35
C ASN A 300 14.09 -6.15 -4.26
N LYS A 301 15.09 -7.04 -4.25
CA LYS A 301 16.16 -7.02 -5.25
C LYS A 301 15.67 -7.68 -6.55
N GLY A 302 16.28 -7.31 -7.67
CA GLY A 302 16.24 -8.11 -8.89
C GLY A 302 17.49 -8.99 -8.99
N ALA A 303 17.51 -9.93 -9.94
CA ALA A 303 18.71 -10.70 -10.28
C ALA A 303 18.76 -11.07 -11.78
N VAL A 304 19.94 -11.46 -12.26
CA VAL A 304 20.17 -12.07 -13.57
C VAL A 304 21.13 -13.25 -13.40
N LEU A 305 20.82 -14.40 -14.01
CA LEU A 305 21.73 -15.54 -14.02
C LEU A 305 22.75 -15.37 -15.15
N ASN A 306 23.98 -15.82 -14.92
CA ASN A 306 25.05 -15.92 -15.91
C ASN A 306 25.54 -17.37 -15.95
N ILE A 307 25.09 -18.13 -16.95
CA ILE A 307 25.47 -19.52 -17.14
C ILE A 307 26.71 -19.58 -18.06
N THR A 308 27.80 -20.16 -17.54
CA THR A 308 29.09 -20.24 -18.25
C THR A 308 29.06 -21.26 -19.39
N GLY A 309 30.13 -21.31 -20.20
CA GLY A 309 30.28 -22.33 -21.26
C GLY A 309 30.30 -23.77 -20.75
N GLU A 310 30.57 -23.96 -19.46
CA GLU A 310 30.59 -25.26 -18.76
C GLU A 310 29.26 -25.58 -18.07
N GLY A 311 28.26 -24.70 -18.15
CA GLY A 311 26.97 -24.86 -17.46
C GLY A 311 26.94 -24.44 -16.00
N ARG A 312 28.03 -23.86 -15.44
CA ARG A 312 28.03 -23.32 -14.06
C ARG A 312 27.12 -22.09 -13.99
N ILE A 313 26.29 -22.00 -12.95
CA ILE A 313 25.34 -20.90 -12.75
C ILE A 313 25.93 -19.87 -11.79
N GLY A 314 26.22 -18.66 -12.27
CA GLY A 314 26.47 -17.49 -11.44
C GLY A 314 25.20 -16.64 -11.29
N ILE A 315 25.01 -15.99 -10.14
CA ILE A 315 23.88 -15.09 -9.87
C ILE A 315 24.42 -13.66 -9.76
N ILE A 316 23.86 -12.73 -10.52
CA ILE A 316 24.21 -11.31 -10.48
C ILE A 316 23.05 -10.54 -9.86
N MET A 317 23.28 -9.93 -8.71
CA MET A 317 22.28 -9.24 -7.91
C MET A 317 22.08 -7.79 -8.38
N LEU A 318 20.83 -7.39 -8.57
CA LEU A 318 20.43 -6.01 -8.89
C LEU A 318 19.81 -5.37 -7.64
N SER A 319 20.63 -4.68 -6.84
CA SER A 319 20.13 -3.85 -5.73
C SER A 319 19.19 -2.76 -6.26
N PRO A 320 18.08 -2.43 -5.59
CA PRO A 320 17.30 -1.24 -5.91
C PRO A 320 18.15 0.02 -5.84
N THR A 321 18.06 0.89 -6.85
CA THR A 321 18.80 2.16 -6.88
C THR A 321 18.18 3.15 -5.88
N SER A 322 19.03 3.83 -5.10
CA SER A 322 18.66 4.81 -4.08
C SER A 322 18.37 6.19 -4.70
N LYS A 323 17.33 6.25 -5.53
CA LYS A 323 16.56 7.45 -5.93
C LYS A 323 15.40 7.09 -6.85
N MET A 324 14.52 8.05 -7.09
CA MET A 324 13.68 8.03 -8.30
C MET A 324 14.60 8.20 -9.52
N LEU A 325 14.82 7.12 -10.26
CA LEU A 325 15.60 7.08 -11.49
C LEU A 325 14.86 6.36 -12.62
N GLN A 326 13.54 6.49 -12.63
CA GLN A 326 12.83 6.86 -13.85
C GLN A 326 12.83 8.39 -13.88
N GLY A 327 13.54 8.99 -14.82
CA GLY A 327 13.57 10.43 -15.06
C GLY A 327 14.14 11.33 -13.97
N TYR A 328 15.47 11.34 -13.80
CA TYR A 328 16.33 12.50 -14.16
C TYR A 328 17.81 12.24 -13.84
N HIS A 329 18.70 12.88 -14.62
CA HIS A 329 20.19 12.86 -14.62
C HIS A 329 20.87 11.95 -15.65
N ARG A 330 22.02 12.44 -16.16
CA ARG A 330 22.65 11.97 -17.41
C ARG A 330 23.48 10.71 -17.20
N PHE A 331 23.29 9.75 -18.10
CA PHE A 331 23.98 8.46 -18.15
C PHE A 331 25.53 8.56 -18.22
N SER A 332 26.08 9.71 -18.59
CA SER A 332 27.54 9.96 -18.62
C SER A 332 28.12 10.45 -17.30
N GLU A 333 27.33 11.12 -16.45
CA GLU A 333 27.84 11.83 -15.26
C GLU A 333 27.97 10.89 -14.04
N THR A 334 27.27 9.76 -14.04
CA THR A 334 27.34 8.74 -12.96
C THR A 334 28.50 7.77 -13.10
N PHE A 335 29.31 7.85 -14.18
CA PHE A 335 30.35 6.87 -14.49
C PHE A 335 31.80 7.38 -14.30
N ASP A 336 32.00 8.67 -13.97
CA ASP A 336 33.34 9.26 -13.85
C ASP A 336 33.71 9.60 -12.39
N ARG A 337 34.09 8.52 -11.66
CA ARG A 337 34.94 8.50 -10.45
C ARG A 337 34.40 9.12 -9.13
N PHE A 338 34.63 8.36 -8.05
CA PHE A 338 34.49 8.73 -6.62
C PHE A 338 33.07 8.76 -6.00
N GLU A 339 32.46 7.57 -5.86
CA GLU A 339 32.00 7.12 -4.53
C GLU A 339 32.47 5.67 -4.27
N PRO A 340 33.21 5.38 -3.18
CA PRO A 340 33.86 4.08 -2.98
C PRO A 340 33.12 3.14 -2.01
N ASP A 341 31.82 2.88 -2.21
CA ASP A 341 31.15 1.71 -1.58
C ASP A 341 30.10 1.03 -2.48
N THR A 342 30.44 0.84 -3.75
CA THR A 342 30.02 -0.40 -4.41
C THR A 342 30.94 -1.50 -3.90
N SER A 343 30.56 -2.13 -2.79
CA SER A 343 31.35 -3.18 -2.12
C SER A 343 31.39 -4.47 -2.95
N TYR A 344 32.17 -4.42 -4.05
CA TYR A 344 32.75 -5.56 -4.74
C TYR A 344 33.75 -6.23 -3.79
N THR A 345 33.19 -6.84 -2.74
CA THR A 345 33.95 -7.51 -1.71
C THR A 345 34.32 -8.89 -2.22
N GLU A 346 35.61 -9.13 -2.35
CA GLU A 346 36.19 -10.48 -2.31
C GLU A 346 36.02 -11.04 -0.89
N ARG A 347 34.78 -11.25 -0.47
CA ARG A 347 34.39 -11.98 0.74
C ARG A 347 33.63 -13.22 0.31
N THR A 348 34.39 -14.29 0.15
CA THR A 348 33.89 -15.67 0.03
C THR A 348 33.07 -16.06 1.26
N SER A 349 31.80 -15.65 1.24
CA SER A 349 30.77 -15.99 2.23
C SER A 349 29.86 -17.04 1.60
N SER A 350 30.42 -18.25 1.45
CA SER A 350 29.72 -19.52 1.17
C SER A 350 28.58 -19.48 0.14
N ALA A 351 28.73 -18.69 -0.92
CA ALA A 351 28.06 -18.95 -2.18
C ALA A 351 28.63 -20.26 -2.74
N GLU A 352 28.02 -21.39 -2.37
CA GLU A 352 28.25 -22.66 -3.03
C GLU A 352 28.06 -22.45 -4.53
N SER A 353 29.13 -22.52 -5.31
CA SER A 353 28.99 -22.51 -6.75
C SER A 353 28.27 -23.80 -7.12
N LEU A 354 27.01 -23.68 -7.55
CA LEU A 354 26.22 -24.78 -8.09
C LEU A 354 26.91 -25.34 -9.34
N THR A 355 27.85 -26.24 -9.10
CA THR A 355 28.40 -27.18 -10.06
C THR A 355 27.39 -28.29 -10.22
N LEU A 356 26.88 -28.45 -11.44
CA LEU A 356 26.12 -29.64 -11.82
C LEU A 356 26.98 -30.87 -11.47
N PRO A 357 26.44 -31.91 -10.83
CA PRO A 357 27.23 -33.04 -10.36
C PRO A 357 28.02 -33.66 -11.50
N GLU A 358 29.28 -34.00 -11.25
CA GLU A 358 30.11 -34.70 -12.23
C GLU A 358 29.48 -36.06 -12.52
N SER A 359 29.18 -36.33 -13.80
CA SER A 359 28.59 -37.60 -14.20
C SER A 359 29.62 -38.72 -14.04
N GLU A 360 29.39 -39.63 -13.09
CA GLU A 360 30.21 -40.85 -12.97
C GLU A 360 30.28 -41.59 -14.32
N ALA A 361 31.48 -42.06 -14.65
CA ALA A 361 31.82 -42.47 -16.00
C ALA A 361 31.22 -43.85 -16.36
N VAL A 362 29.96 -43.87 -16.81
CA VAL A 362 29.37 -45.05 -17.47
C VAL A 362 30.24 -45.43 -18.67
N THR A 363 30.77 -46.65 -18.61
CA THR A 363 31.94 -47.08 -19.37
C THR A 363 31.69 -47.17 -20.88
N ARG A 364 32.61 -46.62 -21.68
CA ARG A 364 32.66 -46.87 -23.12
C ARG A 364 33.17 -48.28 -23.40
N MET A 365 32.37 -49.10 -24.09
CA MET A 365 32.91 -50.18 -24.92
C MET A 365 32.81 -49.80 -26.41
N PRO A 366 33.88 -49.92 -27.20
CA PRO A 366 33.85 -49.59 -28.62
C PRO A 366 33.48 -50.80 -29.49
N VAL A 367 32.54 -50.63 -30.42
CA VAL A 367 32.42 -51.49 -31.60
C VAL A 367 32.29 -50.61 -32.83
N SER A 368 33.22 -50.76 -33.77
CA SER A 368 33.14 -50.16 -35.10
C SER A 368 32.64 -51.18 -36.12
N ILE A 369 31.84 -50.70 -37.09
CA ILE A 369 31.70 -51.25 -38.45
C ILE A 369 31.00 -50.17 -39.30
N THR A 370 31.29 -50.14 -40.59
CA THR A 370 31.00 -49.01 -41.49
C THR A 370 30.26 -49.47 -42.75
N ILE A 371 29.77 -48.51 -43.56
CA ILE A 371 29.25 -48.65 -44.94
C ILE A 371 27.95 -49.50 -45.08
N THR A 372 26.79 -48.93 -45.47
CA THR A 372 26.50 -48.48 -46.85
C THR A 372 25.19 -47.66 -47.01
N LYS A 373 25.10 -46.96 -48.15
CA LYS A 373 23.93 -46.33 -48.82
C LYS A 373 24.05 -46.70 -50.33
N PRO A 374 23.09 -46.41 -51.24
CA PRO A 374 21.68 -45.95 -51.14
C PRO A 374 20.76 -47.10 -51.65
N PRO A 375 19.67 -46.95 -52.46
CA PRO A 375 18.70 -45.86 -52.72
C PRO A 375 17.21 -46.31 -52.52
N GLY A 376 16.22 -45.55 -53.01
CA GLY A 376 14.83 -46.03 -53.16
C GLY A 376 13.75 -44.95 -53.36
N THR A 377 13.24 -44.84 -54.58
CA THR A 377 12.19 -43.93 -55.09
C THR A 377 10.80 -43.95 -54.41
N SER A 378 10.31 -42.76 -54.04
CA SER A 378 9.05 -42.05 -54.48
C SER A 378 7.64 -42.74 -54.48
N PRO A 379 6.51 -41.97 -54.57
CA PRO A 379 5.20 -42.38 -54.01
C PRO A 379 4.05 -42.70 -55.01
N LYS A 380 2.95 -43.27 -54.46
CA LYS A 380 1.54 -43.42 -54.96
C LYS A 380 0.71 -44.10 -53.83
N SER A 381 -0.62 -44.14 -53.75
CA SER A 381 -1.79 -43.50 -54.40
C SER A 381 -3.02 -43.81 -53.50
N VAL A 382 -3.90 -42.88 -53.12
CA VAL A 382 -5.08 -42.37 -53.88
C VAL A 382 -6.10 -43.45 -54.30
N LEU A 383 -7.33 -43.30 -53.77
CA LEU A 383 -8.66 -43.82 -54.19
C LEU A 383 -9.07 -45.30 -53.99
N THR A 384 -9.90 -45.51 -52.96
CA THR A 384 -11.23 -46.19 -53.02
C THR A 384 -12.06 -45.66 -51.81
N SER A 385 -13.39 -45.53 -51.81
CA SER A 385 -14.44 -45.93 -52.77
C SER A 385 -15.37 -44.76 -53.17
N ILE A 386 -16.36 -45.02 -54.02
CA ILE A 386 -17.00 -44.01 -54.89
C ILE A 386 -18.54 -44.10 -54.89
N ARG A 387 -19.19 -42.92 -54.90
CA ARG A 387 -20.57 -42.60 -55.36
C ARG A 387 -21.82 -43.16 -54.62
N ARG A 388 -22.67 -42.20 -54.21
CA ARG A 388 -24.08 -41.92 -54.65
C ARG A 388 -25.15 -43.03 -54.55
N SER A 389 -26.46 -42.74 -54.39
CA SER A 389 -27.27 -41.57 -53.95
C SER A 389 -28.77 -41.98 -54.05
N LEU A 390 -29.70 -41.05 -53.71
CA LEU A 390 -31.16 -41.09 -54.02
C LEU A 390 -31.99 -41.97 -53.06
N GLN A 391 -33.26 -41.71 -52.71
CA GLN A 391 -34.27 -40.65 -52.99
C GLN A 391 -35.39 -40.78 -51.90
N VAL A 392 -36.34 -39.87 -51.56
CA VAL A 392 -36.56 -38.39 -51.63
C VAL A 392 -37.98 -38.11 -51.04
N ASN A 393 -38.52 -36.87 -51.08
CA ASN A 393 -39.90 -36.42 -50.74
C ASN A 393 -40.18 -36.20 -49.22
N SER A 394 -41.05 -35.27 -48.76
CA SER A 394 -41.91 -34.22 -49.38
C SER A 394 -42.53 -33.33 -48.24
N VAL A 395 -43.08 -32.11 -48.39
CA VAL A 395 -43.32 -31.16 -49.52
C VAL A 395 -43.44 -29.70 -48.97
N PRO A 396 -43.27 -28.62 -49.78
CA PRO A 396 -43.34 -27.19 -49.36
C PRO A 396 -44.55 -26.46 -50.03
N PRO A 397 -44.54 -25.19 -50.52
CA PRO A 397 -43.85 -23.91 -50.20
C PRO A 397 -44.83 -22.68 -50.08
N ALA A 398 -44.31 -21.43 -50.27
CA ALA A 398 -44.98 -20.16 -50.72
C ALA A 398 -45.29 -19.07 -49.64
N LYS A 399 -45.29 -17.73 -49.90
CA LYS A 399 -44.86 -16.84 -51.03
C LYS A 399 -44.91 -15.34 -50.61
N ASN A 400 -44.02 -14.48 -51.16
CA ASN A 400 -44.22 -13.04 -51.58
C ASN A 400 -44.79 -11.96 -50.59
N LYS A 401 -44.66 -10.62 -50.72
CA LYS A 401 -43.82 -9.64 -51.50
C LYS A 401 -43.90 -8.21 -50.82
N PRO A 402 -43.15 -7.16 -51.28
CA PRO A 402 -42.94 -5.89 -50.53
C PRO A 402 -43.67 -4.61 -51.07
N MET A 403 -43.28 -3.42 -50.56
CA MET A 403 -43.70 -2.00 -50.84
C MET A 403 -44.65 -1.37 -49.78
N ARG A 404 -44.76 -0.03 -49.56
CA ARG A 404 -44.28 1.17 -50.31
C ARG A 404 -44.04 2.43 -49.44
N LEU A 405 -43.55 3.52 -50.07
CA LEU A 405 -43.21 4.86 -49.52
C LEU A 405 -44.38 5.74 -49.02
N LEU A 406 -44.04 6.66 -48.10
CA LEU A 406 -44.44 8.08 -47.95
C LEU A 406 -43.54 8.67 -46.83
N LYS A 407 -42.76 9.76 -46.88
CA LYS A 407 -42.53 10.95 -47.74
C LYS A 407 -43.42 12.18 -47.45
N VAL A 408 -42.76 13.34 -47.21
CA VAL A 408 -43.31 14.72 -46.95
C VAL A 408 -43.92 14.82 -45.53
N ALA A 409 -43.72 15.87 -44.71
CA ALA A 409 -43.41 17.29 -44.98
C ALA A 409 -42.44 17.96 -43.96
N SER A 410 -41.85 19.09 -44.37
CA SER A 410 -41.44 20.17 -43.46
C SER A 410 -42.61 21.17 -43.28
N PRO A 411 -42.44 22.22 -42.45
CA PRO A 411 -42.28 23.52 -43.12
C PRO A 411 -41.18 24.43 -42.53
N LEU A 412 -40.67 25.31 -43.39
CA LEU A 412 -39.88 26.51 -43.05
C LEU A 412 -40.79 27.74 -43.09
N GLN A 413 -40.50 28.72 -42.22
CA GLN A 413 -40.84 30.15 -42.28
C GLN A 413 -40.13 30.79 -41.06
N GLU A 414 -39.01 31.52 -41.14
CA GLU A 414 -38.40 32.39 -42.17
C GLU A 414 -39.09 33.78 -42.31
N VAL A 415 -38.33 34.79 -42.78
CA VAL A 415 -38.65 36.24 -42.92
C VAL A 415 -38.43 37.05 -41.61
N THR A 416 -37.60 38.11 -41.53
CA THR A 416 -36.60 38.73 -42.45
C THR A 416 -35.53 39.51 -41.67
N ALA A 417 -34.39 39.81 -42.30
CA ALA A 417 -33.36 40.70 -41.75
C ALA A 417 -33.67 42.20 -41.94
N ARG A 418 -33.01 43.10 -41.17
CA ARG A 418 -32.37 44.32 -41.72
C ARG A 418 -31.41 45.09 -40.78
N ASP A 419 -30.63 45.92 -41.47
CA ASP A 419 -29.91 47.14 -41.08
C ASP A 419 -28.56 47.10 -40.32
N ILE A 420 -27.66 47.99 -40.79
CA ILE A 420 -26.23 48.16 -40.49
C ILE A 420 -25.96 49.68 -40.46
N PRO A 421 -25.33 50.24 -39.41
CA PRO A 421 -24.03 50.93 -39.59
C PRO A 421 -23.05 50.62 -38.42
N THR A 422 -21.85 50.07 -38.62
CA THR A 422 -20.58 50.64 -39.17
C THR A 422 -19.87 51.70 -38.30
N GLN A 423 -18.52 51.59 -38.27
CA GLN A 423 -17.53 52.53 -37.69
C GLN A 423 -17.30 52.40 -36.16
N ARG A 424 -16.08 52.58 -35.61
CA ARG A 424 -14.77 52.97 -36.22
C ARG A 424 -13.56 52.50 -35.38
N THR A 425 -12.40 52.34 -36.05
CA THR A 425 -10.98 52.52 -35.58
C THR A 425 -10.64 52.32 -34.10
N VAL A 426 -9.77 51.36 -33.74
CA VAL A 426 -8.27 51.44 -33.79
C VAL A 426 -7.70 52.46 -32.82
N ASP A 427 -6.91 51.99 -31.84
CA ASP A 427 -5.50 52.40 -31.74
C ASP A 427 -4.63 51.37 -31.01
N GLU A 428 -3.30 51.47 -31.16
CA GLU A 428 -2.28 50.61 -30.55
C GLU A 428 -1.66 51.26 -29.29
N THR A 429 -0.97 50.49 -28.43
CA THR A 429 0.44 50.75 -28.01
C THR A 429 0.95 49.77 -26.94
N GLN A 430 2.28 49.72 -26.79
CA GLN A 430 3.06 48.86 -25.88
C GLN A 430 3.32 49.54 -24.52
N GLY A 431 3.80 48.78 -23.53
CA GLY A 431 4.35 49.36 -22.29
C GLY A 431 4.83 48.35 -21.26
N ASP A 432 6.14 48.14 -21.16
CA ASP A 432 6.79 47.40 -20.06
C ASP A 432 6.70 48.16 -18.73
N THR A 433 6.64 47.45 -17.60
CA THR A 433 7.73 47.36 -16.59
C THR A 433 7.30 46.56 -15.36
N ALA A 434 8.21 46.32 -14.41
CA ALA A 434 8.08 45.29 -13.39
C ALA A 434 8.27 45.80 -11.94
N VAL A 435 7.79 44.98 -10.98
CA VAL A 435 8.17 44.92 -9.55
C VAL A 435 7.87 46.15 -8.67
N THR A 436 6.93 46.01 -7.74
CA THR A 436 7.19 46.19 -6.29
C THR A 436 6.07 45.60 -5.41
N CYS A 437 6.35 45.37 -4.13
CA CYS A 437 5.44 44.75 -3.16
C CYS A 437 4.61 45.80 -2.39
N LEU A 438 3.42 45.43 -1.90
CA LEU A 438 3.09 45.38 -0.45
C LEU A 438 1.59 45.12 -0.15
N ARG A 439 1.36 44.39 0.95
CA ARG A 439 0.26 44.44 1.96
C ARG A 439 -1.23 44.63 1.59
N GLU A 440 -2.02 43.69 2.14
CA GLU A 440 -3.15 43.91 3.06
C GLU A 440 -4.16 45.05 2.77
N SER A 441 -5.38 44.70 2.35
CA SER A 441 -6.60 44.97 3.15
C SER A 441 -7.89 44.35 2.57
N THR A 442 -8.87 44.16 3.45
CA THR A 442 -10.29 43.85 3.18
C THR A 442 -10.97 44.98 2.38
N PHE A 443 -12.04 44.76 1.60
CA PHE A 443 -13.38 44.42 2.12
C PHE A 443 -14.35 43.83 1.06
N MET A 444 -15.49 43.31 1.55
CA MET A 444 -16.70 42.97 0.76
C MET A 444 -17.53 44.21 0.37
N SER A 445 -18.66 43.95 -0.29
CA SER A 445 -19.79 44.85 -0.65
C SER A 445 -19.66 45.52 -2.05
N ASP A 446 -20.76 45.82 -2.74
CA ASP A 446 -22.14 45.91 -2.25
C ASP A 446 -23.21 45.56 -3.30
N TYR A 447 -24.37 45.10 -2.85
CA TYR A 447 -25.67 45.30 -3.52
C TYR A 447 -26.79 45.24 -2.47
N ASN A 448 -27.64 46.27 -2.46
CA ASN A 448 -28.14 46.84 -1.21
C ASN A 448 -29.59 47.38 -1.35
N VAL A 449 -30.15 47.81 -0.23
CA VAL A 449 -31.33 48.70 -0.07
C VAL A 449 -32.72 48.08 -0.26
N SER A 450 -33.39 47.84 0.88
CA SER A 450 -34.54 48.69 1.26
C SER A 450 -34.60 48.82 2.79
N SER A 451 -35.25 49.87 3.30
CA SER A 451 -34.98 50.37 4.65
C SER A 451 -36.19 51.01 5.35
N ARG A 452 -36.11 51.11 6.68
CA ARG A 452 -36.43 52.35 7.42
C ARG A 452 -35.86 52.33 8.85
N SER A 453 -35.73 53.53 9.42
CA SER A 453 -34.96 53.83 10.64
C SER A 453 -35.86 54.22 11.82
N VAL A 454 -35.28 54.23 13.03
CA VAL A 454 -35.14 55.43 13.89
C VAL A 454 -34.06 55.15 14.95
N THR A 455 -33.46 56.21 15.50
CA THR A 455 -32.22 56.22 16.31
C THR A 455 -32.42 56.08 17.82
N ALA A 456 -31.44 55.48 18.51
CA ALA A 456 -31.09 55.78 19.90
C ALA A 456 -29.57 55.58 20.12
N SER A 457 -29.00 56.30 21.10
CA SER A 457 -27.58 56.29 21.47
C SER A 457 -27.42 55.78 22.92
N PRO A 458 -26.20 55.50 23.43
CA PRO A 458 -26.01 54.51 24.49
C PRO A 458 -26.23 55.03 25.92
N LEU A 459 -26.29 54.07 26.86
CA LEU A 459 -26.10 54.26 28.30
C LEU A 459 -25.16 53.17 28.82
N ASP A 460 -24.54 53.46 29.97
CA ASP A 460 -23.30 52.80 30.42
C ASP A 460 -23.47 51.44 31.12
N ASP A 461 -22.32 50.78 31.21
CA ASP A 461 -21.98 49.61 32.01
C ASP A 461 -22.31 49.77 33.50
N THR A 462 -22.98 48.78 34.09
CA THR A 462 -22.72 48.21 35.45
C THR A 462 -23.80 47.16 35.78
N GLY A 463 -23.39 45.93 36.08
CA GLY A 463 -24.33 44.89 36.52
C GLY A 463 -23.75 43.48 36.53
N ASP A 464 -23.02 43.13 37.59
CA ASP A 464 -22.70 41.73 37.90
C ASP A 464 -24.00 40.90 38.03
N GLY A 465 -23.99 39.70 37.44
CA GLY A 465 -25.16 38.83 37.41
C GLY A 465 -24.82 37.47 36.84
N ASP A 466 -24.33 36.57 37.71
CA ASP A 466 -24.02 35.19 37.37
C ASP A 466 -25.27 34.47 36.81
N PHE A 467 -25.22 34.15 35.52
CA PHE A 467 -26.18 33.24 34.88
C PHE A 467 -25.56 31.85 34.80
N GLU A 468 -25.92 31.00 35.77
CA GLU A 468 -25.55 29.58 35.79
C GLU A 468 -25.94 28.88 34.47
N MET A 469 -24.96 28.32 33.77
CA MET A 469 -25.23 27.43 32.64
C MET A 469 -25.72 26.08 33.16
N GLN A 470 -27.02 25.80 33.01
CA GLN A 470 -27.60 24.49 33.26
C GLN A 470 -27.20 23.48 32.16
N ASP A 471 -25.95 23.06 32.16
CA ASP A 471 -25.37 22.11 31.20
C ASP A 471 -25.70 20.66 31.59
N ALA A 472 -27.01 20.34 31.55
CA ALA A 472 -27.59 19.15 32.14
C ALA A 472 -26.82 17.84 31.80
N PRO A 473 -26.33 17.09 32.81
CA PRO A 473 -25.41 15.98 32.57
C PRO A 473 -26.10 14.81 31.88
N LEU A 474 -25.35 14.08 31.05
CA LEU A 474 -25.87 12.95 30.26
C LEU A 474 -26.39 11.81 31.16
N GLU A 475 -27.71 11.74 31.32
CA GLU A 475 -28.43 10.66 32.02
C GLU A 475 -28.14 9.26 31.44
N MET A 476 -27.07 8.61 31.92
CA MET A 476 -27.03 7.16 31.93
C MET A 476 -27.99 6.66 33.02
N LYS A 477 -28.81 5.64 32.75
CA LYS A 477 -29.39 4.79 33.80
C LYS A 477 -28.55 3.54 33.97
N VAL A 478 -27.49 3.64 34.80
CA VAL A 478 -26.75 2.48 35.31
C VAL A 478 -27.59 1.80 36.40
N PRO A 479 -27.91 0.50 36.29
CA PRO A 479 -28.55 -0.27 37.36
C PRO A 479 -27.69 -0.29 38.63
N GLU A 480 -28.32 -0.15 39.79
CA GLU A 480 -27.60 -0.02 41.06
C GLU A 480 -27.06 -1.36 41.56
N ASN A 481 -25.76 -1.39 41.89
CA ASN A 481 -25.03 -2.25 42.84
C ASN A 481 -25.20 -3.79 42.85
N GLY A 482 -26.17 -4.39 42.17
CA GLY A 482 -26.25 -5.83 41.97
C GLY A 482 -25.34 -6.32 40.84
N ASP A 483 -25.27 -5.57 39.74
CA ASP A 483 -25.00 -6.16 38.43
C ASP A 483 -23.58 -6.74 38.27
N ALA A 484 -22.52 -6.15 38.85
CA ALA A 484 -21.19 -6.78 38.77
C ALA A 484 -21.12 -8.15 39.48
N ALA A 485 -21.75 -8.25 40.67
CA ALA A 485 -21.77 -9.48 41.47
C ALA A 485 -22.89 -10.46 41.05
N GLU A 486 -23.93 -9.97 40.37
CA GLU A 486 -24.98 -10.79 39.78
C GLU A 486 -24.62 -11.28 38.38
N TRP A 487 -24.00 -10.45 37.53
CA TRP A 487 -23.38 -10.87 36.27
C TRP A 487 -22.25 -11.87 36.54
N ALA A 488 -21.35 -11.62 37.50
CA ALA A 488 -20.36 -12.63 37.90
C ALA A 488 -21.03 -13.92 38.41
N ARG A 489 -22.17 -13.84 39.13
CA ARG A 489 -22.96 -15.03 39.48
C ARG A 489 -23.58 -15.70 38.25
N ARG A 490 -24.16 -14.96 37.30
CA ARG A 490 -24.79 -15.49 36.08
C ARG A 490 -23.76 -16.10 35.13
N THR A 491 -22.54 -15.55 35.06
CA THR A 491 -21.41 -16.08 34.28
C THR A 491 -20.81 -17.31 34.95
N ARG A 492 -20.53 -17.27 36.27
CA ARG A 492 -20.10 -18.47 37.03
C ARG A 492 -21.19 -19.57 37.01
N LYS A 493 -22.47 -19.20 37.06
CA LYS A 493 -23.62 -20.11 36.96
C LYS A 493 -23.79 -20.72 35.56
N ARG A 494 -23.58 -19.93 34.48
CA ARG A 494 -23.50 -20.47 33.11
C ARG A 494 -22.35 -21.46 32.95
N ALA A 495 -21.18 -21.15 33.52
CA ALA A 495 -20.03 -22.05 33.52
C ALA A 495 -20.28 -23.33 34.36
N SER A 496 -21.05 -23.25 35.45
CA SER A 496 -21.32 -24.42 36.32
C SER A 496 -22.55 -25.25 35.95
N GLU A 497 -23.54 -24.70 35.23
CA GLU A 497 -24.79 -25.41 34.87
C GLU A 497 -24.79 -25.97 33.44
N GLY A 498 -23.77 -25.70 32.63
CA GLY A 498 -23.64 -26.26 31.27
C GLY A 498 -24.75 -25.87 30.29
N VAL A 499 -25.56 -24.85 30.63
CA VAL A 499 -26.71 -24.40 29.83
C VAL A 499 -26.22 -23.73 28.56
N GLN A 500 -26.10 -24.51 27.48
CA GLN A 500 -25.73 -24.01 26.15
C GLN A 500 -26.68 -22.87 25.70
N PRO A 501 -26.18 -21.64 25.51
CA PRO A 501 -26.77 -20.74 24.53
C PRO A 501 -26.58 -21.39 23.15
N THR A 502 -27.49 -21.16 22.20
CA THR A 502 -27.49 -21.83 20.89
C THR A 502 -26.09 -21.86 20.26
N ALA A 503 -25.58 -23.07 19.98
CA ALA A 503 -24.18 -23.35 19.57
C ALA A 503 -23.72 -22.74 18.23
N ARG A 504 -24.46 -21.76 17.69
CA ARG A 504 -24.06 -20.89 16.58
C ARG A 504 -23.29 -19.65 17.02
N SER A 505 -23.50 -19.07 18.21
CA SER A 505 -22.98 -17.71 18.47
C SER A 505 -21.53 -17.65 18.98
N ALA A 506 -21.13 -18.55 19.88
CA ALA A 506 -19.71 -18.69 20.26
C ALA A 506 -18.92 -19.23 19.06
N LYS A 507 -19.45 -20.30 18.45
CA LYS A 507 -18.91 -20.90 17.23
C LYS A 507 -18.75 -19.87 16.10
N ALA A 508 -19.68 -18.95 15.86
CA ALA A 508 -19.50 -17.92 14.84
C ALA A 508 -18.38 -16.90 15.14
N THR A 509 -18.11 -16.58 16.40
CA THR A 509 -16.95 -15.73 16.75
C THR A 509 -15.64 -16.51 16.62
N GLU A 510 -15.61 -17.77 17.06
CA GLU A 510 -14.47 -18.68 16.93
C GLU A 510 -14.19 -19.07 15.46
N GLU A 511 -15.24 -19.23 14.65
CA GLU A 511 -15.23 -19.41 13.20
C GLU A 511 -14.75 -18.15 12.50
N LEU A 512 -15.26 -16.95 12.83
CA LEU A 512 -14.76 -15.70 12.23
C LEU A 512 -13.28 -15.43 12.60
N ILE A 513 -12.87 -15.80 13.82
CA ILE A 513 -11.48 -15.82 14.25
C ILE A 513 -10.68 -16.81 13.38
N ALA A 514 -11.08 -18.08 13.30
CA ALA A 514 -10.37 -19.10 12.53
C ALA A 514 -10.34 -18.80 11.01
N GLU A 515 -11.47 -18.39 10.42
CA GLU A 515 -11.69 -18.12 8.98
C GLU A 515 -11.01 -16.82 8.48
N LEU A 516 -10.51 -15.98 9.41
CA LEU A 516 -9.73 -14.78 9.09
C LEU A 516 -8.28 -14.81 9.61
N PHE A 517 -7.93 -15.75 10.51
CA PHE A 517 -6.55 -16.02 10.93
C PHE A 517 -5.89 -17.14 10.11
N LEU A 518 -6.67 -18.13 9.66
CA LEU A 518 -6.34 -18.94 8.49
C LEU A 518 -6.63 -18.11 7.23
N ASP A 519 -5.83 -18.28 6.19
CA ASP A 519 -6.21 -17.84 4.85
C ASP A 519 -7.28 -18.80 4.30
N LYS A 520 -8.18 -18.34 3.41
CA LYS A 520 -9.26 -19.21 2.90
C LYS A 520 -8.78 -20.35 2.00
N ASP A 521 -7.52 -20.29 1.59
CA ASP A 521 -6.80 -21.34 0.87
C ASP A 521 -5.95 -22.23 1.81
N SER A 522 -5.95 -21.98 3.13
CA SER A 522 -5.22 -22.77 4.14
C SER A 522 -6.16 -23.44 5.15
N VAL A 523 -6.96 -24.41 4.70
CA VAL A 523 -7.67 -25.34 5.60
C VAL A 523 -6.67 -26.38 6.12
N VAL A 524 -5.80 -25.95 7.04
CA VAL A 524 -4.97 -26.84 7.86
C VAL A 524 -5.74 -27.09 9.16
N ASP A 525 -6.02 -28.36 9.46
CA ASP A 525 -6.54 -28.75 10.77
C ASP A 525 -5.41 -28.57 11.79
N ILE A 526 -5.51 -27.55 12.64
CA ILE A 526 -4.48 -27.18 13.62
C ILE A 526 -4.32 -28.29 14.71
N GLY A 527 -5.25 -29.25 14.78
CA GLY A 527 -5.10 -30.46 15.58
C GLY A 527 -4.28 -31.58 14.93
N ALA A 528 -4.03 -31.52 13.61
CA ALA A 528 -3.23 -32.48 12.86
C ALA A 528 -1.80 -31.95 12.68
N TRP A 529 -0.82 -32.73 13.13
CA TRP A 529 0.60 -32.37 13.05
C TRP A 529 1.14 -32.59 11.64
N GLU A 530 1.69 -31.55 10.99
CA GLU A 530 2.80 -31.71 10.01
C GLU A 530 3.60 -30.43 9.64
N ASP A 531 3.27 -29.23 10.16
CA ASP A 531 4.06 -28.00 9.92
C ASP A 531 4.26 -27.13 11.19
N ASP A 532 5.34 -27.40 11.93
CA ASP A 532 5.69 -26.67 13.15
C ASP A 532 6.28 -25.26 12.86
N ASP A 533 7.00 -25.02 11.74
CA ASP A 533 7.64 -23.71 11.51
C ASP A 533 6.61 -22.60 11.25
N VAL A 534 5.60 -22.89 10.41
CA VAL A 534 4.55 -21.90 10.10
C VAL A 534 3.72 -21.57 11.35
N SER A 535 3.37 -22.56 12.17
CA SER A 535 2.59 -22.36 13.39
C SER A 535 3.37 -21.63 14.49
N LEU A 536 4.66 -21.95 14.67
CA LEU A 536 5.56 -21.22 15.57
C LEU A 536 5.82 -19.77 15.10
N ARG A 537 5.95 -19.56 13.79
CA ARG A 537 6.08 -18.22 13.18
C ARG A 537 4.82 -17.38 13.35
N TYR A 538 3.65 -17.99 13.20
CA TYR A 538 2.37 -17.33 13.47
C TYR A 538 2.25 -16.94 14.95
N ALA A 539 2.65 -17.79 15.88
CA ALA A 539 2.64 -17.50 17.31
C ALA A 539 3.56 -16.32 17.68
N ALA A 540 4.80 -16.30 17.16
CA ALA A 540 5.72 -15.18 17.33
C ALA A 540 5.13 -13.86 16.84
N MET A 541 4.62 -13.85 15.59
CA MET A 541 3.99 -12.66 14.99
C MET A 541 2.76 -12.19 15.77
N SER A 542 1.93 -13.11 16.27
CA SER A 542 0.73 -12.81 17.07
C SER A 542 1.05 -12.16 18.41
N CYS A 543 2.24 -12.43 18.96
CA CYS A 543 2.77 -11.76 20.15
C CYS A 543 3.70 -10.57 19.83
N ARG A 544 3.76 -10.14 18.56
CA ARG A 544 4.58 -9.01 18.03
C ARG A 544 6.09 -9.21 18.20
N LEU A 545 6.54 -10.47 18.19
CA LEU A 545 7.95 -10.85 18.26
C LEU A 545 8.41 -11.39 16.89
N PRO A 546 9.65 -11.08 16.45
CA PRO A 546 10.21 -11.68 15.25
C PRO A 546 10.53 -13.15 15.50
N PHE A 547 10.10 -14.04 14.61
CA PHE A 547 10.22 -15.49 14.75
C PHE A 547 11.68 -15.98 14.84
N ASP A 548 12.55 -15.37 14.04
CA ASP A 548 13.86 -15.80 13.59
C ASP A 548 15.05 -15.13 14.31
N ARG A 549 14.77 -14.21 15.24
CA ARG A 549 15.79 -13.42 15.95
C ARG A 549 15.27 -12.90 17.29
N LEU A 550 16.19 -12.49 18.16
CA LEU A 550 15.85 -11.82 19.42
C LEU A 550 15.60 -10.32 19.20
N THR A 551 14.68 -9.77 19.97
CA THR A 551 14.51 -8.33 20.17
C THR A 551 15.58 -7.77 21.13
N SER A 552 15.77 -6.44 21.13
CA SER A 552 16.65 -5.76 22.09
C SER A 552 16.28 -6.00 23.56
N GLN A 553 15.00 -6.29 23.84
CA GLN A 553 14.52 -6.63 25.19
C GLN A 553 14.90 -8.05 25.59
N GLU A 554 14.80 -9.03 24.67
CA GLU A 554 15.28 -10.39 24.93
C GLU A 554 16.82 -10.41 25.04
N MET A 555 17.53 -9.71 24.15
CA MET A 555 19.00 -9.60 24.20
C MET A 555 19.52 -9.03 25.52
N SER A 556 18.82 -8.07 26.14
CA SER A 556 19.24 -7.49 27.43
C SER A 556 19.06 -8.43 28.63
N VAL A 557 18.34 -9.54 28.45
CA VAL A 557 18.04 -10.55 29.49
C VAL A 557 18.73 -11.89 29.24
N PHE A 558 18.94 -12.26 27.98
CA PHE A 558 19.43 -13.59 27.54
C PHE A 558 20.74 -13.54 26.75
N GLY A 559 21.41 -12.39 26.67
CA GLY A 559 22.74 -12.22 26.09
C GLY A 559 23.87 -12.95 26.84
N ASP A 560 23.56 -13.73 27.87
CA ASP A 560 24.44 -14.69 28.53
C ASP A 560 24.36 -16.12 27.93
N ILE A 561 23.26 -16.43 27.23
CA ILE A 561 23.00 -17.73 26.58
C ILE A 561 23.26 -17.65 25.08
N VAL A 562 22.90 -16.53 24.46
CA VAL A 562 22.90 -16.32 23.00
C VAL A 562 24.32 -15.96 22.54
N VAL A 563 25.20 -16.96 22.58
CA VAL A 563 26.64 -16.86 22.27
C VAL A 563 26.96 -17.37 20.87
N ASP A 564 26.17 -18.32 20.35
CA ASP A 564 26.32 -18.94 19.04
C ASP A 564 24.96 -19.25 18.39
N GLU A 565 24.98 -19.70 17.14
CA GLU A 565 23.78 -19.97 16.34
C GLU A 565 22.92 -21.12 16.93
N SER A 566 23.52 -22.14 17.53
CA SER A 566 22.79 -23.28 18.11
C SER A 566 22.05 -22.90 19.39
N THR A 567 22.68 -22.12 20.27
CA THR A 567 22.05 -21.58 21.48
C THR A 567 20.98 -20.53 21.15
N THR A 568 21.19 -19.75 20.07
CA THR A 568 20.18 -18.83 19.51
C THR A 568 18.94 -19.59 19.04
N MET A 569 19.11 -20.64 18.23
CA MET A 569 17.99 -21.45 17.72
C MET A 569 17.25 -22.20 18.83
N MET A 570 17.97 -22.71 19.84
CA MET A 570 17.36 -23.33 21.02
C MET A 570 16.49 -22.34 21.82
N TYR A 571 16.98 -21.11 22.03
CA TYR A 571 16.20 -20.04 22.67
C TYR A 571 14.92 -19.73 21.88
N LEU A 572 15.05 -19.52 20.56
CA LEU A 572 13.93 -19.13 19.69
C LEU A 572 12.86 -20.22 19.64
N PHE A 573 13.24 -21.48 19.49
CA PHE A 573 12.28 -22.60 19.48
C PHE A 573 11.49 -22.68 20.79
N ILE A 574 12.17 -22.67 21.95
CA ILE A 574 11.52 -22.72 23.28
C ILE A 574 10.57 -21.54 23.45
N ARG A 575 11.03 -20.31 23.12
CA ARG A 575 10.22 -19.10 23.19
C ARG A 575 8.98 -19.20 22.29
N ASN A 576 9.14 -19.61 21.03
CA ASN A 576 8.04 -19.70 20.08
C ASN A 576 7.01 -20.80 20.48
N ARG A 577 7.44 -21.95 21.02
CA ARG A 577 6.53 -23.03 21.46
C ARG A 577 5.71 -22.62 22.69
N ILE A 578 6.28 -21.83 23.60
CA ILE A 578 5.55 -21.25 24.75
C ILE A 578 4.51 -20.22 24.27
N LEU A 579 4.86 -19.38 23.27
CA LEU A 579 3.90 -18.45 22.66
C LEU A 579 2.77 -19.20 21.93
N GLN A 580 3.07 -20.28 21.22
CA GLN A 580 2.10 -21.09 20.50
C GLN A 580 1.04 -21.65 21.43
N GLN A 581 1.42 -22.17 22.61
CA GLN A 581 0.48 -22.66 23.60
C GLN A 581 -0.53 -21.57 24.03
N TRP A 582 -0.06 -20.34 24.29
CA TRP A 582 -0.90 -19.22 24.68
C TRP A 582 -1.78 -18.68 23.54
N VAL A 583 -1.28 -18.68 22.31
CA VAL A 583 -2.04 -18.24 21.13
C VAL A 583 -3.11 -19.27 20.75
N THR A 584 -2.89 -20.55 21.05
CA THR A 584 -3.84 -21.65 20.79
C THR A 584 -4.97 -21.67 21.82
N ASP A 585 -4.65 -21.52 23.11
CA ASP A 585 -5.66 -21.40 24.18
C ASP A 585 -5.34 -20.23 25.15
N PRO A 586 -5.81 -19.01 24.84
CA PRO A 586 -5.69 -17.87 25.74
C PRO A 586 -6.74 -17.86 26.87
N MET A 587 -7.57 -18.90 26.99
CA MET A 587 -8.52 -19.05 28.10
C MET A 587 -7.87 -19.69 29.34
N VAL A 588 -6.68 -20.29 29.22
CA VAL A 588 -6.02 -21.06 30.28
C VAL A 588 -4.60 -20.53 30.53
N GLU A 589 -4.16 -20.60 31.78
CA GLU A 589 -2.78 -20.26 32.16
C GLU A 589 -1.77 -21.24 31.56
N VAL A 590 -0.85 -20.71 30.76
CA VAL A 590 0.39 -21.39 30.39
C VAL A 590 1.31 -21.39 31.60
N SER A 591 1.16 -22.40 32.45
CA SER A 591 1.97 -22.63 33.65
C SER A 591 3.31 -23.28 33.30
N LEU A 592 4.32 -23.14 34.17
CA LEU A 592 5.63 -23.77 33.95
C LEU A 592 5.54 -25.31 33.83
N VAL A 593 4.61 -25.93 34.55
CA VAL A 593 4.37 -27.39 34.49
C VAL A 593 3.80 -27.79 33.12
N ALA A 594 2.87 -27.00 32.57
CA ALA A 594 2.37 -27.24 31.21
C ALA A 594 3.49 -27.07 30.17
N VAL A 595 4.30 -26.02 30.30
CA VAL A 595 5.46 -25.75 29.41
C VAL A 595 6.46 -26.91 29.39
N LEU A 596 6.82 -27.46 30.56
CA LEU A 596 7.77 -28.58 30.64
C LEU A 596 7.24 -29.87 29.99
N ASN A 597 5.92 -30.03 29.86
CA ASN A 597 5.31 -31.20 29.21
C ASN A 597 5.18 -31.07 27.68
N ILE A 598 5.19 -29.86 27.12
CA ILE A 598 5.01 -29.62 25.67
C ILE A 598 6.32 -29.38 24.90
N ILE A 599 7.43 -29.20 25.60
CA ILE A 599 8.76 -29.00 24.97
C ILE A 599 9.42 -30.39 24.80
N PRO A 600 9.74 -30.82 23.56
CA PRO A 600 10.42 -32.08 23.30
C PRO A 600 11.91 -32.02 23.65
N ALA A 601 12.55 -33.18 23.74
CA ALA A 601 14.00 -33.27 23.73
C ALA A 601 14.55 -32.90 22.32
N PRO A 602 15.73 -32.24 22.21
CA PRO A 602 16.65 -31.87 23.29
C PRO A 602 16.30 -30.56 24.01
N TYR A 603 15.31 -29.79 23.53
CA TYR A 603 14.99 -28.44 24.01
C TYR A 603 14.55 -28.37 25.49
N ASN A 604 14.06 -29.47 26.05
CA ASN A 604 13.71 -29.59 27.48
C ASN A 604 14.90 -29.93 28.40
N SER A 605 16.11 -30.16 27.86
CA SER A 605 17.28 -30.57 28.65
C SER A 605 17.78 -29.50 29.64
N ASP A 606 17.68 -28.21 29.29
CA ASP A 606 17.92 -27.10 30.22
C ASP A 606 16.60 -26.55 30.79
N MET A 607 16.15 -27.16 31.88
CA MET A 607 14.98 -26.70 32.64
C MET A 607 15.15 -25.27 33.21
N ARG A 608 16.38 -24.78 33.42
CA ARG A 608 16.64 -23.40 33.89
C ARG A 608 16.43 -22.40 32.76
N LEU A 609 16.90 -22.70 31.55
CA LEU A 609 16.61 -21.92 30.34
C LEU A 609 15.11 -21.84 30.09
N VAL A 610 14.40 -22.97 30.09
CA VAL A 610 12.94 -23.04 29.92
C VAL A 610 12.22 -22.18 30.98
N ARG A 611 12.60 -22.30 32.25
CA ARG A 611 12.05 -21.48 33.35
C ARG A 611 12.30 -19.99 33.15
N ARG A 612 13.50 -19.57 32.75
CA ARG A 612 13.83 -18.16 32.49
C ARG A 612 13.01 -17.62 31.31
N ILE A 613 12.86 -18.36 30.22
CA ILE A 613 12.08 -17.94 29.05
C ILE A 613 10.59 -17.81 29.42
N HIS A 614 10.00 -18.82 30.04
CA HIS A 614 8.61 -18.77 30.53
C HIS A 614 8.37 -17.57 31.45
N SER A 615 9.25 -17.37 32.43
CA SER A 615 9.15 -16.27 33.41
C SER A 615 9.28 -14.89 32.78
N PHE A 616 10.06 -14.74 31.71
CA PHE A 616 10.19 -13.48 30.96
C PHE A 616 8.94 -13.20 30.12
N LEU A 617 8.44 -14.21 29.41
CA LEU A 617 7.22 -14.10 28.60
C LEU A 617 5.99 -13.78 29.46
N ASP A 618 5.92 -14.38 30.65
CA ASP A 618 4.91 -14.04 31.65
C ASP A 618 5.10 -12.62 32.19
N ARG A 619 6.29 -12.24 32.67
CA ARG A 619 6.54 -10.91 33.29
C ARG A 619 6.13 -9.73 32.41
N PHE A 620 6.40 -9.80 31.11
CA PHE A 620 6.08 -8.72 30.18
C PHE A 620 4.73 -8.89 29.46
N GLY A 621 3.95 -9.93 29.80
CA GLY A 621 2.61 -10.13 29.25
C GLY A 621 2.59 -10.52 27.78
N PHE A 622 3.58 -11.30 27.32
CA PHE A 622 3.49 -12.00 26.04
C PHE A 622 2.58 -13.23 26.14
N ILE A 623 2.48 -13.83 27.33
CA ILE A 623 1.54 -14.88 27.73
C ILE A 623 0.79 -14.49 29.02
N ASN A 624 -0.25 -15.25 29.38
CA ASN A 624 -0.97 -15.13 30.65
C ASN A 624 -1.44 -13.69 30.96
N TYR A 625 -2.07 -13.03 29.98
CA TYR A 625 -2.61 -11.69 30.11
C TYR A 625 -4.11 -11.64 29.88
N GLY A 626 -4.76 -10.58 30.34
CA GLY A 626 -6.20 -10.43 30.26
C GLY A 626 -6.94 -11.15 31.40
N VAL A 627 -8.00 -11.90 31.08
CA VAL A 627 -8.75 -12.71 32.05
C VAL A 627 -8.84 -14.16 31.53
N TYR A 628 -8.21 -15.06 32.27
CA TYR A 628 -8.00 -16.47 31.91
C TYR A 628 -8.17 -17.35 33.16
N ILE A 629 -8.39 -18.64 32.97
CA ILE A 629 -8.48 -19.67 34.01
C ILE A 629 -7.07 -19.94 34.52
N ARG A 630 -6.83 -19.53 35.77
CA ARG A 630 -5.56 -19.69 36.48
C ARG A 630 -5.52 -21.02 37.24
N ALA A 631 -4.48 -21.80 37.00
CA ALA A 631 -4.19 -23.05 37.71
C ALA A 631 -3.29 -22.81 38.93
N THR A 632 -2.36 -21.86 38.84
CA THR A 632 -1.37 -21.56 39.89
C THR A 632 -1.92 -20.54 40.90
N PRO A 633 -2.08 -20.89 42.20
CA PRO A 633 -2.55 -19.96 43.23
C PRO A 633 -1.69 -18.69 43.34
N ILE A 634 -2.33 -17.54 43.58
CA ILE A 634 -1.62 -16.27 43.73
C ILE A 634 -1.04 -16.16 45.16
N ARG A 635 0.29 -16.18 45.31
CA ARG A 635 1.00 -15.89 46.57
C ARG A 635 0.93 -14.38 46.84
N THR A 636 0.10 -13.95 47.81
CA THR A 636 -0.01 -12.53 48.18
C THR A 636 1.29 -12.02 48.82
N LEU A 637 1.83 -10.92 48.28
CA LEU A 637 3.04 -10.27 48.74
C LEU A 637 2.72 -8.97 49.48
N LYS A 638 3.54 -8.62 50.48
CA LYS A 638 3.39 -7.39 51.29
C LYS A 638 3.98 -6.17 50.56
N LYS A 639 3.56 -5.94 49.32
CA LYS A 639 4.00 -4.86 48.44
C LYS A 639 2.79 -4.23 47.74
N LYS A 640 2.69 -2.90 47.79
CA LYS A 640 1.49 -2.13 47.41
C LYS A 640 1.75 -1.21 46.23
N VAL A 641 0.84 -1.22 45.25
CA VAL A 641 0.89 -0.34 44.08
C VAL A 641 -0.45 0.40 43.92
N VAL A 642 -0.40 1.72 43.77
CA VAL A 642 -1.56 2.52 43.37
C VAL A 642 -1.52 2.78 41.88
N VAL A 643 -2.60 2.43 41.18
CA VAL A 643 -2.77 2.70 39.75
C VAL A 643 -3.78 3.82 39.56
N ILE A 644 -3.42 4.86 38.82
CA ILE A 644 -4.24 6.05 38.63
C ILE A 644 -4.87 6.01 37.23
N GLY A 645 -6.19 5.83 37.19
CA GLY A 645 -7.01 5.62 36.00
C GLY A 645 -7.37 4.14 35.78
N ALA A 646 -8.65 3.86 35.52
CA ALA A 646 -9.17 2.54 35.11
C ALA A 646 -9.42 2.48 33.58
N GLY A 647 -8.53 3.11 32.80
CA GLY A 647 -8.46 2.95 31.34
C GLY A 647 -7.78 1.64 30.94
N ALA A 648 -7.63 1.40 29.63
CA ALA A 648 -7.03 0.17 29.10
C ALA A 648 -5.62 -0.11 29.65
N SER A 649 -4.76 0.93 29.76
CA SER A 649 -3.42 0.84 30.36
C SER A 649 -3.47 0.48 31.85
N GLY A 650 -4.27 1.22 32.64
CA GLY A 650 -4.37 1.03 34.08
C GLY A 650 -4.95 -0.34 34.47
N LEU A 651 -5.98 -0.81 33.76
CA LEU A 651 -6.56 -2.14 34.01
C LEU A 651 -5.63 -3.28 33.58
N ALA A 652 -4.92 -3.15 32.46
CA ALA A 652 -3.90 -4.12 32.04
C ALA A 652 -2.80 -4.27 33.09
N ALA A 653 -2.30 -3.13 33.57
CA ALA A 653 -1.27 -3.12 34.60
C ALA A 653 -1.78 -3.69 35.93
N ALA A 654 -2.94 -3.23 36.39
CA ALA A 654 -3.52 -3.66 37.66
C ALA A 654 -3.84 -5.16 37.70
N ARG A 655 -4.31 -5.73 36.58
CA ARG A 655 -4.45 -7.18 36.37
C ARG A 655 -3.12 -7.88 36.59
N LYS A 656 -2.10 -7.49 35.82
CA LYS A 656 -0.83 -8.23 35.76
C LYS A 656 0.00 -8.08 37.04
N LEU A 657 -0.03 -6.92 37.70
CA LEU A 657 0.55 -6.69 39.02
C LEU A 657 -0.09 -7.56 40.11
N ARG A 658 -1.43 -7.66 40.13
CA ARG A 658 -2.16 -8.56 41.05
C ARG A 658 -1.82 -10.03 40.77
N ASP A 659 -1.69 -10.39 39.50
CA ASP A 659 -1.32 -11.74 39.06
C ASP A 659 0.12 -12.13 39.46
N PHE A 660 0.99 -11.14 39.74
CA PHE A 660 2.30 -11.31 40.40
C PHE A 660 2.23 -11.26 41.95
N GLY A 661 1.03 -11.23 42.55
CA GLY A 661 0.83 -11.25 44.01
C GLY A 661 0.81 -9.90 44.71
N LEU A 662 0.91 -8.77 43.99
CA LEU A 662 0.97 -7.43 44.59
C LEU A 662 -0.41 -6.94 45.06
N GLU A 663 -0.44 -6.15 46.15
CA GLU A 663 -1.66 -5.47 46.59
C GLU A 663 -1.92 -4.22 45.73
N VAL A 664 -2.81 -4.34 44.75
CA VAL A 664 -3.12 -3.25 43.81
C VAL A 664 -4.40 -2.52 44.19
N ILE A 665 -4.37 -1.19 44.21
CA ILE A 665 -5.55 -0.33 44.33
C ILE A 665 -5.62 0.59 43.11
N VAL A 666 -6.72 0.54 42.37
CA VAL A 666 -6.97 1.43 41.21
C VAL A 666 -7.85 2.59 41.64
N LEU A 667 -7.46 3.82 41.31
CA LEU A 667 -8.24 5.05 41.55
C LEU A 667 -8.75 5.60 40.22
N GLU A 668 -10.07 5.69 40.05
CA GLU A 668 -10.74 6.21 38.86
C GLU A 668 -11.66 7.37 39.23
N ALA A 669 -11.49 8.51 38.57
CA ALA A 669 -12.26 9.73 38.84
C ALA A 669 -13.71 9.65 38.33
N ARG A 670 -13.97 8.80 37.33
CA ARG A 670 -15.31 8.59 36.72
C ARG A 670 -16.15 7.55 37.46
N PRO A 671 -17.48 7.49 37.23
CA PRO A 671 -18.36 6.41 37.72
C PRO A 671 -18.19 5.09 36.96
N ARG A 672 -17.36 5.06 35.90
CA ARG A 672 -17.21 3.96 34.93
C ARG A 672 -15.74 3.68 34.65
N PHE A 673 -15.45 2.45 34.21
CA PHE A 673 -14.14 2.06 33.69
C PHE A 673 -13.96 2.49 32.21
N GLY A 674 -12.83 2.10 31.61
CA GLY A 674 -12.54 2.22 30.17
C GLY A 674 -11.92 3.54 29.74
N GLY A 675 -12.09 4.62 30.51
CA GLY A 675 -11.51 5.94 30.21
C GLY A 675 -11.98 6.47 28.85
N ARG A 676 -11.09 6.52 27.85
CA ARG A 676 -11.39 6.90 26.46
C ARG A 676 -12.03 5.79 25.61
N VAL A 677 -12.14 4.57 26.13
CA VAL A 677 -13.02 3.54 25.56
C VAL A 677 -14.38 3.66 26.23
N MET A 678 -15.38 4.13 25.48
CA MET A 678 -16.71 4.45 26.00
C MET A 678 -17.82 4.06 25.01
N SER A 679 -18.48 2.94 25.26
CA SER A 679 -19.72 2.53 24.60
C SER A 679 -20.94 3.13 25.30
N TYR A 680 -21.91 3.61 24.53
CA TYR A 680 -23.24 4.01 25.01
C TYR A 680 -24.27 2.97 24.57
N ARG A 681 -25.23 2.65 25.44
CA ARG A 681 -26.39 1.80 25.11
C ARG A 681 -27.67 2.65 25.12
N CYS A 682 -28.40 2.62 24.02
CA CYS A 682 -29.64 3.38 23.85
C CYS A 682 -30.74 2.82 24.76
N ILE A 683 -31.33 3.70 25.57
CA ILE A 683 -32.40 3.36 26.50
C ILE A 683 -33.73 3.38 25.74
N LYS A 684 -33.91 4.37 24.85
CA LYS A 684 -35.12 4.59 24.03
C LYS A 684 -35.15 3.66 22.80
N GLY A 685 -35.19 2.35 23.07
CA GLY A 685 -35.21 1.30 22.06
C GLY A 685 -35.26 -0.12 22.63
N GLY A 686 -35.69 -0.26 23.90
CA GLY A 686 -35.65 -1.54 24.61
C GLY A 686 -34.24 -2.01 25.00
N GLY A 687 -33.27 -1.11 25.10
CA GLY A 687 -31.91 -1.40 25.60
C GLY A 687 -30.97 -2.12 24.63
N LYS A 688 -31.40 -2.41 23.40
CA LYS A 688 -30.69 -3.33 22.49
C LYS A 688 -29.58 -2.70 21.64
N ALA A 689 -29.65 -1.40 21.34
CA ALA A 689 -28.68 -0.74 20.46
C ALA A 689 -27.50 -0.15 21.25
N CYS A 690 -26.29 -0.26 20.71
CA CYS A 690 -25.04 0.19 21.29
C CYS A 690 -24.13 0.85 20.23
N ALA A 691 -23.31 1.82 20.63
CA ALA A 691 -22.23 2.34 19.80
C ALA A 691 -21.15 3.05 20.62
N ASP A 692 -19.93 3.09 20.09
CA ASP A 692 -18.76 3.69 20.74
C ASP A 692 -18.59 5.20 20.48
N LEU A 693 -18.75 5.97 21.56
CA LEU A 693 -18.40 7.39 21.68
C LEU A 693 -16.88 7.61 21.75
N GLY A 694 -16.15 6.60 22.21
CA GLY A 694 -14.69 6.58 22.28
C GLY A 694 -14.05 5.92 21.05
N ALA A 695 -12.96 5.19 21.29
CA ALA A 695 -12.42 4.24 20.31
C ALA A 695 -13.49 3.20 19.92
N MET A 696 -13.55 2.85 18.63
CA MET A 696 -14.63 2.07 18.00
C MET A 696 -14.13 0.92 17.12
N PHE A 697 -12.92 1.06 16.58
CA PHE A 697 -12.26 0.05 15.77
C PHE A 697 -11.08 -0.55 16.53
N ILE A 698 -10.90 -1.86 16.36
CA ILE A 698 -9.65 -2.57 16.63
C ILE A 698 -8.89 -2.55 15.30
N THR A 699 -7.86 -1.69 15.22
CA THR A 699 -7.05 -1.52 14.02
C THR A 699 -6.03 -2.64 13.88
N GLY A 700 -6.17 -3.41 12.80
CA GLY A 700 -5.34 -4.59 12.53
C GLY A 700 -5.68 -5.80 13.39
N MET A 701 -5.55 -7.00 12.82
CA MET A 701 -5.82 -8.26 13.55
C MET A 701 -4.54 -8.99 13.96
N ARG A 702 -3.63 -9.20 13.00
CA ARG A 702 -2.40 -9.99 13.18
C ARG A 702 -1.48 -9.23 14.13
N GLY A 703 -1.27 -9.79 15.32
CA GLY A 703 -0.50 -9.16 16.40
C GLY A 703 -1.30 -8.30 17.38
N ASN A 704 -2.64 -8.19 17.27
CA ASN A 704 -3.43 -7.28 18.12
C ASN A 704 -3.91 -7.95 19.43
N PRO A 705 -3.40 -7.52 20.61
CA PRO A 705 -3.77 -8.15 21.89
C PRO A 705 -5.25 -8.00 22.24
N LEU A 706 -5.96 -7.04 21.66
CA LEU A 706 -7.39 -6.84 21.92
C LEU A 706 -8.26 -7.97 21.37
N LEU A 707 -7.76 -8.76 20.40
CA LEU A 707 -8.48 -9.93 19.88
C LEU A 707 -8.37 -11.13 20.84
N THR A 708 -7.24 -11.28 21.53
CA THR A 708 -7.10 -12.18 22.68
C THR A 708 -8.13 -11.85 23.77
N LEU A 709 -8.29 -10.56 24.10
CA LEU A 709 -9.28 -10.10 25.07
C LEU A 709 -10.72 -10.22 24.54
N ALA A 710 -10.93 -10.07 23.24
CA ALA A 710 -12.22 -10.27 22.60
C ALA A 710 -12.68 -11.73 22.76
N SER A 711 -11.77 -12.68 22.51
CA SER A 711 -11.97 -14.12 22.71
C SER A 711 -12.27 -14.44 24.19
N GLN A 712 -11.44 -13.95 25.12
CA GLN A 712 -11.66 -14.11 26.57
C GLN A 712 -13.02 -13.59 27.08
N ASN A 713 -13.55 -12.54 26.47
CA ASN A 713 -14.88 -11.99 26.77
C ASN A 713 -16.00 -12.53 25.85
N GLN A 714 -15.72 -13.47 24.95
CA GLN A 714 -16.65 -14.01 23.94
C GLN A 714 -17.37 -12.90 23.13
N THR A 715 -16.61 -11.89 22.75
CA THR A 715 -17.12 -10.64 22.15
C THR A 715 -17.42 -10.84 20.67
N ARG A 716 -18.62 -10.48 20.21
CA ARG A 716 -18.95 -10.48 18.78
C ARG A 716 -18.21 -9.36 18.05
N LEU A 717 -17.52 -9.73 16.99
CA LEU A 717 -16.77 -8.82 16.12
C LEU A 717 -17.43 -8.73 14.74
N HIS A 718 -17.24 -7.60 14.05
CA HIS A 718 -17.65 -7.39 12.67
C HIS A 718 -16.46 -6.84 11.87
N GLN A 719 -16.25 -7.36 10.66
CA GLN A 719 -15.14 -6.99 9.78
C GLN A 719 -15.52 -5.77 8.94
N PHE A 720 -14.70 -4.72 8.99
CA PHE A 720 -14.98 -3.48 8.26
C PHE A 720 -14.72 -3.66 6.75
N ASP A 721 -15.77 -3.52 5.95
CA ASP A 721 -15.77 -3.80 4.51
C ASP A 721 -15.00 -2.77 3.65
N GLY A 722 -14.71 -1.58 4.20
CA GLY A 722 -13.85 -0.58 3.57
C GLY A 722 -14.48 0.24 2.43
N ARG A 723 -15.58 -0.22 1.80
CA ARG A 723 -16.28 0.59 0.78
C ARG A 723 -16.87 1.85 1.41
N CYS A 724 -16.60 3.00 0.79
CA CYS A 724 -17.01 4.31 1.32
C CYS A 724 -17.50 5.25 0.20
N PRO A 725 -18.75 5.15 -0.28
CA PRO A 725 -19.29 6.07 -1.28
C PRO A 725 -19.30 7.51 -0.77
N ILE A 726 -18.64 8.42 -1.50
CA ILE A 726 -18.59 9.86 -1.19
C ILE A 726 -19.81 10.58 -1.79
N TYR A 727 -20.43 11.46 -1.02
CA TYR A 727 -21.56 12.30 -1.43
C TYR A 727 -21.15 13.77 -1.59
N CYS A 728 -21.54 14.38 -2.70
CA CYS A 728 -21.45 15.83 -2.89
C CYS A 728 -22.36 16.59 -1.90
N PRO A 729 -22.12 17.90 -1.65
CA PRO A 729 -22.96 18.70 -0.76
C PRO A 729 -24.44 18.81 -1.18
N SER A 730 -24.77 18.40 -2.41
CA SER A 730 -26.11 18.32 -2.99
C SER A 730 -26.85 17.01 -2.72
N GLY A 731 -26.25 16.07 -1.97
CA GLY A 731 -26.82 14.75 -1.68
C GLY A 731 -26.67 13.72 -2.80
N ARG A 732 -25.99 14.06 -3.90
CA ARG A 732 -25.67 13.10 -4.98
C ARG A 732 -24.34 12.39 -4.70
N PRO A 733 -24.19 11.10 -5.02
CA PRO A 733 -22.90 10.44 -4.98
C PRO A 733 -21.90 11.07 -5.97
N LEU A 734 -20.62 11.00 -5.65
CA LEU A 734 -19.51 11.33 -6.54
C LEU A 734 -19.40 10.27 -7.64
N ASP A 735 -18.83 10.65 -8.80
CA ASP A 735 -18.49 9.69 -9.84
C ASP A 735 -17.26 8.88 -9.43
N VAL A 736 -17.33 7.55 -9.54
CA VAL A 736 -16.27 6.63 -9.06
C VAL A 736 -14.91 6.94 -9.69
N ARG A 737 -14.85 7.33 -10.96
CA ARG A 737 -13.58 7.68 -11.62
C ARG A 737 -13.02 9.01 -11.12
N LYS A 738 -13.87 9.93 -10.67
CA LYS A 738 -13.42 11.14 -9.98
C LYS A 738 -12.88 10.81 -8.59
N ASP A 739 -13.52 9.89 -7.87
CA ASP A 739 -13.06 9.39 -6.58
C ASP A 739 -11.64 8.81 -6.70
N GLU A 740 -11.48 7.76 -7.53
CA GLU A 740 -10.20 7.12 -7.87
C GLU A 740 -9.11 8.12 -8.28
N MET A 741 -9.45 9.10 -9.14
CA MET A 741 -8.49 10.08 -9.67
C MET A 741 -8.06 11.12 -8.62
N ILE A 742 -8.95 11.49 -7.68
CA ILE A 742 -8.63 12.43 -6.61
C ILE A 742 -7.91 11.73 -5.46
N GLU A 743 -8.28 10.50 -5.12
CA GLU A 743 -7.53 9.66 -4.17
C GLU A 743 -6.08 9.46 -4.66
N LYS A 744 -5.91 9.12 -5.94
CA LYS A 744 -4.58 9.02 -6.58
C LYS A 744 -3.81 10.34 -6.52
N ALA A 745 -4.48 11.49 -6.69
CA ALA A 745 -3.85 12.80 -6.55
C ALA A 745 -3.43 13.09 -5.09
N PHE A 746 -4.27 12.77 -4.11
CA PHE A 746 -3.99 12.87 -2.68
C PHE A 746 -2.78 12.01 -2.28
N ASN A 747 -2.75 10.74 -2.70
CA ASN A 747 -1.65 9.82 -2.42
C ASN A 747 -0.33 10.27 -3.09
N ASN A 748 -0.39 10.82 -4.31
CA ASN A 748 0.77 11.45 -4.95
C ASN A 748 1.29 12.67 -4.17
N PHE A 749 0.40 13.44 -3.53
CA PHE A 749 0.81 14.57 -2.68
C PHE A 749 1.43 14.10 -1.35
N LEU A 750 0.93 13.03 -0.72
CA LEU A 750 1.59 12.41 0.43
C LEU A 750 3.01 11.95 0.09
N GLN A 751 3.19 11.25 -1.04
CA GLN A 751 4.51 10.83 -1.51
C GLN A 751 5.44 12.03 -1.80
N ALA A 752 4.91 13.15 -2.28
CA ALA A 752 5.67 14.37 -2.47
C ALA A 752 6.03 15.07 -1.14
N CYS A 753 5.17 15.02 -0.13
CA CYS A 753 5.49 15.47 1.24
C CYS A 753 6.65 14.63 1.82
N ALA A 754 6.59 13.31 1.70
CA ALA A 754 7.66 12.41 2.12
C ALA A 754 8.97 12.71 1.38
N PHE A 755 8.95 12.85 0.05
CA PHE A 755 10.13 13.22 -0.75
C PHE A 755 10.76 14.57 -0.34
N ILE A 756 9.95 15.59 -0.05
CA ILE A 756 10.41 16.90 0.46
C ILE A 756 11.12 16.75 1.81
N SER A 757 10.58 15.89 2.69
CA SER A 757 11.09 15.63 4.04
C SER A 757 12.35 14.76 4.05
N GLU A 758 12.33 13.65 3.29
CA GLU A 758 13.34 12.58 3.35
C GLU A 758 14.47 12.74 2.34
N GLU A 759 14.20 13.12 1.09
CA GLU A 759 15.22 13.22 0.03
C GLU A 759 15.77 14.65 -0.09
N LEU A 760 14.90 15.66 -0.06
CA LEU A 760 15.33 17.07 -0.13
C LEU A 760 15.73 17.66 1.24
N LYS A 761 15.38 17.01 2.34
CA LYS A 761 15.59 17.47 3.73
C LYS A 761 15.00 18.86 4.04
N ILE A 762 13.97 19.28 3.31
CA ILE A 762 13.29 20.57 3.52
C ILE A 762 12.21 20.39 4.59
N THR A 763 12.63 20.37 5.84
CA THR A 763 11.76 20.22 7.03
C THR A 763 11.45 21.56 7.72
N GLU A 764 11.97 22.66 7.16
CA GLU A 764 11.96 23.99 7.79
C GLU A 764 11.89 25.11 6.74
N LEU A 765 11.19 26.19 7.06
CA LEU A 765 11.09 27.39 6.25
C LEU A 765 11.18 28.63 7.17
N GLN A 766 12.11 29.54 6.90
CA GLN A 766 12.30 30.79 7.66
C GLN A 766 12.46 30.59 9.19
N GLY A 767 13.07 29.49 9.63
CA GLY A 767 13.25 29.17 11.05
C GLY A 767 12.05 28.46 11.71
N ARG A 768 10.95 28.25 11.00
CA ARG A 768 9.80 27.43 11.44
C ARG A 768 9.87 26.02 10.86
N LYS A 769 9.76 24.99 11.70
CA LYS A 769 9.53 23.61 11.24
C LYS A 769 8.21 23.54 10.48
N LEU A 770 8.22 22.87 9.33
CA LEU A 770 7.06 22.74 8.46
C LEU A 770 6.06 21.72 9.01
N SER A 771 4.78 22.07 8.95
CA SER A 771 3.68 21.14 9.12
C SER A 771 3.35 20.39 7.82
N LEU A 772 2.72 19.22 7.96
CA LEU A 772 2.20 18.46 6.82
C LEU A 772 1.17 19.28 6.03
N GLY A 773 0.34 20.07 6.71
CA GLY A 773 -0.64 20.97 6.09
C GLY A 773 -0.02 22.13 5.28
N GLU A 774 1.05 22.76 5.78
CA GLU A 774 1.79 23.80 5.03
C GLU A 774 2.40 23.22 3.75
N THR A 775 3.04 22.04 3.82
CA THR A 775 3.65 21.39 2.65
C THR A 775 2.59 20.96 1.61
N PHE A 776 1.42 20.49 2.04
CA PHE A 776 0.30 20.17 1.14
C PHE A 776 -0.17 21.39 0.33
N ASP A 777 -0.37 22.55 0.98
CA ASP A 777 -0.77 23.77 0.27
C ASP A 777 0.32 24.27 -0.69
N ILE A 778 1.61 24.16 -0.31
CA ILE A 778 2.75 24.48 -1.19
C ILE A 778 2.73 23.58 -2.44
N LEU A 779 2.52 22.28 -2.27
CA LEU A 779 2.49 21.30 -3.38
C LEU A 779 1.32 21.54 -4.35
N VAL A 780 0.12 21.78 -3.83
CA VAL A 780 -1.05 22.13 -4.67
C VAL A 780 -0.79 23.44 -5.42
N LYS A 781 -0.25 24.46 -4.74
CA LYS A 781 0.09 25.74 -5.38
C LYS A 781 1.15 25.59 -6.47
N ALA A 782 2.14 24.72 -6.27
CA ALA A 782 3.14 24.42 -7.29
C ALA A 782 2.51 23.79 -8.55
N LYS A 783 1.51 22.91 -8.41
CA LYS A 783 0.81 22.30 -9.55
C LYS A 783 -0.13 23.26 -10.28
N GLU A 784 -0.76 24.19 -9.57
CA GLU A 784 -1.48 25.31 -10.19
C GLU A 784 -0.54 26.18 -11.06
N VAL A 785 0.62 26.58 -10.51
CA VAL A 785 1.62 27.39 -11.21
C VAL A 785 2.22 26.64 -12.40
N GLU A 786 2.52 25.34 -12.27
CA GLU A 786 2.98 24.50 -13.37
C GLU A 786 1.97 24.46 -14.53
N THR A 787 0.67 24.40 -14.19
CA THR A 787 -0.43 24.38 -15.17
C THR A 787 -0.56 25.72 -15.90
N GLN A 788 -0.56 26.85 -15.17
CA GLN A 788 -0.63 28.17 -15.82
C GLN A 788 0.63 28.48 -16.65
N ARG A 789 1.82 27.99 -16.25
CA ARG A 789 3.03 28.09 -17.09
C ARG A 789 2.87 27.34 -18.42
N LYS A 790 2.37 26.10 -18.39
CA LYS A 790 2.09 25.32 -19.63
C LYS A 790 1.11 26.04 -20.57
N ARG A 791 0.08 26.69 -20.03
CA ARG A 791 -0.83 27.54 -20.82
C ARG A 791 -0.12 28.77 -21.39
N LEU A 792 0.67 29.49 -20.59
CA LEU A 792 1.41 30.66 -21.06
C LEU A 792 2.38 30.31 -22.20
N ASP A 793 3.11 29.20 -22.08
CA ASP A 793 4.06 28.75 -23.11
C ASP A 793 3.36 28.22 -24.37
N PHE A 794 2.16 27.62 -24.22
CA PHE A 794 1.27 27.31 -25.34
C PHE A 794 0.81 28.56 -26.10
N TRP A 795 0.30 29.58 -25.40
CA TRP A 795 -0.20 30.80 -26.02
C TRP A 795 0.90 31.60 -26.73
N LYS A 796 2.10 31.73 -26.13
CA LYS A 796 3.29 32.30 -26.82
C LYS A 796 3.64 31.57 -28.11
N ARG A 797 3.58 30.23 -28.11
CA ARG A 797 3.87 29.43 -29.30
C ARG A 797 2.78 29.58 -30.37
N LEU A 798 1.51 29.68 -29.97
CA LEU A 798 0.41 29.95 -30.88
C LEU A 798 0.52 31.35 -31.51
N GLU A 799 0.81 32.37 -30.70
CA GLU A 799 1.09 33.74 -31.15
C GLU A 799 2.24 33.80 -32.16
N THR A 800 3.35 33.09 -31.89
CA THR A 800 4.49 32.98 -32.79
C THR A 800 4.09 32.38 -34.15
N LEU A 801 3.30 31.30 -34.15
CA LEU A 801 2.83 30.65 -35.38
C LEU A 801 1.83 31.51 -36.16
N VAL A 802 0.94 32.25 -35.47
CA VAL A 802 0.01 33.21 -36.12
C VAL A 802 0.76 34.41 -36.71
N ALA A 803 1.84 34.88 -36.07
CA ALA A 803 2.71 35.90 -36.63
C ALA A 803 3.39 35.43 -37.93
N GLN A 804 3.95 34.21 -37.92
CA GLN A 804 4.57 33.58 -39.10
C GLN A 804 3.54 33.34 -40.23
N GLU A 805 2.34 32.84 -39.91
CA GLU A 805 1.24 32.68 -40.87
C GLU A 805 0.88 34.02 -41.53
N LYS A 806 0.77 35.09 -40.73
CA LYS A 806 0.47 36.45 -41.21
C LYS A 806 1.57 37.00 -42.12
N GLU A 807 2.84 36.78 -41.78
CA GLU A 807 4.00 37.21 -42.56
C GLU A 807 4.06 36.50 -43.92
N VAL A 808 3.98 35.16 -43.93
CA VAL A 808 3.98 34.34 -45.15
C VAL A 808 2.79 34.69 -46.05
N LYS A 809 1.60 34.92 -45.48
CA LYS A 809 0.41 35.38 -46.23
C LYS A 809 0.58 36.77 -46.83
N GLU A 810 1.30 37.67 -46.19
CA GLU A 810 1.55 39.01 -46.72
C GLU A 810 2.60 38.99 -47.84
N ASP A 811 3.67 38.22 -47.69
CA ASP A 811 4.67 38.03 -48.75
C ASP A 811 4.10 37.30 -49.98
N ALA A 812 3.23 36.31 -49.77
CA ALA A 812 2.52 35.64 -50.87
C ALA A 812 1.64 36.63 -51.67
N LYS A 813 1.02 37.63 -51.03
CA LYS A 813 0.28 38.71 -51.74
C LYS A 813 1.22 39.60 -52.55
N LYS A 814 2.38 39.99 -51.99
CA LYS A 814 3.38 40.83 -52.68
C LYS A 814 3.87 40.14 -53.96
N VAL A 815 4.27 38.87 -53.86
CA VAL A 815 4.70 38.06 -55.01
C VAL A 815 3.58 37.91 -56.03
N LEU A 816 2.35 37.61 -55.60
CA LEU A 816 1.19 37.52 -56.50
C LEU A 816 0.87 38.84 -57.22
N GLN A 817 1.13 39.99 -56.58
CA GLN A 817 0.99 41.31 -57.22
C GLN A 817 2.10 41.55 -58.26
N GLN A 818 3.35 41.16 -57.98
CA GLN A 818 4.45 41.22 -58.95
C GLN A 818 4.17 40.33 -60.17
N MET A 819 3.74 39.08 -59.95
CA MET A 819 3.35 38.16 -61.03
C MET A 819 2.27 38.75 -61.95
N ARG A 820 1.23 39.38 -61.39
CA ARG A 820 0.17 40.04 -62.18
C ARG A 820 0.68 41.22 -62.99
N GLN A 821 1.56 42.03 -62.42
CA GLN A 821 2.16 43.16 -63.14
C GLN A 821 3.05 42.69 -64.29
N LEU A 822 3.83 41.63 -64.07
CA LEU A 822 4.72 41.06 -65.07
C LEU A 822 3.95 40.33 -66.19
N SER A 823 2.94 39.51 -65.84
CA SER A 823 2.00 38.90 -66.81
C SER A 823 1.35 39.97 -67.69
N SER A 824 0.83 41.04 -67.09
CA SER A 824 0.23 42.15 -67.84
C SER A 824 1.24 42.90 -68.73
N ASN A 825 2.54 42.82 -68.47
CA ASN A 825 3.56 43.42 -69.35
C ASN A 825 3.91 42.47 -70.51
N ILE A 826 3.99 41.16 -70.25
CA ILE A 826 4.13 40.11 -71.28
C ILE A 826 2.93 40.13 -72.23
N GLU A 827 1.70 40.19 -71.70
CA GLU A 827 0.45 40.27 -72.47
C GLU A 827 0.44 41.47 -73.44
N LYS A 828 0.88 42.66 -72.99
CA LYS A 828 0.97 43.86 -73.85
C LYS A 828 2.00 43.72 -74.97
N MET A 829 3.10 43.01 -74.71
CA MET A 829 4.12 42.73 -75.73
C MET A 829 3.62 41.71 -76.75
N GLU A 830 2.94 40.65 -76.29
CA GLU A 830 2.26 39.68 -77.16
C GLU A 830 1.06 40.27 -77.92
N GLU A 831 0.49 41.38 -77.46
CA GLU A 831 -0.56 42.14 -78.15
C GLU A 831 0.06 43.08 -79.20
N LYS A 832 1.08 43.89 -78.85
CA LYS A 832 1.88 44.72 -79.78
C LYS A 832 2.30 43.93 -81.02
N TYR A 833 3.05 42.85 -80.84
CA TYR A 833 3.59 42.07 -81.97
C TYR A 833 2.51 41.32 -82.77
N ARG A 834 1.34 41.05 -82.17
CA ARG A 834 0.19 40.43 -82.81
C ARG A 834 -0.59 41.41 -83.67
N GLU A 835 -0.69 42.67 -83.26
CA GLU A 835 -1.27 43.75 -84.07
C GLU A 835 -0.30 44.20 -85.19
N GLU A 836 0.99 44.29 -84.89
CA GLU A 836 2.03 44.82 -85.79
C GLU A 836 2.48 43.81 -86.86
N TYR A 837 2.67 42.53 -86.48
CA TYR A 837 3.20 41.48 -87.36
C TYR A 837 2.24 40.28 -87.60
N GLY A 838 1.06 40.27 -86.97
CA GLY A 838 0.10 39.15 -87.09
C GLY A 838 0.50 37.88 -86.33
N VAL A 839 1.58 37.95 -85.54
CA VAL A 839 2.21 36.83 -84.83
C VAL A 839 1.31 36.27 -83.72
N ARG A 840 1.34 34.94 -83.52
CA ARG A 840 0.57 34.25 -82.46
C ARG A 840 1.41 33.60 -81.37
N ASN A 841 2.67 33.31 -81.66
CA ASN A 841 3.65 32.84 -80.69
C ASN A 841 4.95 33.64 -80.91
N LEU A 842 5.29 34.50 -79.97
CA LEU A 842 6.51 35.31 -80.06
C LEU A 842 7.79 34.46 -80.02
N THR A 843 7.78 33.32 -79.34
CA THR A 843 8.95 32.43 -79.28
C THR A 843 9.24 31.80 -80.65
N GLU A 844 8.21 31.38 -81.40
CA GLU A 844 8.38 30.90 -82.79
C GLU A 844 8.74 32.02 -83.79
N PHE A 845 8.51 33.29 -83.44
CA PHE A 845 8.81 34.45 -84.28
C PHE A 845 10.28 34.87 -84.14
N PHE A 846 10.76 35.04 -82.90
CA PHE A 846 12.16 35.40 -82.65
C PHE A 846 13.14 34.30 -83.10
N GLU A 847 12.77 33.01 -82.97
CA GLU A 847 13.53 31.87 -83.53
C GLU A 847 13.71 31.92 -85.07
N GLY A 848 13.04 32.84 -85.77
CA GLY A 848 13.08 32.99 -87.24
C GLY A 848 13.42 34.39 -87.77
N SER A 849 13.81 35.36 -86.92
CA SER A 849 14.22 36.70 -87.34
C SER A 849 15.75 36.86 -87.41
N GLU A 850 16.23 37.76 -88.29
CA GLU A 850 17.64 38.16 -88.39
C GLU A 850 17.84 39.67 -88.11
N ASP A 851 16.78 40.41 -87.77
CA ASP A 851 16.83 41.86 -87.52
C ASP A 851 17.28 42.20 -86.08
N LEU A 852 18.13 43.23 -85.94
CA LEU A 852 18.80 43.54 -84.66
C LEU A 852 17.86 44.06 -83.57
N ASP A 853 16.80 44.79 -83.94
CA ASP A 853 15.84 45.34 -82.97
C ASP A 853 14.96 44.23 -82.36
N ASP A 854 14.66 43.17 -83.12
CA ASP A 854 13.94 41.98 -82.62
C ASP A 854 14.75 41.23 -81.56
N VAL A 855 16.09 41.22 -81.63
CA VAL A 855 16.96 40.54 -80.66
C VAL A 855 16.94 41.22 -79.29
N GLU A 856 16.79 42.56 -79.23
CA GLU A 856 16.64 43.25 -77.93
C GLU A 856 15.27 42.94 -77.28
N ASP A 857 14.18 42.93 -78.06
CA ASP A 857 12.85 42.56 -77.57
C ASP A 857 12.74 41.05 -77.27
N GLU A 858 13.46 40.16 -77.98
CA GLU A 858 13.58 38.72 -77.64
C GLU A 858 14.20 38.55 -76.24
N ILE A 859 15.35 39.19 -76.00
CA ILE A 859 16.06 39.12 -74.72
C ILE A 859 15.17 39.67 -73.59
N LEU A 860 14.42 40.75 -73.84
CA LEU A 860 13.49 41.31 -72.88
C LEU A 860 12.30 40.38 -72.59
N TYR A 861 11.67 39.81 -73.63
CA TYR A 861 10.57 38.85 -73.52
C TYR A 861 10.99 37.56 -72.79
N GLY A 862 12.17 37.02 -73.13
CA GLY A 862 12.77 35.86 -72.47
C GLY A 862 13.09 36.12 -71.00
N SER A 863 13.69 37.28 -70.69
CA SER A 863 13.98 37.73 -69.32
C SER A 863 12.70 37.84 -68.48
N MET A 864 11.66 38.49 -69.02
CA MET A 864 10.35 38.64 -68.34
C MET A 864 9.65 37.29 -68.12
N LYS A 865 9.79 36.33 -69.06
CA LYS A 865 9.29 34.94 -68.85
C LYS A 865 10.08 34.20 -67.76
N MET A 866 11.40 34.38 -67.68
CA MET A 866 12.21 33.79 -66.62
C MET A 866 11.87 34.37 -65.24
N GLU A 867 11.80 35.70 -65.10
CA GLU A 867 11.41 36.35 -63.84
C GLU A 867 9.99 35.92 -63.40
N LEU A 868 9.04 35.76 -64.34
CA LEU A 868 7.71 35.26 -64.02
C LEU A 868 7.74 33.80 -63.53
N ALA A 869 8.59 32.95 -64.11
CA ALA A 869 8.77 31.56 -63.66
C ALA A 869 9.39 31.48 -62.25
N GLU A 870 10.38 32.31 -61.95
CA GLU A 870 10.97 32.41 -60.60
C GLU A 870 9.95 32.91 -59.56
N LEU A 871 9.13 33.92 -59.92
CA LEU A 871 8.05 34.40 -59.06
C LEU A 871 6.96 33.35 -58.84
N CYS A 872 6.63 32.52 -59.85
CA CYS A 872 5.75 31.36 -59.70
C CYS A 872 6.30 30.36 -58.68
N GLU A 873 7.57 29.92 -58.80
CA GLU A 873 8.18 28.97 -57.86
C GLU A 873 8.25 29.54 -56.43
N LYS A 874 8.53 30.84 -56.30
CA LYS A 874 8.52 31.55 -55.01
C LYS A 874 7.11 31.60 -54.40
N TYR A 875 6.08 31.87 -55.20
CA TYR A 875 4.69 31.87 -54.73
C TYR A 875 4.26 30.47 -54.28
N ASP A 876 4.58 29.44 -55.06
CA ASP A 876 4.31 28.03 -54.74
C ASP A 876 4.99 27.62 -53.41
N THR A 877 6.22 28.06 -53.19
CA THR A 877 6.98 27.81 -51.95
C THR A 877 6.34 28.50 -50.75
N LEU A 878 5.94 29.77 -50.90
CA LEU A 878 5.21 30.50 -49.85
C LEU A 878 3.83 29.87 -49.58
N LYS A 879 3.13 29.40 -50.60
CA LYS A 879 1.81 28.76 -50.45
C LYS A 879 1.88 27.42 -49.72
N ARG A 880 2.93 26.62 -49.95
CA ARG A 880 3.21 25.38 -49.19
C ARG A 880 3.51 25.69 -47.72
N SER A 881 4.35 26.70 -47.45
CA SER A 881 4.64 27.18 -46.09
C SER A 881 3.37 27.65 -45.36
N ASP A 882 2.48 28.37 -46.05
CA ASP A 882 1.17 28.76 -45.55
C ASP A 882 0.28 27.55 -45.19
N ASP A 883 0.21 26.51 -46.04
CA ASP A 883 -0.57 25.31 -45.75
C ASP A 883 0.05 24.49 -44.58
N GLU A 884 1.37 24.43 -44.47
CA GLU A 884 2.09 23.81 -43.35
C GLU A 884 1.83 24.55 -42.03
N LEU A 885 1.87 25.89 -42.03
CA LEU A 885 1.56 26.73 -40.87
C LEU A 885 0.08 26.63 -40.47
N CYS A 886 -0.85 26.61 -41.43
CA CYS A 886 -2.27 26.36 -41.18
C CYS A 886 -2.49 24.98 -40.52
N GLY A 887 -1.79 23.94 -40.99
CA GLY A 887 -1.79 22.61 -40.38
C GLY A 887 -1.23 22.60 -38.95
N ALA A 888 -0.10 23.27 -38.73
CA ALA A 888 0.52 23.41 -37.40
C ALA A 888 -0.40 24.15 -36.41
N LEU A 889 -1.06 25.22 -36.85
CA LEU A 889 -2.03 25.99 -36.05
C LEU A 889 -3.28 25.16 -35.71
N SER A 890 -3.79 24.35 -36.65
CA SER A 890 -4.90 23.44 -36.38
C SER A 890 -4.52 22.38 -35.35
N ASN A 891 -3.33 21.79 -35.47
CA ASN A 891 -2.83 20.80 -34.51
C ASN A 891 -2.59 21.40 -33.12
N MET A 892 -2.03 22.62 -33.05
CA MET A 892 -1.88 23.35 -31.79
C MET A 892 -3.23 23.61 -31.11
N ARG A 893 -4.25 24.09 -31.84
CA ARG A 893 -5.59 24.32 -31.27
C ARG A 893 -6.26 23.04 -30.75
N ALA A 894 -5.96 21.88 -31.34
CA ALA A 894 -6.42 20.58 -30.84
C ALA A 894 -5.66 20.08 -29.58
N MET A 895 -4.61 20.79 -29.15
CA MET A 895 -3.73 20.44 -28.02
C MET A 895 -3.70 21.55 -26.94
N GLU A 896 -4.76 22.35 -26.81
CA GLU A 896 -4.83 23.38 -25.76
C GLU A 896 -4.75 22.75 -24.35
N PRO A 897 -3.84 23.20 -23.45
CA PRO A 897 -3.75 22.69 -22.09
C PRO A 897 -4.95 23.08 -21.22
N VAL A 898 -5.35 22.20 -20.30
CA VAL A 898 -6.46 22.42 -19.36
C VAL A 898 -6.35 23.73 -18.60
N GLU A 899 -7.49 24.40 -18.40
CA GLU A 899 -7.56 25.75 -17.84
C GLU A 899 -7.06 25.85 -16.39
N VAL A 900 -7.41 24.87 -15.57
CA VAL A 900 -7.07 24.76 -14.15
C VAL A 900 -6.53 23.37 -13.82
N TYR A 901 -5.73 23.26 -12.76
CA TYR A 901 -5.23 21.98 -12.27
C TYR A 901 -6.34 21.13 -11.60
N MET A 902 -7.20 21.80 -10.83
CA MET A 902 -8.39 21.22 -10.17
C MET A 902 -9.51 22.26 -10.22
N ASN A 903 -10.75 21.82 -10.46
CA ASN A 903 -11.92 22.69 -10.27
C ASN A 903 -12.42 22.64 -8.79
N ALA A 904 -13.40 23.45 -8.44
CA ALA A 904 -13.91 23.53 -7.06
C ALA A 904 -14.51 22.21 -6.52
N ALA A 905 -15.10 21.36 -7.37
CA ALA A 905 -15.59 20.05 -6.94
C ALA A 905 -14.43 19.06 -6.70
N ASP A 906 -13.42 19.08 -7.57
CA ASP A 906 -12.19 18.28 -7.42
C ASP A 906 -11.46 18.67 -6.11
N ARG A 907 -11.35 19.98 -5.83
CA ARG A 907 -10.76 20.50 -4.58
C ARG A 907 -11.57 20.09 -3.35
N ASN A 908 -12.89 20.13 -3.41
CA ASN A 908 -13.76 19.70 -2.30
C ASN A 908 -13.69 18.17 -2.04
N ALA A 909 -13.34 17.37 -3.05
CA ALA A 909 -13.03 15.95 -2.86
C ALA A 909 -11.63 15.76 -2.25
N LEU A 910 -10.62 16.51 -2.70
CA LEU A 910 -9.28 16.50 -2.08
C LEU A 910 -9.34 16.91 -0.59
N ASP A 911 -10.11 17.95 -0.25
CA ASP A 911 -10.32 18.36 1.14
C ASP A 911 -11.10 17.32 1.98
N PHE A 912 -11.85 16.40 1.37
CA PHE A 912 -12.43 15.24 2.08
C PHE A 912 -11.35 14.20 2.46
N HIS A 913 -10.41 13.86 1.56
CA HIS A 913 -9.31 12.96 1.95
C HIS A 913 -8.38 13.61 2.99
N LEU A 914 -8.15 14.93 2.90
CA LEU A 914 -7.44 15.69 3.93
C LEU A 914 -8.19 15.67 5.27
N ALA A 915 -9.53 15.79 5.28
CA ALA A 915 -10.35 15.64 6.48
C ALA A 915 -10.25 14.22 7.10
N ASN A 916 -10.13 13.19 6.26
CA ASN A 916 -9.94 11.82 6.72
C ASN A 916 -8.56 11.61 7.39
N LEU A 917 -7.52 12.28 6.88
CA LEU A 917 -6.19 12.31 7.47
C LEU A 917 -6.18 13.08 8.81
N GLU A 918 -6.96 14.15 8.92
CA GLU A 918 -7.20 14.89 10.18
C GLU A 918 -7.99 14.07 11.20
N TYR A 919 -8.87 13.16 10.75
CA TYR A 919 -9.52 12.17 11.61
C TYR A 919 -8.51 11.16 12.17
N ALA A 920 -7.70 10.53 11.30
CA ALA A 920 -6.69 9.55 11.73
C ALA A 920 -5.76 10.13 12.80
N ASN A 921 -5.21 11.32 12.54
CA ASN A 921 -4.31 12.03 13.46
C ASN A 921 -5.02 12.75 14.63
N GLY A 922 -6.35 12.86 14.60
CA GLY A 922 -7.15 13.54 15.62
C GLY A 922 -6.83 15.03 15.78
N THR A 923 -6.36 15.71 14.73
CA THR A 923 -5.92 17.11 14.78
C THR A 923 -5.90 17.74 13.38
N SER A 924 -5.79 19.06 13.28
CA SER A 924 -5.60 19.78 12.01
C SER A 924 -4.22 19.48 11.42
N LEU A 925 -4.09 19.35 10.09
CA LEU A 925 -2.80 19.02 9.45
C LEU A 925 -1.70 20.08 9.67
N TYR A 926 -2.08 21.30 10.06
CA TYR A 926 -1.15 22.37 10.44
C TYR A 926 -0.48 22.15 11.82
N ASN A 927 -1.03 21.22 12.62
CA ASN A 927 -0.48 20.81 13.92
C ASN A 927 0.35 19.53 13.84
N ILE A 928 0.70 19.05 12.63
CA ILE A 928 1.33 17.74 12.40
C ILE A 928 2.75 17.92 11.82
N CYS A 929 3.75 17.26 12.39
CA CYS A 929 5.15 17.32 11.96
C CYS A 929 5.38 16.65 10.59
N LEU A 930 5.89 17.37 9.59
CA LEU A 930 6.19 16.83 8.26
C LEU A 930 7.14 15.61 8.25
N GLN A 931 7.99 15.45 9.27
CA GLN A 931 9.05 14.44 9.29
C GLN A 931 8.72 13.18 10.12
N HIS A 932 7.70 13.25 10.99
CA HIS A 932 7.53 12.28 12.08
C HIS A 932 6.06 11.93 12.37
N TRP A 933 5.11 12.26 11.50
CA TRP A 933 3.69 11.99 11.72
C TRP A 933 3.30 10.52 11.50
N ASP A 934 4.09 9.84 10.67
CA ASP A 934 3.99 8.49 10.13
C ASP A 934 5.02 7.53 10.76
N GLN A 935 5.67 7.93 11.87
CA GLN A 935 6.77 7.18 12.47
C GLN A 935 6.35 5.83 13.10
N ASP A 936 5.04 5.60 13.28
CA ASP A 936 4.45 4.34 13.74
C ASP A 936 3.88 3.45 12.60
N ASP A 937 3.79 3.93 11.35
CA ASP A 937 3.33 3.12 10.19
C ASP A 937 4.18 1.85 10.00
N SER A 938 5.48 1.92 10.33
CA SER A 938 6.40 0.77 10.31
C SER A 938 6.04 -0.36 11.29
N TYR A 939 5.09 -0.11 12.21
CA TYR A 939 4.59 -1.06 13.20
C TYR A 939 3.09 -1.41 13.01
N GLU A 940 2.46 -1.01 11.89
CA GLU A 940 1.03 -1.26 11.65
C GLU A 940 0.66 -2.75 11.80
N LEU A 941 -0.36 -3.02 12.61
CA LEU A 941 -0.89 -4.37 12.82
C LEU A 941 -1.69 -4.80 11.58
N LYS A 942 -1.34 -5.95 11.01
CA LYS A 942 -1.83 -6.34 9.67
C LYS A 942 -3.21 -6.98 9.69
N GLY A 943 -3.91 -6.92 8.56
CA GLY A 943 -5.25 -7.46 8.38
C GLY A 943 -6.35 -6.44 8.65
N THR A 944 -7.59 -6.78 8.30
CA THR A 944 -8.72 -5.84 8.32
C THR A 944 -9.00 -5.27 9.71
N HIS A 945 -9.51 -4.05 9.77
CA HIS A 945 -10.01 -3.47 11.02
C HIS A 945 -11.35 -4.12 11.40
N VAL A 946 -11.63 -4.26 12.70
CA VAL A 946 -12.89 -4.84 13.20
C VAL A 946 -13.57 -3.95 14.23
N SER A 947 -14.89 -4.01 14.34
CA SER A 947 -15.68 -3.35 15.39
C SER A 947 -16.23 -4.37 16.38
N ALA A 948 -16.53 -3.94 17.61
CA ALA A 948 -17.15 -4.79 18.63
C ALA A 948 -18.67 -4.54 18.65
N GLN A 949 -19.47 -5.53 18.24
CA GLN A 949 -20.92 -5.38 18.06
C GLN A 949 -21.70 -5.06 19.33
N ASP A 950 -21.17 -5.47 20.47
CA ASP A 950 -21.74 -5.20 21.78
C ASP A 950 -21.06 -4.01 22.50
N GLY A 951 -20.18 -3.27 21.79
CA GLY A 951 -19.45 -2.07 22.23
C GLY A 951 -18.05 -2.36 22.80
N LEU A 952 -17.03 -1.62 22.37
CA LEU A 952 -15.61 -1.86 22.71
C LEU A 952 -15.30 -1.74 24.22
N SER A 953 -16.11 -1.00 24.98
CA SER A 953 -16.01 -0.98 26.45
C SER A 953 -16.26 -2.35 27.08
N THR A 954 -16.92 -3.31 26.43
CA THR A 954 -17.11 -4.66 26.99
C THR A 954 -15.77 -5.35 27.26
N ILE A 955 -14.91 -5.41 26.24
CA ILE A 955 -13.57 -6.00 26.29
C ILE A 955 -12.71 -5.39 27.40
N ILE A 956 -12.71 -4.05 27.50
CA ILE A 956 -11.88 -3.33 28.48
C ILE A 956 -12.48 -3.39 29.89
N ASN A 957 -13.80 -3.29 30.05
CA ASN A 957 -14.44 -3.35 31.37
C ASN A 957 -14.37 -4.76 31.98
N HIS A 958 -14.31 -5.81 31.15
CA HIS A 958 -14.03 -7.18 31.61
C HIS A 958 -12.70 -7.26 32.38
N GLN A 959 -11.73 -6.42 32.02
CA GLN A 959 -10.43 -6.33 32.71
C GLN A 959 -10.51 -5.75 34.13
N ALA A 960 -11.69 -5.34 34.62
CA ALA A 960 -11.90 -4.91 36.02
C ALA A 960 -12.38 -6.02 36.97
N ILE A 961 -12.70 -7.23 36.49
CA ILE A 961 -13.22 -8.35 37.32
C ILE A 961 -12.21 -8.73 38.41
N ASP A 962 -12.66 -8.86 39.66
CA ASP A 962 -11.83 -9.22 40.80
C ASP A 962 -10.58 -8.32 40.98
N LEU A 963 -10.71 -7.01 40.70
CA LEU A 963 -9.75 -5.94 41.03
C LEU A 963 -10.35 -4.95 42.05
N HIS A 964 -9.51 -4.40 42.93
CA HIS A 964 -9.91 -3.34 43.88
C HIS A 964 -9.87 -1.96 43.19
N VAL A 965 -11.01 -1.53 42.64
CA VAL A 965 -11.15 -0.22 41.97
C VAL A 965 -12.04 0.72 42.78
N LYS A 966 -11.48 1.84 43.25
CA LYS A 966 -12.25 2.97 43.76
C LYS A 966 -12.67 3.87 42.60
N ARG A 967 -13.99 4.07 42.44
CA ARG A 967 -14.60 4.97 41.45
C ARG A 967 -15.03 6.27 42.14
N MET A 968 -15.19 7.34 41.37
CA MET A 968 -15.35 8.71 41.89
C MET A 968 -14.19 9.15 42.82
N ALA A 969 -13.00 8.61 42.57
CA ALA A 969 -11.77 8.85 43.32
C ALA A 969 -10.81 9.71 42.48
N MET A 970 -10.97 11.04 42.56
CA MET A 970 -10.17 11.99 41.80
C MET A 970 -8.86 12.27 42.52
N VAL A 971 -7.75 11.74 42.02
CA VAL A 971 -6.40 12.07 42.54
C VAL A 971 -6.14 13.57 42.41
N THR A 972 -5.55 14.16 43.45
CA THR A 972 -5.18 15.59 43.51
C THR A 972 -3.67 15.78 43.68
N LYS A 973 -2.99 14.89 44.40
CA LYS A 973 -1.54 14.99 44.63
C LYS A 973 -0.87 13.62 44.76
N ILE A 974 0.32 13.49 44.16
CA ILE A 974 1.21 12.33 44.25
C ILE A 974 2.49 12.80 44.93
N VAL A 975 2.74 12.33 46.15
CA VAL A 975 4.02 12.51 46.86
C VAL A 975 4.86 11.26 46.66
N TYR A 976 6.14 11.40 46.30
CA TYR A 976 7.06 10.26 46.14
C TYR A 976 8.42 10.51 46.80
N LYS A 977 8.87 9.52 47.57
CA LYS A 977 9.98 9.63 48.51
C LYS A 977 10.87 8.37 48.50
N PRO A 978 12.06 8.42 49.11
CA PRO A 978 12.93 7.25 49.25
C PRO A 978 12.27 6.02 49.89
N ASP A 979 11.36 6.24 50.84
CA ASP A 979 10.65 5.23 51.64
C ASP A 979 9.34 4.72 50.99
N GLY A 980 8.71 5.50 50.10
CA GLY A 980 7.48 5.11 49.41
C GLY A 980 6.75 6.27 48.73
N CYS A 981 5.46 6.10 48.49
CA CYS A 981 4.59 7.09 47.84
C CYS A 981 3.29 7.32 48.63
N THR A 982 2.84 8.57 48.71
CA THR A 982 1.52 8.94 49.25
C THR A 982 0.66 9.51 48.13
N VAL A 983 -0.46 8.88 47.80
CA VAL A 983 -1.43 9.39 46.81
C VAL A 983 -2.63 9.99 47.54
N MET A 984 -2.89 11.28 47.32
CA MET A 984 -4.04 12.01 47.85
C MET A 984 -5.13 12.11 46.78
N TYR A 985 -6.39 11.90 47.18
CA TYR A 985 -7.54 11.93 46.29
C TYR A 985 -8.79 12.45 47.00
N LYS A 986 -9.68 13.07 46.22
CA LYS A 986 -11.04 13.43 46.63
C LYS A 986 -11.99 12.30 46.25
N GLN A 987 -12.77 11.84 47.22
CA GLN A 987 -13.79 10.82 47.07
C GLN A 987 -15.17 11.47 47.24
N LYS A 988 -16.03 11.41 46.21
CA LYS A 988 -17.47 11.66 46.42
C LYS A 988 -18.12 10.39 46.99
N ASN A 989 -18.98 10.58 48.00
CA ASN A 989 -19.57 9.49 48.78
C ASN A 989 -20.97 9.13 48.25
N THR A 990 -21.27 7.83 48.08
CA THR A 990 -22.51 7.38 47.41
C THR A 990 -23.64 7.19 48.42
N ALA A 991 -24.29 8.30 48.84
CA ALA A 991 -25.29 8.30 49.90
C ALA A 991 -26.61 9.07 49.59
N SER A 992 -26.84 9.50 48.35
CA SER A 992 -28.14 10.03 47.90
C SER A 992 -28.36 9.78 46.39
N SER A 993 -29.42 10.39 45.86
CA SER A 993 -29.90 10.26 44.49
C SER A 993 -28.87 10.57 43.41
N ARG A 994 -29.08 9.95 42.24
CA ARG A 994 -28.28 10.14 41.02
C ARG A 994 -28.15 11.60 40.56
N ASP A 995 -29.14 12.42 40.93
CA ASP A 995 -29.31 13.79 40.47
C ASP A 995 -28.54 14.81 41.35
N ASP A 996 -27.90 14.36 42.43
CA ASP A 996 -27.18 15.21 43.39
C ASP A 996 -25.72 15.51 43.00
N TRP A 997 -25.24 15.04 41.83
CA TRP A 997 -23.85 15.20 41.38
C TRP A 997 -23.37 16.67 41.40
N GLU A 998 -24.27 17.59 41.09
CA GLU A 998 -24.04 19.05 41.01
C GLU A 998 -24.44 19.80 42.29
N ARG A 999 -24.96 19.09 43.30
CA ARG A 999 -25.49 19.67 44.56
C ARG A 999 -24.75 19.21 45.82
N SER A 1000 -24.00 18.12 45.77
CA SER A 1000 -23.18 17.65 46.90
C SER A 1000 -21.76 18.23 46.84
N ASP A 1001 -21.51 19.32 47.57
CA ASP A 1001 -20.17 19.90 47.73
C ASP A 1001 -19.22 19.02 48.57
N GLU A 1002 -19.78 18.14 49.42
CA GLU A 1002 -19.01 17.29 50.33
C GLU A 1002 -18.21 16.20 49.59
N CYS A 1003 -16.95 16.52 49.28
CA CYS A 1003 -15.93 15.58 48.84
C CYS A 1003 -14.99 15.26 50.02
N GLU A 1004 -14.86 13.98 50.38
CA GLU A 1004 -13.94 13.54 51.43
C GLU A 1004 -12.51 13.49 50.87
N GLU A 1005 -11.55 14.13 51.55
CA GLU A 1005 -10.12 14.01 51.21
C GLU A 1005 -9.51 12.77 51.87
N ALA A 1006 -8.97 11.86 51.06
CA ALA A 1006 -8.39 10.61 51.50
C ALA A 1006 -6.96 10.43 50.94
N ARG A 1007 -6.18 9.57 51.59
CA ARG A 1007 -4.83 9.19 51.15
C ARG A 1007 -4.59 7.68 51.19
N ILE A 1008 -3.68 7.21 50.35
CA ILE A 1008 -3.16 5.84 50.34
C ILE A 1008 -1.63 5.91 50.28
N GLU A 1009 -0.96 5.18 51.17
CA GLU A 1009 0.48 4.94 51.13
C GLU A 1009 0.78 3.68 50.27
N ALA A 1010 1.86 3.67 49.49
CA ALA A 1010 2.24 2.60 48.56
C ALA A 1010 3.76 2.49 48.35
N ASP A 1011 4.26 1.35 47.87
CA ASP A 1011 5.67 1.20 47.45
C ASP A 1011 5.94 1.91 46.10
N ALA A 1012 4.95 1.93 45.20
CA ALA A 1012 5.03 2.56 43.89
C ALA A 1012 3.67 3.08 43.41
N VAL A 1013 3.71 4.02 42.46
CA VAL A 1013 2.53 4.58 41.80
C VAL A 1013 2.66 4.43 40.29
N LEU A 1014 1.61 3.95 39.63
CA LEU A 1014 1.48 3.97 38.17
C LEU A 1014 0.51 5.06 37.75
N CYS A 1015 1.03 6.11 37.11
CA CYS A 1015 0.25 7.18 36.51
C CYS A 1015 -0.26 6.75 35.12
N THR A 1016 -1.59 6.79 34.90
CA THR A 1016 -2.20 6.61 33.56
C THR A 1016 -3.12 7.77 33.14
N LEU A 1017 -2.92 8.94 33.76
CA LEU A 1017 -3.61 10.18 33.41
C LEU A 1017 -3.38 10.52 31.92
N PRO A 1018 -4.42 10.88 31.14
CA PRO A 1018 -4.25 11.33 29.77
C PRO A 1018 -3.30 12.53 29.64
N LEU A 1019 -2.59 12.65 28.52
CA LEU A 1019 -1.63 13.74 28.28
C LEU A 1019 -2.27 15.15 28.43
N GLY A 1020 -3.54 15.33 28.04
CA GLY A 1020 -4.28 16.58 28.28
C GLY A 1020 -4.42 16.95 29.77
N ILE A 1021 -4.50 15.95 30.66
CA ILE A 1021 -4.50 16.16 32.13
C ILE A 1021 -3.09 16.49 32.63
N LEU A 1022 -2.05 15.82 32.11
CA LEU A 1022 -0.66 16.15 32.43
C LEU A 1022 -0.32 17.60 32.00
N LYS A 1023 -0.79 18.05 30.83
CA LYS A 1023 -0.69 19.45 30.39
C LYS A 1023 -1.48 20.42 31.29
N ARG A 1024 -2.64 20.02 31.83
CA ARG A 1024 -3.38 20.82 32.81
C ARG A 1024 -2.65 20.93 34.14
N SER A 1025 -2.04 19.84 34.64
CA SER A 1025 -1.19 19.83 35.84
C SER A 1025 -0.06 20.85 35.80
N LEU A 1026 0.60 21.03 34.64
CA LEU A 1026 1.70 21.99 34.48
C LEU A 1026 1.21 23.45 34.44
N THR A 1027 0.07 23.69 33.79
CA THR A 1027 -0.39 25.07 33.50
C THR A 1027 -1.35 25.62 34.55
N HIS A 1028 -2.15 24.76 35.20
CA HIS A 1028 -3.19 25.14 36.16
C HIS A 1028 -3.23 24.11 37.32
N PRO A 1029 -2.30 24.19 38.29
CA PRO A 1029 -2.14 23.16 39.33
C PRO A 1029 -3.34 22.97 40.28
N SER A 1030 -4.30 23.91 40.31
CA SER A 1030 -5.58 23.77 41.01
C SER A 1030 -6.51 22.74 40.38
N ASP A 1031 -6.36 22.51 39.07
CA ASP A 1031 -7.30 21.77 38.20
C ASP A 1031 -6.68 20.45 37.69
N GLY A 1032 -5.56 20.03 38.28
CA GLY A 1032 -4.76 18.90 37.84
C GLY A 1032 -4.10 18.18 39.01
N VAL A 1033 -3.32 17.15 38.71
CA VAL A 1033 -2.59 16.38 39.71
C VAL A 1033 -1.22 17.02 39.97
N VAL A 1034 -0.98 17.39 41.23
CA VAL A 1034 0.32 17.92 41.70
C VAL A 1034 1.30 16.77 41.95
N PHE A 1035 2.55 16.92 41.51
CA PHE A 1035 3.64 16.00 41.81
C PHE A 1035 4.58 16.64 42.85
N ASP A 1036 4.99 15.87 43.86
CA ASP A 1036 5.83 16.35 44.96
C ASP A 1036 6.91 15.30 45.33
N PRO A 1037 8.20 15.53 44.99
CA PRO A 1037 8.73 16.71 44.30
C PRO A 1037 8.20 16.86 42.86
N PRO A 1038 8.43 18.01 42.20
CA PRO A 1038 8.06 18.20 40.79
C PRO A 1038 8.70 17.18 39.84
N LEU A 1039 8.05 16.95 38.70
CA LEU A 1039 8.55 16.06 37.65
C LEU A 1039 9.90 16.57 37.07
N PRO A 1040 10.78 15.67 36.58
CA PRO A 1040 12.04 16.07 35.95
C PRO A 1040 11.84 17.01 34.73
N PRO A 1041 12.74 17.96 34.46
CA PRO A 1041 12.59 18.91 33.35
C PRO A 1041 12.40 18.27 31.97
N GLU A 1042 13.05 17.14 31.70
CA GLU A 1042 12.86 16.36 30.47
C GLU A 1042 11.43 15.83 30.33
N LYS A 1043 10.84 15.37 31.44
CA LYS A 1043 9.45 14.89 31.52
C LYS A 1043 8.47 16.04 31.27
N ILE A 1044 8.72 17.20 31.89
CA ILE A 1044 7.93 18.43 31.70
C ILE A 1044 7.98 18.83 30.21
N GLY A 1045 9.17 18.96 29.64
CA GLY A 1045 9.33 19.32 28.24
C GLY A 1045 8.68 18.34 27.25
N ALA A 1046 8.65 17.04 27.55
CA ALA A 1046 7.93 16.05 26.74
C ALA A 1046 6.39 16.17 26.87
N ILE A 1047 5.88 16.45 28.09
CA ILE A 1047 4.45 16.77 28.31
C ILE A 1047 4.07 18.04 27.54
N GLU A 1048 4.94 19.05 27.49
CA GLU A 1048 4.72 20.29 26.76
C GLU A 1048 4.76 20.10 25.24
N ARG A 1049 5.80 19.44 24.70
CA ARG A 1049 6.03 19.31 23.25
C ARG A 1049 5.08 18.36 22.53
N LEU A 1050 4.66 17.24 23.12
CA LEU A 1050 3.72 16.33 22.42
C LEU A 1050 2.36 16.99 22.20
N GLY A 1051 1.78 16.77 21.03
CA GLY A 1051 0.44 17.24 20.70
C GLY A 1051 -0.61 16.41 21.41
N PHE A 1052 -1.76 17.01 21.71
CA PHE A 1052 -2.93 16.28 22.20
C PHE A 1052 -4.18 16.81 21.51
N GLY A 1053 -4.83 15.94 20.75
CA GLY A 1053 -5.77 16.29 19.69
C GLY A 1053 -7.22 16.50 20.14
N SER A 1054 -8.06 16.74 19.15
CA SER A 1054 -9.50 16.94 19.28
C SER A 1054 -10.21 16.21 18.14
N LEU A 1055 -11.12 15.30 18.51
CA LEU A 1055 -11.97 14.55 17.60
C LEU A 1055 -13.31 14.35 18.31
N ASN A 1056 -14.43 14.53 17.60
CA ASN A 1056 -15.75 14.33 18.20
C ASN A 1056 -16.71 13.53 17.31
N LYS A 1057 -17.71 12.94 17.97
CA LYS A 1057 -18.73 12.06 17.39
C LYS A 1057 -20.13 12.55 17.76
N LEU A 1058 -21.06 12.45 16.81
CA LEU A 1058 -22.49 12.41 17.08
C LEU A 1058 -23.04 11.03 16.71
N VAL A 1059 -23.42 10.26 17.72
CA VAL A 1059 -24.12 8.98 17.57
C VAL A 1059 -25.62 9.24 17.48
N LEU A 1060 -26.27 8.62 16.50
CA LEU A 1060 -27.70 8.76 16.18
C LEU A 1060 -28.35 7.37 16.14
N PHE A 1061 -29.33 7.13 17.02
CA PHE A 1061 -30.10 5.88 17.08
C PHE A 1061 -31.44 6.04 16.35
N PHE A 1062 -31.80 5.06 15.52
CA PHE A 1062 -33.04 5.06 14.72
C PHE A 1062 -33.86 3.79 14.96
N GLU A 1063 -35.14 3.78 14.57
CA GLU A 1063 -35.98 2.57 14.69
C GLU A 1063 -35.57 1.47 13.70
N LYS A 1064 -35.08 1.88 12.54
CA LYS A 1064 -34.69 1.04 11.39
C LYS A 1064 -33.56 1.75 10.64
N ALA A 1065 -32.69 0.97 9.99
CA ALA A 1065 -31.76 1.53 9.02
C ALA A 1065 -32.52 2.06 7.79
N PHE A 1066 -32.07 3.18 7.25
CA PHE A 1066 -32.56 3.80 6.02
C PHE A 1066 -31.44 4.03 4.98
N TRP A 1067 -30.25 3.53 5.30
CA TRP A 1067 -29.06 3.43 4.47
C TRP A 1067 -28.85 1.97 4.03
N ASP A 1068 -27.89 1.69 3.16
CA ASP A 1068 -27.51 0.33 2.78
C ASP A 1068 -26.73 -0.33 3.94
N THR A 1069 -27.28 -1.42 4.49
CA THR A 1069 -26.66 -2.16 5.61
C THR A 1069 -25.54 -3.09 5.18
N SER A 1070 -25.15 -3.08 3.90
CA SER A 1070 -23.95 -3.74 3.38
C SER A 1070 -22.74 -2.82 3.25
N ILE A 1071 -22.85 -1.56 3.72
CA ILE A 1071 -21.80 -0.53 3.61
C ILE A 1071 -21.56 0.09 4.99
N ASP A 1072 -20.35 -0.06 5.52
CA ASP A 1072 -19.98 0.39 6.87
C ASP A 1072 -19.66 1.89 6.97
N ALA A 1073 -19.43 2.59 5.86
CA ALA A 1073 -19.01 4.00 5.86
C ALA A 1073 -19.58 4.80 4.68
N TYR A 1074 -19.89 6.07 4.93
CA TYR A 1074 -20.41 7.00 3.92
C TYR A 1074 -19.66 8.33 4.03
N GLY A 1075 -19.03 8.75 2.92
CA GLY A 1075 -18.31 10.01 2.84
C GLY A 1075 -19.22 11.17 2.45
N ARG A 1076 -18.87 12.39 2.87
CA ARG A 1076 -19.57 13.62 2.49
C ARG A 1076 -18.57 14.75 2.30
N MET A 1077 -18.52 15.28 1.07
CA MET A 1077 -17.74 16.46 0.73
C MET A 1077 -18.32 17.70 1.41
N SER A 1078 -17.43 18.60 1.85
CA SER A 1078 -17.80 19.94 2.29
C SER A 1078 -17.82 20.94 1.12
N GLN A 1079 -18.21 22.19 1.40
CA GLN A 1079 -18.15 23.31 0.46
C GLN A 1079 -16.99 24.27 0.75
N SER A 1080 -16.26 24.07 1.86
CA SER A 1080 -15.15 24.93 2.29
C SER A 1080 -14.10 24.12 3.04
N LYS A 1081 -12.83 24.49 2.83
CA LYS A 1081 -11.66 23.93 3.50
C LYS A 1081 -11.74 24.00 5.03
N ILE A 1082 -12.31 25.09 5.58
CA ILE A 1082 -12.43 25.30 7.04
C ILE A 1082 -13.42 24.29 7.66
N SER A 1083 -14.49 23.95 6.95
CA SER A 1083 -15.50 22.99 7.39
C SER A 1083 -15.32 21.61 6.73
N ARG A 1084 -14.11 21.24 6.32
CA ARG A 1084 -13.85 19.97 5.62
C ARG A 1084 -14.11 18.74 6.49
N GLY A 1085 -13.70 18.78 7.76
CA GLY A 1085 -13.95 17.73 8.74
C GLY A 1085 -15.32 17.77 9.43
N GLU A 1086 -16.24 18.64 9.00
CA GLU A 1086 -17.57 18.77 9.60
C GLU A 1086 -18.57 17.81 8.95
N LEU A 1087 -19.03 16.79 9.68
CA LEU A 1087 -19.95 15.76 9.16
C LEU A 1087 -19.42 15.09 7.88
N TYR A 1088 -18.09 14.95 7.79
CA TYR A 1088 -17.41 14.47 6.59
C TYR A 1088 -17.55 12.95 6.40
N MET A 1089 -17.80 12.21 7.49
CA MET A 1089 -17.93 10.76 7.51
C MET A 1089 -19.09 10.33 8.41
N PHE A 1090 -19.84 9.34 7.96
CA PHE A 1090 -20.82 8.61 8.75
C PHE A 1090 -20.47 7.12 8.74
N PHE A 1091 -20.21 6.54 9.91
CA PHE A 1091 -19.98 5.10 10.07
C PHE A 1091 -21.26 4.38 10.52
N ALA A 1092 -21.48 3.16 10.01
CA ALA A 1092 -22.58 2.27 10.34
C ALA A 1092 -22.12 0.84 10.74
N PRO A 1093 -21.05 0.65 11.54
CA PRO A 1093 -20.33 -0.63 11.64
C PRO A 1093 -20.99 -1.61 12.62
N TYR A 1094 -22.33 -1.61 12.71
CA TYR A 1094 -23.09 -2.41 13.67
C TYR A 1094 -24.32 -3.05 13.01
N ASP A 1095 -24.72 -4.24 13.48
CA ASP A 1095 -25.99 -4.93 13.16
C ASP A 1095 -27.25 -4.07 13.44
N GLN A 1096 -27.06 -2.94 14.11
CA GLN A 1096 -28.07 -2.15 14.80
C GLN A 1096 -28.29 -0.82 14.06
N PRO A 1097 -29.51 -0.26 14.05
CA PRO A 1097 -29.85 0.97 13.32
C PRO A 1097 -29.23 2.22 13.97
N VAL A 1098 -27.91 2.38 13.84
CA VAL A 1098 -27.11 3.44 14.45
C VAL A 1098 -26.15 4.02 13.42
N LEU A 1099 -26.10 5.35 13.32
CA LEU A 1099 -25.08 6.08 12.57
C LEU A 1099 -24.16 6.85 13.53
N VAL A 1100 -22.86 6.87 13.23
CA VAL A 1100 -21.84 7.64 13.95
C VAL A 1100 -21.26 8.69 13.01
N ALA A 1101 -21.72 9.93 13.15
CA ALA A 1101 -21.25 11.06 12.37
C ALA A 1101 -20.00 11.70 12.99
N MET A 1102 -19.00 12.01 12.17
CA MET A 1102 -17.67 12.43 12.60
C MET A 1102 -17.42 13.94 12.48
N PHE A 1103 -16.67 14.48 13.43
CA PHE A 1103 -16.11 15.83 13.43
C PHE A 1103 -14.60 15.77 13.63
N ALA A 1104 -13.83 16.18 12.63
CA ALA A 1104 -12.37 16.09 12.56
C ALA A 1104 -11.72 17.44 12.21
N GLY A 1105 -10.40 17.54 12.39
CA GLY A 1105 -9.65 18.78 12.18
C GLY A 1105 -10.21 19.95 13.01
N GLU A 1106 -10.16 21.16 12.47
CA GLU A 1106 -10.69 22.37 13.11
C GLU A 1106 -12.19 22.27 13.46
N ALA A 1107 -12.96 21.49 12.69
CA ALA A 1107 -14.38 21.28 12.97
C ALA A 1107 -14.62 20.55 14.31
N ALA A 1108 -13.67 19.76 14.80
CA ALA A 1108 -13.76 19.07 16.09
C ALA A 1108 -13.72 20.04 17.30
N ASP A 1109 -13.05 21.19 17.18
CA ASP A 1109 -13.03 22.24 18.21
C ASP A 1109 -14.14 23.25 18.05
N ILE A 1110 -14.57 23.51 16.81
CA ILE A 1110 -15.71 24.37 16.50
C ILE A 1110 -17.01 23.73 17.03
N VAL A 1111 -17.25 22.43 16.77
CA VAL A 1111 -18.51 21.76 17.16
C VAL A 1111 -18.74 21.75 18.68
N GLN A 1112 -17.69 21.73 19.50
CA GLN A 1112 -17.79 21.73 20.96
C GLN A 1112 -18.41 23.02 21.53
N LYS A 1113 -18.39 24.12 20.75
CA LYS A 1113 -18.97 25.42 21.13
C LYS A 1113 -20.49 25.51 20.88
N PHE A 1114 -21.08 24.53 20.20
CA PHE A 1114 -22.52 24.52 19.88
C PHE A 1114 -23.32 23.59 20.81
N SER A 1115 -24.65 23.79 20.82
CA SER A 1115 -25.59 22.96 21.57
C SER A 1115 -25.93 21.67 20.80
N LYS A 1116 -26.17 20.56 21.52
CA LYS A 1116 -26.50 19.27 20.90
C LYS A 1116 -27.69 19.34 19.93
N PRO A 1117 -28.81 20.04 20.22
CA PRO A 1117 -29.95 20.11 19.31
C PRO A 1117 -29.60 20.71 17.93
N MET A 1118 -28.85 21.82 17.88
CA MET A 1118 -28.44 22.44 16.62
C MET A 1118 -27.57 21.52 15.76
N ILE A 1119 -26.69 20.75 16.41
CA ILE A 1119 -25.80 19.80 15.73
C ILE A 1119 -26.60 18.60 15.21
N VAL A 1120 -27.57 18.10 15.98
CA VAL A 1120 -28.49 17.03 15.53
C VAL A 1120 -29.33 17.50 14.33
N GLU A 1121 -29.96 18.68 14.40
CA GLU A 1121 -30.76 19.23 13.29
C GLU A 1121 -29.93 19.37 12.01
N ARG A 1122 -28.73 19.97 12.12
CA ARG A 1122 -27.78 20.12 11.00
C ARG A 1122 -27.36 18.78 10.42
N THR A 1123 -27.14 17.77 11.26
CA THR A 1123 -26.81 16.41 10.83
C THR A 1123 -27.98 15.72 10.13
N MET A 1124 -29.19 15.83 10.67
CA MET A 1124 -30.39 15.28 10.06
C MET A 1124 -30.72 15.94 8.72
N ASN A 1125 -30.37 17.22 8.53
CA ASN A 1125 -30.46 17.89 7.23
C ASN A 1125 -29.46 17.32 6.19
N VAL A 1126 -28.22 17.00 6.59
CA VAL A 1126 -27.25 16.30 5.72
C VAL A 1126 -27.75 14.89 5.36
N LEU A 1127 -28.21 14.12 6.36
CA LEU A 1127 -28.74 12.78 6.13
C LEU A 1127 -30.00 12.76 5.24
N ARG A 1128 -30.87 13.78 5.34
CA ARG A 1128 -32.02 13.97 4.44
C ARG A 1128 -31.62 14.29 2.99
N ALA A 1129 -30.45 14.90 2.77
CA ALA A 1129 -29.95 15.12 1.42
C ALA A 1129 -29.34 13.82 0.83
N MET A 1130 -28.63 13.04 1.64
CA MET A 1130 -27.98 11.78 1.21
C MET A 1130 -28.97 10.62 1.03
N PHE A 1131 -30.02 10.51 1.85
CA PHE A 1131 -30.89 9.33 1.91
C PHE A 1131 -32.39 9.68 1.82
N HIS A 1132 -33.05 9.20 0.75
CA HIS A 1132 -34.47 9.47 0.44
C HIS A 1132 -35.49 9.05 1.51
N HIS A 1133 -35.12 8.16 2.43
CA HIS A 1133 -36.00 7.64 3.49
C HIS A 1133 -35.51 8.00 4.91
N CYS A 1134 -34.62 9.00 5.02
CA CYS A 1134 -34.19 9.55 6.30
C CYS A 1134 -35.40 10.07 7.13
N PRO A 1135 -35.55 9.68 8.41
CA PRO A 1135 -36.63 10.14 9.27
C PRO A 1135 -36.47 11.64 9.63
N LYS A 1136 -37.48 12.19 10.31
CA LYS A 1136 -37.41 13.58 10.82
C LYS A 1136 -36.34 13.73 11.90
N GLU A 1137 -36.35 12.85 12.89
CA GLU A 1137 -35.47 12.88 14.06
C GLU A 1137 -34.93 11.47 14.38
N PRO A 1138 -33.79 11.35 15.08
CA PRO A 1138 -33.40 10.11 15.75
C PRO A 1138 -34.28 9.84 16.99
N ILE A 1139 -34.30 8.60 17.49
CA ILE A 1139 -34.94 8.30 18.80
C ILE A 1139 -34.09 8.84 19.96
N GLU A 1140 -32.77 8.74 19.82
CA GLU A 1140 -31.79 9.08 20.85
C GLU A 1140 -30.49 9.56 20.20
N SER A 1141 -29.78 10.50 20.83
CA SER A 1141 -28.56 11.08 20.28
C SER A 1141 -27.52 11.45 21.34
N CYS A 1142 -26.26 11.13 21.06
CA CYS A 1142 -25.14 11.33 21.97
C CYS A 1142 -24.00 12.04 21.25
N LEU A 1143 -23.64 13.23 21.74
CA LEU A 1143 -22.55 14.06 21.24
C LEU A 1143 -21.38 13.99 22.21
N THR A 1144 -20.16 13.83 21.71
CA THR A 1144 -18.93 13.96 22.53
C THR A 1144 -18.40 15.39 22.53
N LYS A 1145 -17.72 15.78 23.62
CA LYS A 1145 -16.91 17.00 23.71
C LYS A 1145 -15.59 16.68 24.41
N TRP A 1146 -14.75 15.83 23.78
CA TRP A 1146 -13.58 15.21 24.41
C TRP A 1146 -12.50 16.20 24.91
N HIS A 1147 -12.43 17.41 24.32
CA HIS A 1147 -11.50 18.47 24.75
C HIS A 1147 -12.03 19.22 25.98
N LEU A 1148 -13.35 19.40 26.11
CA LEU A 1148 -13.95 20.00 27.30
C LEU A 1148 -14.03 19.03 28.49
N ASP A 1149 -14.16 17.72 28.25
CA ASP A 1149 -14.22 16.68 29.29
C ASP A 1149 -13.02 16.79 30.25
N GLN A 1150 -13.35 17.10 31.52
CA GLN A 1150 -12.38 17.41 32.57
C GLN A 1150 -11.41 16.28 32.93
N PHE A 1151 -11.72 15.04 32.57
CA PHE A 1151 -10.90 13.87 32.86
C PHE A 1151 -10.13 13.34 31.63
N THR A 1152 -10.18 14.05 30.49
CA THR A 1152 -9.35 13.75 29.30
C THR A 1152 -8.66 14.97 28.70
N ARG A 1153 -9.37 16.10 28.54
CA ARG A 1153 -8.87 17.34 27.89
C ARG A 1153 -8.30 17.12 26.47
N GLY A 1154 -8.94 16.26 25.68
CA GLY A 1154 -8.59 15.94 24.29
C GLY A 1154 -8.87 14.47 23.92
N CYS A 1155 -8.65 14.09 22.66
CA CYS A 1155 -8.86 12.72 22.19
C CYS A 1155 -7.62 11.82 22.38
N TYR A 1156 -6.49 12.12 21.75
CA TYR A 1156 -5.26 11.32 21.77
C TYR A 1156 -4.03 12.12 21.31
N SER A 1157 -2.84 11.57 21.53
CA SER A 1157 -1.56 12.22 21.19
C SER A 1157 -1.28 12.28 19.68
N HIS A 1158 -0.49 13.28 19.27
CA HIS A 1158 0.12 13.39 17.94
C HIS A 1158 1.51 14.07 18.04
N ILE A 1159 2.31 14.01 16.98
CA ILE A 1159 3.64 14.66 16.92
C ILE A 1159 3.54 15.99 16.16
N PRO A 1160 3.59 17.16 16.84
CA PRO A 1160 3.56 18.47 16.19
C PRO A 1160 4.94 18.91 15.66
N PRO A 1161 4.99 19.91 14.75
CA PRO A 1161 6.25 20.40 14.19
C PRO A 1161 7.26 20.81 15.26
N GLY A 1162 8.42 20.15 15.27
CA GLY A 1162 9.47 20.35 16.28
C GLY A 1162 9.45 19.36 17.45
N ALA A 1163 8.50 18.44 17.50
CA ALA A 1163 8.55 17.23 18.34
C ALA A 1163 8.90 15.99 17.49
N THR A 1164 9.17 14.86 18.16
CA THR A 1164 9.61 13.61 17.55
C THR A 1164 8.89 12.40 18.19
N GLY A 1165 9.31 11.18 17.83
CA GLY A 1165 8.92 9.97 18.56
C GLY A 1165 9.56 9.83 19.96
N GLU A 1166 10.69 10.49 20.23
CA GLU A 1166 11.45 10.33 21.48
C GLU A 1166 10.71 10.88 22.70
N GLU A 1167 9.83 11.87 22.52
CA GLU A 1167 8.94 12.34 23.58
C GLU A 1167 8.08 11.21 24.16
N TYR A 1168 7.62 10.23 23.37
CA TYR A 1168 6.87 9.07 23.88
C TYR A 1168 7.74 8.18 24.78
N ASP A 1169 9.02 8.02 24.44
CA ASP A 1169 9.98 7.24 25.23
C ASP A 1169 10.30 7.96 26.54
N ILE A 1170 10.48 9.28 26.52
CA ILE A 1170 10.63 10.12 27.72
C ILE A 1170 9.38 10.04 28.60
N LEU A 1171 8.18 10.08 28.01
CA LEU A 1171 6.92 9.87 28.74
C LEU A 1171 6.76 8.43 29.24
N ALA A 1172 7.46 7.44 28.67
CA ALA A 1172 7.54 6.08 29.19
C ALA A 1172 8.59 5.85 30.29
N GLN A 1173 9.49 6.80 30.59
CA GLN A 1173 10.49 6.61 31.66
C GLN A 1173 9.87 6.73 33.07
N PRO A 1174 10.25 5.86 34.04
CA PRO A 1174 9.87 6.05 35.43
C PRO A 1174 10.62 7.21 36.09
N VAL A 1175 10.00 7.83 37.08
CA VAL A 1175 10.58 8.92 37.88
C VAL A 1175 11.09 8.36 39.22
N ARG A 1176 12.32 8.77 39.57
CA ARG A 1176 13.06 8.31 40.74
C ARG A 1176 12.84 9.22 41.94
N ALA A 1177 12.89 8.64 43.14
CA ALA A 1177 13.05 9.39 44.37
C ALA A 1177 14.53 9.78 44.60
N LEU A 1178 14.79 10.57 45.64
CA LEU A 1178 16.13 11.12 45.96
C LEU A 1178 17.21 10.05 46.22
N ASN A 1179 16.84 8.80 46.50
CA ASN A 1179 17.75 7.66 46.65
C ASN A 1179 18.00 6.89 45.33
N GLY A 1180 17.46 7.35 44.20
CA GLY A 1180 17.61 6.71 42.89
C GLY A 1180 16.62 5.57 42.59
N VAL A 1181 15.81 5.14 43.56
CA VAL A 1181 14.78 4.10 43.39
C VAL A 1181 13.61 4.62 42.56
N ASN A 1182 13.11 3.82 41.61
CA ASN A 1182 11.99 4.19 40.75
C ASN A 1182 10.67 4.12 41.55
N ARG A 1183 9.91 5.22 41.58
CA ARG A 1183 8.70 5.36 42.43
C ARG A 1183 7.41 5.71 41.67
N VAL A 1184 7.50 6.50 40.60
CA VAL A 1184 6.33 6.87 39.78
C VAL A 1184 6.55 6.44 38.33
N TYR A 1185 5.71 5.52 37.87
CA TYR A 1185 5.74 4.89 36.55
C TYR A 1185 4.64 5.48 35.65
N PHE A 1186 4.75 5.33 34.33
CA PHE A 1186 3.88 6.02 33.37
C PHE A 1186 3.40 5.12 32.21
N ALA A 1187 2.08 4.87 32.14
CA ALA A 1187 1.44 4.06 31.10
C ALA A 1187 0.24 4.79 30.45
N GLY A 1188 0.07 4.62 29.14
CA GLY A 1188 -0.95 5.25 28.33
C GLY A 1188 -0.57 5.21 26.85
N GLU A 1189 -1.46 5.62 25.96
CA GLU A 1189 -1.09 5.73 24.53
C GLU A 1189 0.03 6.75 24.30
N HIS A 1190 0.02 7.86 25.03
CA HIS A 1190 1.10 8.85 25.06
C HIS A 1190 2.42 8.37 25.70
N THR A 1191 2.54 7.07 26.04
CA THR A 1191 3.81 6.46 26.48
C THR A 1191 4.20 5.25 25.63
N ASN A 1192 3.65 5.09 24.43
CA ASN A 1192 3.98 4.00 23.51
C ASN A 1192 4.35 4.54 22.12
N ARG A 1193 5.65 4.65 21.83
CA ARG A 1193 6.17 5.22 20.58
C ARG A 1193 5.75 4.47 19.32
N ASN A 1194 5.61 3.15 19.40
CA ASN A 1194 5.34 2.29 18.24
C ASN A 1194 3.84 2.08 18.00
N TYR A 1195 3.01 2.44 18.99
CA TYR A 1195 1.56 2.33 18.94
C TYR A 1195 0.93 3.52 19.71
N PRO A 1196 1.21 4.78 19.33
CA PRO A 1196 0.58 5.95 19.95
C PRO A 1196 -0.91 5.97 19.62
N ALA A 1197 -1.66 6.89 20.24
CA ALA A 1197 -3.10 7.12 20.09
C ALA A 1197 -4.09 5.93 20.30
N THR A 1198 -3.63 4.67 20.32
CA THR A 1198 -4.47 3.47 20.20
C THR A 1198 -4.82 2.80 21.53
N VAL A 1199 -5.92 2.04 21.52
CA VAL A 1199 -6.33 1.21 22.67
C VAL A 1199 -5.35 0.06 22.91
N HIS A 1200 -4.84 -0.57 21.85
CA HIS A 1200 -3.85 -1.65 21.98
C HIS A 1200 -2.50 -1.13 22.47
N GLY A 1201 -2.06 0.04 22.01
CA GLY A 1201 -0.85 0.69 22.49
C GLY A 1201 -0.93 1.09 23.96
N ALA A 1202 -2.07 1.63 24.40
CA ALA A 1202 -2.34 1.85 25.81
C ALA A 1202 -2.33 0.54 26.61
N TYR A 1203 -2.99 -0.53 26.15
CA TYR A 1203 -2.99 -1.83 26.82
C TYR A 1203 -1.57 -2.40 26.99
N LEU A 1204 -0.77 -2.40 25.93
CA LEU A 1204 0.63 -2.84 25.92
C LEU A 1204 1.52 -2.02 26.86
N SER A 1205 1.33 -0.70 26.94
CA SER A 1205 2.06 0.15 27.90
C SER A 1205 1.76 -0.22 29.36
N GLY A 1206 0.54 -0.70 29.65
CA GLY A 1206 0.16 -1.20 30.98
C GLY A 1206 0.88 -2.50 31.35
N LEU A 1207 0.97 -3.44 30.42
CA LEU A 1207 1.74 -4.69 30.61
C LEU A 1207 3.24 -4.39 30.80
N ARG A 1208 3.79 -3.45 30.02
CA ARG A 1208 5.20 -3.01 30.13
C ARG A 1208 5.52 -2.44 31.51
N GLU A 1209 4.71 -1.51 32.03
CA GLU A 1209 4.94 -0.95 33.36
C GLU A 1209 4.65 -1.98 34.48
N ALA A 1210 3.69 -2.89 34.31
CA ALA A 1210 3.51 -3.98 35.27
C ALA A 1210 4.74 -4.88 35.40
N GLY A 1211 5.39 -5.19 34.27
CA GLY A 1211 6.68 -5.88 34.25
C GLY A 1211 7.75 -5.09 35.02
N ARG A 1212 7.98 -3.82 34.63
CA ARG A 1212 8.99 -2.94 35.26
C ARG A 1212 8.79 -2.74 36.76
N ILE A 1213 7.55 -2.56 37.22
CA ILE A 1213 7.24 -2.39 38.65
C ILE A 1213 7.50 -3.70 39.42
N ALA A 1214 7.19 -4.86 38.83
CA ALA A 1214 7.50 -6.14 39.44
C ALA A 1214 9.01 -6.44 39.47
N ASP A 1215 9.76 -6.05 38.43
CA ASP A 1215 11.22 -6.15 38.40
C ASP A 1215 11.87 -5.38 39.57
N GLU A 1216 11.38 -4.17 39.86
CA GLU A 1216 11.87 -3.32 40.96
C GLU A 1216 11.39 -3.80 42.36
N LEU A 1217 10.13 -4.22 42.49
CA LEU A 1217 9.52 -4.49 43.81
C LEU A 1217 9.66 -5.94 44.31
N ILE A 1218 9.78 -6.91 43.41
CA ILE A 1218 9.80 -8.36 43.74
C ILE A 1218 10.90 -9.14 43.01
N GLY A 1219 11.85 -8.45 42.37
CA GLY A 1219 12.94 -9.08 41.64
C GLY A 1219 12.50 -9.80 40.37
N THR A 1220 13.42 -10.54 39.76
CA THR A 1220 13.32 -10.98 38.36
C THR A 1220 13.65 -12.46 38.16
N PRO A 1221 12.64 -13.36 38.10
CA PRO A 1221 12.85 -14.82 38.04
C PRO A 1221 13.53 -15.35 36.76
N TYR A 1222 13.77 -14.49 35.76
CA TYR A 1222 14.51 -14.82 34.53
C TYR A 1222 15.97 -14.31 34.52
N GLY A 1223 16.40 -13.58 35.55
CA GLY A 1223 17.71 -12.95 35.60
C GLY A 1223 18.82 -13.92 35.97
N ASN A 1224 19.89 -13.97 35.19
CA ASN A 1224 21.16 -14.52 35.64
C ASN A 1224 21.84 -13.49 36.57
N SER A 1225 21.87 -13.77 37.87
CA SER A 1225 22.39 -12.88 38.92
C SER A 1225 23.87 -12.56 38.72
N GLU A 1226 24.70 -13.56 38.38
CA GLU A 1226 26.11 -13.35 38.05
C GLU A 1226 26.29 -12.47 36.82
N TYR A 1227 25.59 -12.77 35.72
CA TYR A 1227 25.71 -12.00 34.47
C TYR A 1227 25.37 -10.52 34.71
N ARG A 1228 24.31 -10.24 35.47
CA ARG A 1228 23.96 -8.87 35.84
C ARG A 1228 25.00 -8.21 36.74
N GLN A 1229 25.61 -8.92 37.68
CA GLN A 1229 26.73 -8.36 38.47
C GLN A 1229 27.94 -8.05 37.57
N ARG A 1230 28.24 -8.89 36.56
CA ARG A 1230 29.30 -8.63 35.56
C ARG A 1230 28.98 -7.39 34.71
N VAL A 1231 27.77 -7.29 34.17
CA VAL A 1231 27.32 -6.14 33.35
C VAL A 1231 27.26 -4.85 34.18
N ARG A 1232 26.74 -4.89 35.42
CA ARG A 1232 26.78 -3.73 36.34
C ARG A 1232 28.21 -3.31 36.65
N ALA A 1233 29.12 -4.24 36.92
CA ALA A 1233 30.53 -3.92 37.17
C ALA A 1233 31.21 -3.28 35.94
N GLN A 1234 30.92 -3.75 34.73
CA GLN A 1234 31.37 -3.13 33.48
C GLN A 1234 30.79 -1.72 33.28
N ALA A 1235 29.55 -1.49 33.73
CA ALA A 1235 28.88 -0.18 33.70
C ALA A 1235 29.21 0.73 34.90
N GLY A 1236 30.11 0.33 35.81
CA GLY A 1236 30.48 1.10 37.01
C GLY A 1236 29.37 1.24 38.06
N LEU A 1237 28.33 0.41 38.00
CA LEU A 1237 27.18 0.43 38.91
C LEU A 1237 27.45 -0.40 40.18
N PRO A 1238 26.90 0.00 41.34
CA PRO A 1238 27.09 -0.73 42.60
C PRO A 1238 26.47 -2.14 42.55
N LYS A 1239 26.98 -3.03 43.42
CA LYS A 1239 26.37 -4.35 43.63
C LYS A 1239 24.96 -4.20 44.21
N GLU A 1240 24.07 -5.08 43.75
CA GLU A 1240 22.69 -5.23 44.22
C GLU A 1240 22.65 -6.26 45.35
N GLU A 1241 21.83 -6.02 46.38
CA GLU A 1241 21.55 -7.03 47.40
C GLU A 1241 20.67 -8.11 46.79
N VAL A 1242 21.15 -9.35 46.79
CA VAL A 1242 20.44 -10.49 46.21
C VAL A 1242 19.38 -10.96 47.19
N ILE A 1243 18.11 -10.79 46.83
CA ILE A 1243 17.01 -11.57 47.42
C ILE A 1243 16.94 -12.86 46.61
N ASP A 1244 17.65 -13.90 47.05
CA ASP A 1244 17.45 -15.23 46.48
C ASP A 1244 16.07 -15.74 46.90
N LEU A 1245 15.29 -16.15 45.90
CA LEU A 1245 13.99 -16.81 46.08
C LEU A 1245 14.10 -18.33 45.88
N ASP A 1246 15.33 -18.84 45.70
CA ASP A 1246 15.66 -20.23 45.40
C ASP A 1246 15.92 -21.08 46.67
N ASP A 1247 15.85 -20.49 47.87
CA ASP A 1247 16.11 -21.16 49.17
C ASP A 1247 14.84 -21.76 49.85
N ASP A 1248 13.64 -21.53 49.32
CA ASP A 1248 12.37 -22.11 49.82
C ASP A 1248 11.96 -23.37 49.02
N GLU A 1249 11.91 -24.51 49.71
CA GLU A 1249 11.30 -25.81 49.36
C GLU A 1249 12.00 -26.70 48.30
N GLU A 1250 12.54 -27.83 48.80
CA GLU A 1250 12.74 -29.05 48.00
C GLU A 1250 11.40 -29.49 47.40
N VAL A 1251 11.35 -29.80 46.11
CA VAL A 1251 10.14 -30.34 45.47
C VAL A 1251 9.92 -31.78 45.96
N GLU A 1252 9.08 -31.94 46.99
CA GLU A 1252 8.63 -33.26 47.43
C GLU A 1252 8.08 -34.06 46.23
N THR A 1253 8.54 -35.30 46.09
CA THR A 1253 8.09 -36.19 45.02
C THR A 1253 6.58 -36.40 45.11
N PRO A 1254 5.82 -36.30 44.00
CA PRO A 1254 4.36 -36.35 44.05
C PRO A 1254 3.86 -37.66 44.69
N PRO A 1255 2.84 -37.59 45.56
CA PRO A 1255 2.35 -38.76 46.27
C PRO A 1255 1.82 -39.81 45.30
N LYS A 1256 2.23 -41.07 45.50
CA LYS A 1256 1.82 -42.20 44.66
C LYS A 1256 0.29 -42.33 44.64
N VAL A 1257 -0.30 -42.14 43.47
CA VAL A 1257 -1.73 -42.39 43.24
C VAL A 1257 -2.06 -43.84 43.62
N PRO A 1258 -3.07 -44.09 44.46
CA PRO A 1258 -3.50 -45.45 44.78
C PRO A 1258 -3.94 -46.19 43.51
N ARG A 1259 -3.36 -47.36 43.23
CA ARG A 1259 -3.91 -48.25 42.21
C ARG A 1259 -5.29 -48.71 42.65
N VAL A 1260 -6.30 -48.44 41.84
CA VAL A 1260 -7.60 -49.11 41.96
C VAL A 1260 -7.42 -50.52 41.42
N GLU A 1261 -7.60 -51.51 42.29
CA GLU A 1261 -7.65 -52.91 41.89
C GLU A 1261 -8.88 -53.14 41.00
N SER A 1262 -8.66 -53.65 39.80
CA SER A 1262 -9.71 -54.22 38.96
C SER A 1262 -9.57 -55.74 39.02
N ALA A 1263 -10.69 -56.43 39.22
CA ALA A 1263 -10.70 -57.84 39.55
C ALA A 1263 -10.40 -58.74 38.34
N ASP A 1264 -10.02 -59.98 38.65
CA ASP A 1264 -9.82 -61.13 37.76
C ASP A 1264 -11.04 -61.34 36.80
N VAL A 1265 -10.97 -62.07 35.69
CA VAL A 1265 -10.32 -63.39 35.45
C VAL A 1265 -9.93 -63.57 33.95
N PRO A 1266 -9.41 -64.74 33.47
CA PRO A 1266 -8.17 -64.84 32.69
C PRO A 1266 -8.39 -65.00 31.16
N ILE A 1267 -7.32 -65.24 30.38
CA ILE A 1267 -7.03 -66.54 29.70
C ILE A 1267 -5.51 -66.63 29.40
N ASP A 1268 -4.89 -67.73 29.85
CA ASP A 1268 -3.79 -68.56 29.33
C ASP A 1268 -3.17 -68.24 27.94
N PHE A 1269 -1.89 -68.55 27.63
CA PHE A 1269 -0.64 -68.79 28.38
C PHE A 1269 0.53 -68.83 27.33
N ASP A 1270 1.77 -69.02 27.80
CA ASP A 1270 2.99 -69.41 27.04
C ASP A 1270 3.58 -68.41 26.01
N ASP A 1271 4.90 -68.38 25.76
CA ASP A 1271 6.07 -68.42 26.66
C ASP A 1271 7.31 -67.87 25.89
N GLU A 1272 8.42 -67.60 26.58
CA GLU A 1272 9.80 -67.42 26.06
C GLU A 1272 10.08 -66.26 25.04
N SER A 1273 11.26 -65.63 24.98
CA SER A 1273 12.43 -65.56 25.88
C SER A 1273 13.37 -64.39 25.47
N GLU A 1274 14.19 -63.90 26.41
CA GLU A 1274 15.48 -63.17 26.21
C GLU A 1274 15.53 -61.84 25.40
N HIS A 1275 16.47 -60.91 25.64
CA HIS A 1275 17.13 -60.42 26.87
C HIS A 1275 17.82 -59.05 26.58
N SER A 1276 18.06 -58.24 27.63
CA SER A 1276 18.97 -57.06 27.74
C SER A 1276 19.58 -56.45 26.46
N ASN A 1277 19.44 -55.15 26.19
CA ASN A 1277 19.83 -54.03 27.09
C ASN A 1277 18.95 -52.79 26.89
#